data_AF-A0A919R2J8-F1
#
_entry.id   AF-A0A919R2J8-F1
#
_cell.length_a   1.000
_cell.length_b   1.000
_cell.length_c   1.000
_cell.angle_alpha   90.00
_cell.angle_beta   90.00
_cell.angle_gamma   90.00
#
_symmetry.space_group_name_H-M   'P 1'
#
loop_
_entity.id
_entity.type
_entity.pdbx_description
1 polymer ?
#
loop_
_entity_poly.entity_id
_entity_poly.type
_entity_poly.pdbx_seq_one_letter_code
_entity_poly.pdbx_strand_id
1 'polypeptide(L)'
;MLRGVTAAGLLAGVLVVPSAALAAPPGPDDEVRAPEVTATAPAAVPANDRARVLGERWQASTDRAVLATGDATGFHVLAADAGAGYAWKTIATLGEPGVETDRWIGNMCVTASGRRAVVVYAPRTYTNDERLFDRGGFTAVVDLTSGAVTRLPVRASLAYFDPACGAGEQAVLTQAGDTDLGRTRLVRVDAAKARLGARIEVPGQLTSAVPVGTGIVAADDGALVRVAEDGSRRVLAATEGVPFDVTADAGGGVVYAQRSGADRSQVRRVSAAGKGRAVPTTLATGPLTGLGVTSGRGGRVFVLGAGTLAAGAPGVTGLDAPRGSSPSLDGELVVTSVLPVTKPVTTGRPVPERLAVKATATKTGTGTAFTATPEVAAMPVGADTKATAKLAAASPTDPADFAERYCAVPRNDPRNQAMQPKPRQVEWAVDQAVRGALTVSRPANWKNLGMPAYTPQGLFPSRALVGGGAVPAQIMLGIAAQESNLWQAARFAVPGVTANPLIGNYYGLDIYDADTSDDWTIRWSDADCGYGVTQVTDGMRLAGREKPGETALPYQTQRAVALDFAANVAAGLRILQDKWNITRSAGLQINNGDPSKIENWFFAVWAYNSGFYPQSQAGQNAGAWGVGWANNPVNPKYPPGRDAFLDRTYQDAAHPQDWPYPEKVLGWAGHPVEVLESPDVMVSGYRPAWWAGENDDVAERNRTAVKPPNHQFCDASNNCVPGASYPPDAPEVIGEPAGPCAHKNAAGQRDLKCWYHQTTGWKADCPNTCGNELLRFDPGYAYQDDGTAYPPNCSLTGLPANAKIIDDVPDGTPSIRPNCARPWTNQGTFQFQFHPDSNGNYPGKVDTHQIGGGFGGHFWFAHTRTAQAEGGRLQVDATWRLNQSITGLWKVLVALPDHGAQTTKARYVVRTAYGERVSTVSQPGSGNRWASLGTFKFNNQPDVKLSSVTPDGNGTQDIAFDAVAFVPVTGTTVEILHWNLAGSTKNKGDYDVVERLIQEVQSRKPDVISMNEVCMRQFEHAAARLKEIGYEMAGYYHASQSLVPDCFIDFPPTETRTSAGNAVLVRGPMLSHQGFVFNASNQLEERIVLPGEVQLGVDRSVACVVTRLPGTSRDLKACSTHLDQEKDGASNPYADAEKQVGELARVFGPQAKTMPFILAGDFNIKVPPSNLALGALYGDPAGTGDFVEVDQERGCGDSCVPRQTGAPTQVGTSQGGPRKIDYVFASRWHLVLPPDRVQILTDVGKCGGDQHACSDHYLFRSEVELPNG
;
A
#
# COMPACT_ATOMS: atom_id res chain seq x y z
N MET A 1 -21.37 -3.53 -102.88
CA MET A 1 -20.43 -4.56 -102.38
C MET A 1 -20.58 -4.63 -100.88
N LEU A 2 -20.38 -5.80 -100.25
CA LEU A 2 -20.64 -6.07 -98.83
C LEU A 2 -22.14 -5.92 -98.44
N ARG A 3 -22.61 -6.71 -97.47
CA ARG A 3 -23.79 -6.54 -96.58
C ARG A 3 -24.21 -7.91 -96.02
N GLY A 4 -23.88 -8.16 -94.75
CA GLY A 4 -24.60 -9.10 -93.90
C GLY A 4 -25.38 -8.29 -92.87
N VAL A 5 -26.64 -8.64 -92.60
CA VAL A 5 -27.52 -7.87 -91.69
C VAL A 5 -27.92 -8.75 -90.52
N THR A 6 -27.61 -8.28 -89.32
CA THR A 6 -27.97 -8.89 -88.03
C THR A 6 -29.44 -8.66 -87.69
N ALA A 7 -30.11 -9.69 -87.18
CA ALA A 7 -31.40 -9.57 -86.48
C ALA A 7 -31.22 -10.11 -85.04
N ALA A 8 -31.81 -9.42 -84.05
CA ALA A 8 -31.50 -9.66 -82.64
C ALA A 8 -32.52 -10.56 -81.94
N GLY A 9 -32.05 -11.37 -80.99
CA GLY A 9 -32.87 -12.04 -79.97
C GLY A 9 -32.15 -11.93 -78.62
N LEU A 10 -32.90 -11.63 -77.56
CA LEU A 10 -32.31 -11.49 -76.22
C LEU A 10 -31.96 -12.88 -75.65
N LEU A 11 -30.75 -12.98 -75.10
CA LEU A 11 -30.30 -14.08 -74.25
C LEU A 11 -29.85 -13.51 -72.91
N ALA A 12 -30.55 -13.88 -71.84
CA ALA A 12 -30.23 -13.45 -70.48
C ALA A 12 -29.02 -14.23 -69.95
N GLY A 13 -27.82 -13.67 -70.10
CA GLY A 13 -26.61 -14.23 -69.48
C GLY A 13 -26.63 -14.04 -67.97
N VAL A 14 -26.82 -15.12 -67.22
CA VAL A 14 -26.67 -15.12 -65.76
C VAL A 14 -25.18 -14.98 -65.42
N LEU A 15 -24.78 -13.76 -65.06
CA LEU A 15 -23.47 -13.52 -64.45
C LEU A 15 -23.49 -14.06 -63.02
N VAL A 16 -22.94 -15.27 -62.83
CA VAL A 16 -22.59 -15.78 -61.51
C VAL A 16 -21.41 -14.97 -60.99
N VAL A 17 -21.71 -13.92 -60.23
CA VAL A 17 -20.71 -13.22 -59.43
C VAL A 17 -20.23 -14.20 -58.34
N PRO A 18 -18.92 -14.45 -58.19
CA PRO A 18 -18.43 -15.24 -57.07
C PRO A 18 -18.74 -14.48 -55.78
N SER A 19 -19.56 -15.09 -54.92
CA SER A 19 -19.78 -14.55 -53.58
C SER A 19 -18.45 -14.59 -52.83
N ALA A 20 -17.90 -13.42 -52.49
CA ALA A 20 -16.83 -13.35 -51.52
C ALA A 20 -17.35 -13.97 -50.22
N ALA A 21 -16.69 -15.02 -49.74
CA ALA A 21 -17.07 -15.65 -48.48
C ALA A 21 -16.79 -14.65 -47.37
N LEU A 22 -17.85 -14.24 -46.65
CA LEU A 22 -17.70 -13.57 -45.35
C LEU A 22 -16.82 -14.46 -44.48
N ALA A 23 -15.80 -13.89 -43.84
CA ALA A 23 -14.97 -14.61 -42.89
C ALA A 23 -15.88 -15.23 -41.81
N ALA A 24 -15.70 -16.52 -41.55
CA ALA A 24 -16.35 -17.18 -40.43
C ALA A 24 -15.88 -16.52 -39.12
N PRO A 25 -16.72 -16.47 -38.07
CA PRO A 25 -16.22 -16.10 -36.74
C PRO A 25 -15.05 -17.03 -36.36
N PRO A 26 -14.02 -16.52 -35.65
CA PRO A 26 -12.91 -17.35 -35.19
C PRO A 26 -13.42 -18.50 -34.33
N GLY A 27 -12.68 -19.61 -34.33
CA GLY A 27 -13.03 -20.78 -33.53
C GLY A 27 -12.96 -20.49 -32.02
N PRO A 28 -13.48 -21.40 -31.19
CA PRO A 28 -13.26 -21.37 -29.75
C PRO A 28 -11.81 -21.76 -29.43
N ASP A 29 -10.89 -20.82 -29.66
CA ASP A 29 -9.46 -20.97 -29.40
C ASP A 29 -9.15 -21.13 -27.91
N ASP A 30 -7.95 -21.61 -27.60
CA ASP A 30 -7.39 -21.69 -26.25
C ASP A 30 -7.41 -20.33 -25.51
N GLU A 31 -7.07 -20.35 -24.22
CA GLU A 31 -6.96 -19.12 -23.44
C GLU A 31 -5.81 -18.24 -23.98
N VAL A 32 -6.16 -17.04 -24.45
CA VAL A 32 -5.18 -16.05 -24.89
C VAL A 32 -4.43 -15.53 -23.67
N ARG A 33 -3.33 -16.21 -23.36
CA ARG A 33 -2.35 -15.80 -22.35
C ARG A 33 -1.78 -14.45 -22.76
N ALA A 34 -1.80 -13.49 -21.85
CA ALA A 34 -1.26 -12.15 -22.07
C ALA A 34 0.19 -12.21 -22.61
N PRO A 35 0.57 -11.35 -23.59
CA PRO A 35 1.91 -11.37 -24.17
C PRO A 35 2.96 -11.05 -23.12
N GLU A 36 3.73 -12.06 -22.71
CA GLU A 36 4.64 -11.99 -21.56
C GLU A 36 5.81 -11.02 -21.85
N VAL A 37 5.70 -9.76 -21.36
CA VAL A 37 6.71 -8.71 -21.50
C VAL A 37 7.97 -9.14 -20.75
N THR A 38 8.93 -9.71 -21.48
CA THR A 38 10.08 -10.40 -20.90
C THR A 38 10.97 -9.45 -20.10
N ALA A 39 11.19 -9.78 -18.82
CA ALA A 39 11.94 -8.99 -17.84
C ALA A 39 13.48 -8.98 -18.06
N THR A 40 13.93 -9.17 -19.30
CA THR A 40 15.34 -9.40 -19.67
C THR A 40 16.11 -8.13 -20.04
N ALA A 41 15.43 -6.99 -20.17
CA ALA A 41 16.07 -5.70 -20.43
C ALA A 41 16.86 -5.21 -19.19
N PRO A 42 18.09 -4.69 -19.34
CA PRO A 42 18.95 -4.29 -18.22
C PRO A 42 18.42 -3.03 -17.53
N ALA A 43 18.83 -2.78 -16.28
CA ALA A 43 18.40 -1.59 -15.53
C ALA A 43 18.99 -0.26 -16.07
N ALA A 44 19.98 -0.33 -16.96
CA ALA A 44 20.68 0.78 -17.60
C ALA A 44 21.32 0.29 -18.92
N VAL A 45 21.73 1.19 -19.81
CA VAL A 45 22.56 0.81 -20.97
C VAL A 45 23.85 0.11 -20.47
N PRO A 46 24.18 -1.11 -20.94
CA PRO A 46 25.38 -1.84 -20.52
C PRO A 46 26.64 -1.03 -20.76
N ALA A 47 27.60 -1.05 -19.82
CA ALA A 47 28.77 -0.16 -19.84
C ALA A 47 29.54 -0.16 -21.17
N ASN A 48 29.74 -1.35 -21.76
CA ASN A 48 30.45 -1.55 -23.03
C ASN A 48 29.69 -1.00 -24.25
N ASP A 49 28.36 -0.84 -24.16
CA ASP A 49 27.50 -0.36 -25.23
C ASP A 49 27.24 1.15 -25.18
N ARG A 50 27.57 1.84 -24.09
CA ARG A 50 27.17 3.25 -23.88
C ARG A 50 27.71 4.21 -24.95
N ALA A 51 28.96 4.05 -25.37
CA ALA A 51 29.52 4.86 -26.45
C ALA A 51 28.78 4.64 -27.79
N ARG A 52 28.42 3.38 -28.08
CA ARG A 52 27.68 2.96 -29.29
C ARG A 52 26.22 3.43 -29.29
N VAL A 53 25.53 3.34 -28.16
CA VAL A 53 24.09 3.61 -28.03
C VAL A 53 23.82 5.09 -27.73
N LEU A 54 24.59 5.72 -26.83
CA LEU A 54 24.38 7.09 -26.35
C LEU A 54 25.37 8.12 -26.98
N GLY A 55 26.36 7.64 -27.72
CA GLY A 55 27.41 8.44 -28.35
C GLY A 55 28.65 8.64 -27.46
N GLU A 56 29.80 8.89 -28.09
CA GLU A 56 31.16 8.99 -27.49
C GLU A 56 31.36 10.00 -26.35
N ARG A 57 30.33 10.79 -26.00
CA ARG A 57 30.40 11.83 -24.93
C ARG A 57 29.35 11.63 -23.83
N TRP A 58 28.73 10.46 -23.72
CA TRP A 58 27.66 10.18 -22.75
C TRP A 58 28.07 10.47 -21.29
N GLN A 59 29.34 10.26 -20.92
CA GLN A 59 29.87 10.54 -19.58
C GLN A 59 29.83 12.03 -19.21
N ALA A 60 29.89 12.91 -20.21
CA ALA A 60 29.85 14.36 -20.05
C ALA A 60 28.44 14.94 -20.22
N SER A 61 27.43 14.10 -20.50
CA SER A 61 26.05 14.55 -20.63
C SER A 61 25.41 14.76 -19.26
N THR A 62 24.85 15.95 -19.07
CA THR A 62 24.00 16.31 -17.93
C THR A 62 22.56 15.85 -18.09
N ASP A 63 22.21 15.22 -19.22
CA ASP A 63 20.84 14.89 -19.56
C ASP A 63 20.23 13.90 -18.56
N ARG A 64 18.92 14.06 -18.36
CA ARG A 64 18.11 13.31 -17.42
C ARG A 64 16.76 13.03 -18.05
N ALA A 65 16.39 11.76 -18.15
CA ALA A 65 15.01 11.38 -18.37
C ALA A 65 14.24 11.43 -17.04
N VAL A 66 12.98 11.81 -17.08
CA VAL A 66 12.04 11.79 -15.95
C VAL A 66 10.74 11.20 -16.48
N LEU A 67 10.15 10.26 -15.76
CA LEU A 67 8.83 9.70 -16.07
C LEU A 67 7.99 9.61 -14.80
N ALA A 68 6.68 9.50 -14.98
CA ALA A 68 5.77 9.08 -13.93
C ALA A 68 5.04 7.80 -14.37
N THR A 69 4.58 7.05 -13.37
CA THR A 69 3.62 5.95 -13.51
C THR A 69 2.81 5.89 -12.22
N GLY A 70 1.81 5.03 -12.13
CA GLY A 70 1.23 4.68 -10.84
C GLY A 70 0.56 3.33 -10.86
N ASP A 71 0.47 2.72 -9.69
CA ASP A 71 -0.21 1.45 -9.41
C ASP A 71 -0.98 1.58 -8.07
N ALA A 72 -1.42 0.49 -7.45
CA ALA A 72 -2.15 0.55 -6.17
C ALA A 72 -1.28 0.91 -4.94
N THR A 73 0.05 1.01 -5.08
CA THR A 73 0.98 1.46 -4.02
C THR A 73 1.26 2.96 -4.04
N GLY A 74 1.13 3.62 -5.19
CA GLY A 74 1.29 5.06 -5.32
C GLY A 74 1.44 5.54 -6.77
N PHE A 75 1.49 6.86 -6.93
CA PHE A 75 1.98 7.55 -8.12
C PHE A 75 3.50 7.73 -7.97
N HIS A 76 4.27 7.08 -8.81
CA HIS A 76 5.73 7.01 -8.74
C HIS A 76 6.38 7.99 -9.72
N VAL A 77 7.26 8.86 -9.21
CA VAL A 77 8.14 9.71 -10.03
C VAL A 77 9.50 9.03 -10.12
N LEU A 78 9.96 8.74 -11.34
CA LEU A 78 11.25 8.10 -11.61
C LEU A 78 12.14 9.00 -12.47
N ALA A 79 13.46 8.92 -12.28
CA ALA A 79 14.43 9.62 -13.11
C ALA A 79 15.64 8.74 -13.48
N ALA A 80 16.31 9.09 -14.57
CA ALA A 80 17.47 8.37 -15.09
C ALA A 80 18.47 9.34 -15.74
N ASP A 81 19.73 9.32 -15.28
CA ASP A 81 20.78 10.24 -15.76
C ASP A 81 21.63 9.63 -16.89
N ALA A 82 21.94 10.41 -17.92
CA ALA A 82 22.76 10.01 -19.07
C ALA A 82 24.16 9.55 -18.64
N GLY A 83 24.80 10.30 -17.74
CA GLY A 83 26.08 9.93 -17.11
C GLY A 83 26.04 8.67 -16.24
N ALA A 84 24.85 8.12 -15.94
CA ALA A 84 24.67 6.80 -15.33
C ALA A 84 24.33 5.69 -16.35
N GLY A 85 24.20 6.03 -17.64
CA GLY A 85 23.70 5.16 -18.71
C GLY A 85 22.18 5.03 -18.72
N TYR A 86 21.47 6.07 -18.26
CA TYR A 86 20.02 6.07 -17.99
C TYR A 86 19.58 4.91 -17.07
N ALA A 87 20.26 4.78 -15.94
CA ALA A 87 19.82 3.91 -14.85
C ALA A 87 18.60 4.52 -14.15
N TRP A 88 17.42 3.90 -14.31
CA TRP A 88 16.18 4.38 -13.70
C TRP A 88 16.18 4.17 -12.19
N LYS A 89 15.71 5.19 -11.46
CA LYS A 89 15.54 5.18 -10.01
C LYS A 89 14.25 5.87 -9.62
N THR A 90 13.60 5.38 -8.56
CA THR A 90 12.53 6.10 -7.89
C THR A 90 13.09 7.34 -7.23
N ILE A 91 12.43 8.47 -7.46
CA ILE A 91 12.69 9.74 -6.77
C ILE A 91 11.69 9.92 -5.63
N ALA A 92 10.41 9.68 -5.91
CA ALA A 92 9.33 9.77 -4.94
C ALA A 92 8.20 8.81 -5.30
N THR A 93 7.45 8.42 -4.28
CA THR A 93 6.18 7.71 -4.40
C THR A 93 5.15 8.53 -3.63
N LEU A 94 4.05 8.90 -4.29
CA LEU A 94 3.00 9.73 -3.73
C LEU A 94 1.71 8.92 -3.60
N GLY A 95 1.04 9.06 -2.48
CA GLY A 95 -0.21 8.37 -2.17
C GLY A 95 -0.74 8.92 -0.86
N GLU A 96 -1.99 8.60 -0.54
CA GLU A 96 -2.72 9.28 0.53
C GLU A 96 -3.24 8.28 1.56
N PRO A 97 -2.89 8.44 2.86
CA PRO A 97 -3.36 7.55 3.90
C PRO A 97 -4.89 7.43 3.88
N GLY A 98 -5.41 6.20 3.80
CA GLY A 98 -6.85 5.93 3.76
C GLY A 98 -7.52 6.06 2.39
N VAL A 99 -6.84 6.62 1.38
CA VAL A 99 -7.41 6.76 0.04
C VAL A 99 -7.23 5.46 -0.74
N GLU A 100 -8.32 4.70 -0.76
CA GLU A 100 -8.43 3.36 -1.32
C GLU A 100 -8.50 3.38 -2.86
N THR A 101 -7.48 2.87 -3.57
CA THR A 101 -7.51 2.76 -5.05
C THR A 101 -6.84 1.52 -5.64
N ASP A 102 -7.38 1.07 -6.76
CA ASP A 102 -6.85 0.08 -7.68
C ASP A 102 -5.62 0.56 -8.48
N ARG A 103 -5.55 1.86 -8.78
CA ARG A 103 -4.44 2.49 -9.50
C ARG A 103 -4.40 3.98 -9.22
N TRP A 104 -3.28 4.46 -8.70
CA TRP A 104 -2.96 5.88 -8.73
C TRP A 104 -2.63 6.31 -10.17
N ILE A 105 -3.21 7.42 -10.60
CA ILE A 105 -3.00 8.09 -11.88
C ILE A 105 -2.58 9.54 -11.61
N GLY A 106 -2.07 10.24 -12.64
CA GLY A 106 -1.73 11.64 -12.49
C GLY A 106 -0.96 12.24 -13.66
N ASN A 107 -0.71 13.54 -13.52
CA ASN A 107 0.00 14.38 -14.47
C ASN A 107 1.21 15.03 -13.76
N MET A 108 2.26 15.37 -14.49
CA MET A 108 3.40 16.11 -13.94
C MET A 108 4.01 17.09 -14.94
N CYS A 109 4.63 18.14 -14.42
CA CYS A 109 5.51 19.01 -15.20
C CYS A 109 6.85 19.17 -14.49
N VAL A 110 7.93 19.29 -15.27
CA VAL A 110 9.29 19.51 -14.74
C VAL A 110 9.70 20.96 -14.94
N THR A 111 10.16 21.59 -13.87
CA THR A 111 10.72 22.96 -13.87
C THR A 111 11.93 23.09 -14.79
N ALA A 112 12.19 24.30 -15.29
CA ALA A 112 13.24 24.50 -16.29
C ALA A 112 14.67 24.23 -15.78
N SER A 113 14.94 24.19 -14.46
CA SER A 113 16.22 23.70 -13.95
C SER A 113 16.43 22.20 -14.12
N GLY A 114 15.35 21.43 -14.31
CA GLY A 114 15.35 19.97 -14.24
C GLY A 114 15.52 19.41 -12.83
N ARG A 115 15.40 20.24 -11.78
CA ARG A 115 15.58 19.83 -10.38
C ARG A 115 14.28 19.56 -9.64
N ARG A 116 13.13 20.00 -10.15
CA ARG A 116 11.84 19.85 -9.45
C ARG A 116 10.72 19.49 -10.40
N ALA A 117 9.86 18.56 -10.00
CA ALA A 117 8.57 18.33 -10.63
C ALA A 117 7.46 18.94 -9.77
N VAL A 118 6.41 19.42 -10.42
CA VAL A 118 5.09 19.65 -9.80
C VAL A 118 4.17 18.55 -10.32
N VAL A 119 3.38 17.96 -9.43
CA VAL A 119 2.55 16.78 -9.72
C VAL A 119 1.11 16.99 -9.26
N VAL A 120 0.17 16.43 -10.02
CA VAL A 120 -1.25 16.29 -9.64
C VAL A 120 -1.61 14.82 -9.79
N TYR A 121 -2.16 14.19 -8.73
CA TYR A 121 -2.39 12.74 -8.68
C TYR A 121 -3.70 12.37 -7.97
N ALA A 122 -4.28 11.22 -8.32
CA ALA A 122 -5.55 10.72 -7.78
C ALA A 122 -5.73 9.20 -8.01
N PRO A 123 -6.66 8.55 -7.31
CA PRO A 123 -7.30 7.30 -7.74
C PRO A 123 -7.88 7.36 -9.16
N ARG A 124 -7.72 6.27 -9.93
CA ARG A 124 -8.28 6.11 -11.29
C ARG A 124 -9.79 6.36 -11.37
N THR A 125 -10.52 5.96 -10.32
CA THR A 125 -11.99 6.08 -10.20
C THR A 125 -12.48 7.52 -10.21
N TYR A 126 -11.65 8.53 -9.89
CA TYR A 126 -12.04 9.94 -9.99
C TYR A 126 -12.35 10.33 -11.45
N THR A 127 -11.85 9.59 -12.44
CA THR A 127 -12.15 9.82 -13.87
C THR A 127 -13.55 9.35 -14.29
N ASN A 128 -14.37 8.86 -13.36
CA ASN A 128 -15.79 8.53 -13.57
C ASN A 128 -16.73 9.57 -12.91
N ASP A 129 -16.23 10.53 -12.13
CA ASP A 129 -17.02 11.62 -11.49
C ASP A 129 -16.52 13.01 -11.94
N GLU A 130 -17.45 13.90 -12.27
CA GLU A 130 -17.17 15.22 -12.83
C GLU A 130 -16.51 16.19 -11.85
N ARG A 131 -16.92 16.19 -10.56
CA ARG A 131 -16.32 17.04 -9.51
C ARG A 131 -14.95 16.52 -9.12
N LEU A 132 -14.78 15.20 -9.02
CA LEU A 132 -13.50 14.59 -8.63
C LEU A 132 -12.43 14.80 -9.70
N PHE A 133 -12.82 14.73 -10.98
CA PHE A 133 -11.94 15.08 -12.10
C PHE A 133 -11.46 16.53 -12.04
N ASP A 134 -12.36 17.49 -11.79
CA ASP A 134 -12.06 18.92 -11.94
C ASP A 134 -11.28 19.53 -10.77
N ARG A 135 -11.48 19.01 -9.56
CA ARG A 135 -10.90 19.61 -8.34
C ARG A 135 -10.59 18.62 -7.22
N GLY A 136 -10.56 17.32 -7.50
CA GLY A 136 -10.18 16.28 -6.51
C GLY A 136 -8.69 15.94 -6.45
N GLY A 137 -7.90 16.27 -7.48
CA GLY A 137 -6.50 15.84 -7.60
C GLY A 137 -5.60 16.39 -6.50
N PHE A 138 -4.90 15.52 -5.77
CA PHE A 138 -3.89 15.88 -4.76
C PHE A 138 -2.68 16.51 -5.44
N THR A 139 -2.01 17.48 -4.81
CA THR A 139 -0.91 18.22 -5.45
C THR A 139 0.35 18.32 -4.58
N ALA A 140 1.51 18.26 -5.22
CA ALA A 140 2.80 18.31 -4.53
C ALA A 140 3.94 18.87 -5.41
N VAL A 141 5.03 19.27 -4.77
CA VAL A 141 6.34 19.51 -5.38
C VAL A 141 7.29 18.39 -4.99
N VAL A 142 7.99 17.82 -5.95
CA VAL A 142 9.01 16.77 -5.75
C VAL A 142 10.37 17.33 -6.16
N ASP A 143 11.34 17.32 -5.23
CA ASP A 143 12.74 17.62 -5.57
C ASP A 143 13.39 16.39 -6.23
N LEU A 144 13.72 16.50 -7.51
CA LEU A 144 14.30 15.44 -8.33
C LEU A 144 15.76 15.12 -7.99
N THR A 145 16.37 15.85 -7.04
CA THR A 145 17.75 15.63 -6.60
C THR A 145 17.79 14.87 -5.27
N SER A 146 16.87 15.17 -4.35
CA SER A 146 16.83 14.59 -3.00
C SER A 146 15.67 13.63 -2.73
N GLY A 147 14.67 13.56 -3.62
CA GLY A 147 13.44 12.80 -3.40
C GLY A 147 12.45 13.46 -2.42
N ALA A 148 12.76 14.66 -1.92
CA ALA A 148 11.90 15.35 -0.96
C ALA A 148 10.55 15.74 -1.60
N VAL A 149 9.45 15.23 -1.02
CA VAL A 149 8.08 15.59 -1.41
C VAL A 149 7.54 16.65 -0.46
N THR A 150 7.03 17.75 -1.01
CA THR A 150 6.25 18.75 -0.25
C THR A 150 4.84 18.80 -0.84
N ARG A 151 3.86 18.28 -0.09
CA ARG A 151 2.44 18.42 -0.42
C ARG A 151 2.03 19.89 -0.37
N LEU A 152 1.09 20.28 -1.23
CA LEU A 152 0.56 21.64 -1.29
C LEU A 152 -0.91 21.64 -0.81
N PRO A 153 -1.34 22.60 0.03
CA PRO A 153 -2.71 22.68 0.55
C PRO A 153 -3.67 23.29 -0.49
N VAL A 154 -3.79 22.60 -1.63
CA VAL A 154 -4.68 22.90 -2.75
C VAL A 154 -4.86 21.63 -3.57
N ARG A 155 -6.10 21.36 -4.00
CA ARG A 155 -6.39 20.35 -5.03
C ARG A 155 -6.39 20.96 -6.42
N ALA A 156 -6.30 20.15 -7.46
CA ALA A 156 -6.27 20.63 -8.84
C ALA A 156 -7.04 19.68 -9.79
N SER A 157 -7.13 20.07 -11.06
CA SER A 157 -7.78 19.28 -12.10
C SER A 157 -6.90 18.11 -12.56
N LEU A 158 -7.52 16.99 -12.92
CA LEU A 158 -6.86 15.88 -13.59
C LEU A 158 -6.73 16.10 -15.11
N ALA A 159 -7.25 17.20 -15.67
CA ALA A 159 -7.11 17.52 -17.10
C ALA A 159 -5.64 17.56 -17.54
N TYR A 160 -5.36 17.02 -18.74
CA TYR A 160 -4.02 16.80 -19.30
C TYR A 160 -3.04 18.00 -19.27
N PHE A 161 -3.57 19.22 -19.17
CA PHE A 161 -2.80 20.46 -19.19
C PHE A 161 -2.35 20.95 -17.81
N ASP A 162 -2.73 20.26 -16.74
CA ASP A 162 -2.44 20.63 -15.35
C ASP A 162 -1.65 19.49 -14.66
N PRO A 163 -0.50 19.74 -14.00
CA PRO A 163 0.12 21.05 -13.74
C PRO A 163 0.94 21.59 -14.93
N ALA A 164 1.06 22.91 -15.03
CA ALA A 164 1.78 23.57 -16.14
C ALA A 164 3.07 24.30 -15.67
N CYS A 165 4.23 23.90 -16.16
CA CYS A 165 5.53 24.49 -15.82
C CYS A 165 5.98 25.54 -16.84
N GLY A 166 6.63 26.61 -16.36
CA GLY A 166 7.21 27.66 -17.22
C GLY A 166 8.71 27.47 -17.47
N ALA A 167 9.30 28.42 -18.21
CA ALA A 167 10.74 28.49 -18.49
C ALA A 167 11.62 28.88 -17.26
N GLY A 168 11.22 28.46 -16.05
CA GLY A 168 11.91 28.73 -14.78
C GLY A 168 11.44 27.81 -13.66
N GLU A 169 11.57 28.28 -12.41
CA GLU A 169 11.13 27.56 -11.19
C GLU A 169 9.69 27.91 -10.78
N GLN A 170 8.82 28.17 -11.76
CA GLN A 170 7.41 28.49 -11.54
C GLN A 170 6.54 27.47 -12.29
N ALA A 171 5.49 27.01 -11.61
CA ALA A 171 4.37 26.29 -12.23
C ALA A 171 3.06 27.03 -11.96
N VAL A 172 1.99 26.59 -12.60
CA VAL A 172 0.60 26.92 -12.28
C VAL A 172 -0.15 25.61 -12.02
N LEU A 173 -1.01 25.64 -11.02
CA LEU A 173 -2.06 24.67 -10.77
C LEU A 173 -3.40 25.29 -11.14
N THR A 174 -4.30 24.49 -11.68
CA THR A 174 -5.59 24.90 -12.23
C THR A 174 -6.70 24.20 -11.45
N GLN A 175 -7.34 24.92 -10.54
CA GLN A 175 -8.65 24.50 -10.06
C GLN A 175 -9.68 24.88 -11.13
N ALA A 176 -10.22 23.86 -11.80
CA ALA A 176 -11.29 24.05 -12.76
C ALA A 176 -12.51 24.66 -12.07
N GLY A 177 -13.09 25.63 -12.78
CA GLY A 177 -13.84 26.72 -12.18
C GLY A 177 -14.99 27.26 -13.04
N ASP A 178 -15.59 26.43 -13.93
CA ASP A 178 -16.89 26.54 -14.67
C ASP A 178 -18.07 25.40 -14.60
N THR A 179 -18.29 24.69 -13.44
CA THR A 179 -19.21 23.68 -12.76
C THR A 179 -19.78 23.99 -11.29
N ASP A 180 -19.22 24.88 -10.41
CA ASP A 180 -19.78 25.45 -9.12
C ASP A 180 -19.45 26.93 -8.59
N LEU A 181 -18.35 27.66 -8.92
CA LEU A 181 -17.90 28.94 -8.28
C LEU A 181 -17.78 30.33 -9.02
N GLY A 182 -17.54 30.48 -10.32
CA GLY A 182 -17.51 31.75 -11.09
C GLY A 182 -16.40 31.93 -12.15
N ARG A 183 -15.37 31.08 -12.10
CA ARG A 183 -13.99 31.49 -12.36
C ARG A 183 -13.00 30.33 -12.26
N THR A 184 -12.22 30.07 -13.31
CA THR A 184 -11.00 29.24 -13.16
C THR A 184 -10.06 29.89 -12.14
N ARG A 185 -9.66 29.13 -11.12
CA ARG A 185 -8.69 29.60 -10.12
C ARG A 185 -7.30 29.06 -10.45
N LEU A 186 -6.45 29.98 -10.90
CA LEU A 186 -5.04 29.72 -11.18
C LEU A 186 -4.22 29.98 -9.91
N VAL A 187 -3.40 29.01 -9.52
CA VAL A 187 -2.50 29.14 -8.36
C VAL A 187 -1.06 28.97 -8.84
N ARG A 188 -0.29 30.06 -8.87
CA ARG A 188 1.14 29.99 -9.15
C ARG A 188 1.86 29.24 -8.03
N VAL A 189 2.72 28.30 -8.39
CA VAL A 189 3.56 27.54 -7.47
C VAL A 189 5.01 27.99 -7.64
N ASP A 190 5.58 28.57 -6.57
CA ASP A 190 7.01 28.72 -6.42
C ASP A 190 7.61 27.38 -6.02
N ALA A 191 7.89 26.56 -7.03
CA ALA A 191 8.45 25.23 -6.85
C ALA A 191 9.79 25.28 -6.10
N ALA A 192 10.59 26.35 -6.28
CA ALA A 192 11.86 26.51 -5.57
C ALA A 192 11.72 26.70 -4.06
N LYS A 193 10.54 27.06 -3.56
CA LYS A 193 10.22 27.17 -2.12
C LYS A 193 9.09 26.24 -1.68
N ALA A 194 8.54 25.44 -2.60
CA ALA A 194 7.28 24.72 -2.47
C ALA A 194 6.14 25.58 -1.87
N ARG A 195 5.95 26.80 -2.39
CA ARG A 195 4.95 27.76 -1.90
C ARG A 195 3.91 28.10 -2.96
N LEU A 196 2.65 28.11 -2.53
CA LEU A 196 1.55 28.68 -3.30
C LEU A 196 1.61 30.22 -3.26
N GLY A 197 1.40 30.86 -4.41
CA GLY A 197 1.16 32.29 -4.52
C GLY A 197 -0.29 32.66 -4.24
N ALA A 198 -0.66 33.90 -4.54
CA ALA A 198 -2.05 34.34 -4.49
C ALA A 198 -2.93 33.50 -5.46
N ARG A 199 -4.14 33.17 -5.01
CA ARG A 199 -5.18 32.54 -5.82
C ARG A 199 -5.71 33.59 -6.81
N ILE A 200 -5.45 33.42 -8.10
CA ILE A 200 -5.91 34.32 -9.17
C ILE A 200 -7.20 33.73 -9.73
N GLU A 201 -8.33 34.39 -9.50
CA GLU A 201 -9.63 33.93 -9.97
C GLU A 201 -10.00 34.66 -11.26
N VAL A 202 -9.90 33.94 -12.37
CA VAL A 202 -10.17 34.44 -13.72
C VAL A 202 -11.63 34.17 -14.04
N PRO A 203 -12.49 35.17 -14.33
CA PRO A 203 -13.90 34.91 -14.64
C PRO A 203 -14.05 34.06 -15.90
N GLY A 204 -14.87 33.00 -15.84
CA GLY A 204 -14.95 31.99 -16.90
C GLY A 204 -13.73 31.06 -16.95
N GLN A 205 -13.69 30.17 -17.94
CA GLN A 205 -12.59 29.22 -18.04
C GLN A 205 -11.26 29.90 -18.42
N LEU A 206 -10.18 29.30 -17.93
CA LEU A 206 -8.92 29.25 -18.67
C LEU A 206 -8.28 27.85 -18.71
N THR A 207 -7.82 27.40 -19.89
CA THR A 207 -7.06 26.12 -20.05
C THR A 207 -5.57 26.37 -20.21
N SER A 208 -4.75 25.34 -19.99
CA SER A 208 -3.33 25.30 -20.39
C SER A 208 -2.52 26.52 -19.93
N ALA A 209 -2.70 26.90 -18.67
CA ALA A 209 -2.20 28.15 -18.10
C ALA A 209 -0.72 28.07 -17.72
N VAL A 210 0.17 28.53 -18.60
CA VAL A 210 1.63 28.50 -18.39
C VAL A 210 2.17 29.79 -17.74
N PRO A 211 3.03 29.69 -16.72
CA PRO A 211 3.69 30.87 -16.16
C PRO A 211 4.80 31.35 -17.09
N VAL A 212 4.81 32.66 -17.36
CA VAL A 212 5.80 33.36 -18.17
C VAL A 212 6.48 34.47 -17.35
N GLY A 213 7.60 35.01 -17.82
CA GLY A 213 8.41 35.99 -17.07
C GLY A 213 7.72 37.28 -16.64
N THR A 214 6.48 37.55 -17.08
CA THR A 214 5.68 38.72 -16.68
C THR A 214 4.23 38.39 -16.28
N GLY A 215 3.93 37.15 -15.87
CA GLY A 215 2.57 36.74 -15.46
C GLY A 215 2.21 35.32 -15.90
N ILE A 216 0.97 35.10 -16.31
CA ILE A 216 0.50 33.83 -16.88
C ILE A 216 0.04 34.08 -18.33
N VAL A 217 0.30 33.13 -19.22
CA VAL A 217 -0.32 33.04 -20.55
C VAL A 217 -1.11 31.73 -20.61
N ALA A 218 -2.27 31.74 -21.24
CA ALA A 218 -3.17 30.58 -21.24
C ALA A 218 -4.07 30.56 -22.48
N ALA A 219 -4.78 29.44 -22.67
CA ALA A 219 -5.69 29.18 -23.77
C ALA A 219 -7.13 29.59 -23.45
N ASP A 220 -7.78 30.21 -24.45
CA ASP A 220 -9.06 30.92 -24.39
C ASP A 220 -9.77 30.81 -25.77
N ASP A 221 -10.98 31.34 -25.94
CA ASP A 221 -11.68 31.23 -27.24
C ASP A 221 -10.98 31.99 -28.36
N GLY A 222 -10.64 31.25 -29.42
CA GLY A 222 -9.92 31.76 -30.58
C GLY A 222 -8.67 32.57 -30.22
N ALA A 223 -8.08 32.36 -29.05
CA ALA A 223 -6.99 33.18 -28.54
C ALA A 223 -6.05 32.45 -27.56
N LEU A 224 -4.81 32.93 -27.52
CA LEU A 224 -4.03 32.96 -26.27
C LEU A 224 -4.30 34.28 -25.56
N VAL A 225 -4.42 34.27 -24.23
CA VAL A 225 -4.54 35.48 -23.40
C VAL A 225 -3.44 35.56 -22.35
N ARG A 226 -3.20 36.78 -21.88
CA ARG A 226 -2.42 37.10 -20.68
C ARG A 226 -3.39 37.24 -19.51
N VAL A 227 -2.99 36.75 -18.34
CA VAL A 227 -3.72 36.94 -17.07
C VAL A 227 -2.92 37.87 -16.16
N ALA A 228 -3.58 38.88 -15.62
CA ALA A 228 -3.02 39.74 -14.58
C ALA A 228 -3.38 39.22 -13.17
N GLU A 229 -2.76 39.79 -12.13
CA GLU A 229 -2.87 39.28 -10.76
C GLU A 229 -4.26 39.52 -10.12
N ASP A 230 -5.08 40.37 -10.74
CA ASP A 230 -6.48 40.64 -10.43
C ASP A 230 -7.47 39.73 -11.20
N GLY A 231 -6.98 38.75 -11.96
CA GLY A 231 -7.80 37.87 -12.80
C GLY A 231 -8.21 38.45 -14.15
N SER A 232 -7.83 39.70 -14.47
CA SER A 232 -8.20 40.32 -15.75
C SER A 232 -7.44 39.70 -16.94
N ARG A 233 -8.18 39.46 -18.03
CA ARG A 233 -7.69 38.81 -19.27
C ARG A 233 -7.37 39.82 -20.37
N ARG A 234 -6.30 39.59 -21.14
CA ARG A 234 -5.96 40.38 -22.34
C ARG A 234 -5.42 39.50 -23.47
N VAL A 235 -6.07 39.52 -24.62
CA VAL A 235 -5.65 38.78 -25.84
C VAL A 235 -4.19 39.06 -26.19
N LEU A 236 -3.40 37.98 -26.23
CA LEU A 236 -2.03 37.92 -26.70
C LEU A 236 -2.00 37.72 -28.22
N ALA A 237 -2.67 36.68 -28.73
CA ALA A 237 -2.73 36.34 -30.15
C ALA A 237 -4.04 35.63 -30.47
N ALA A 238 -4.45 35.65 -31.73
CA ALA A 238 -5.62 34.92 -32.22
C ALA A 238 -5.21 33.52 -32.74
N THR A 239 -6.10 32.54 -32.57
CA THR A 239 -5.91 31.11 -32.87
C THR A 239 -7.16 30.49 -33.49
N GLU A 240 -7.04 29.33 -34.13
CA GLU A 240 -8.21 28.56 -34.61
C GLU A 240 -8.74 27.67 -33.49
N GLY A 241 -9.73 28.20 -32.77
CA GLY A 241 -10.27 27.62 -31.54
C GLY A 241 -9.27 27.62 -30.38
N VAL A 242 -9.64 26.89 -29.31
CA VAL A 242 -8.88 26.78 -28.07
C VAL A 242 -7.52 26.11 -28.31
N PRO A 243 -6.39 26.76 -27.96
CA PRO A 243 -5.06 26.15 -28.03
C PRO A 243 -4.87 24.97 -27.07
N PHE A 244 -4.01 24.03 -27.46
CA PHE A 244 -3.61 22.86 -26.66
C PHE A 244 -2.07 22.68 -26.72
N ASP A 245 -1.54 21.74 -25.94
CA ASP A 245 -0.09 21.49 -25.79
C ASP A 245 0.72 22.80 -25.58
N VAL A 246 0.22 23.70 -24.73
CA VAL A 246 0.79 25.05 -24.52
C VAL A 246 2.01 24.98 -23.60
N THR A 247 3.12 25.61 -24.00
CA THR A 247 4.37 25.64 -23.21
C THR A 247 5.15 26.95 -23.38
N ALA A 248 5.92 27.35 -22.36
CA ALA A 248 6.72 28.58 -22.37
C ALA A 248 8.19 28.31 -22.76
N ASP A 249 8.74 29.13 -23.66
CA ASP A 249 10.11 28.96 -24.17
C ASP A 249 11.13 29.94 -23.57
N ALA A 250 12.40 29.54 -23.66
CA ALA A 250 13.58 30.28 -23.16
C ALA A 250 13.71 31.71 -23.71
N GLY A 251 13.16 31.97 -24.90
CA GLY A 251 13.16 33.28 -25.56
C GLY A 251 12.01 34.18 -25.12
N GLY A 252 11.31 33.85 -24.03
CA GLY A 252 10.15 34.60 -23.54
C GLY A 252 8.94 34.50 -24.49
N GLY A 253 8.85 33.43 -25.27
CA GLY A 253 7.68 33.08 -26.07
C GLY A 253 6.82 32.00 -25.43
N VAL A 254 5.73 31.69 -26.12
CA VAL A 254 4.87 30.54 -25.87
C VAL A 254 4.71 29.79 -27.19
N VAL A 255 4.93 28.48 -27.14
CA VAL A 255 4.68 27.54 -28.23
C VAL A 255 3.42 26.74 -27.88
N TYR A 256 2.58 26.46 -28.86
CA TYR A 256 1.29 25.80 -28.67
C TYR A 256 0.86 25.07 -29.94
N ALA A 257 -0.01 24.08 -29.79
CA ALA A 257 -0.78 23.51 -30.88
C ALA A 257 -2.15 24.19 -31.00
N GLN A 258 -2.65 24.32 -32.22
CA GLN A 258 -4.05 24.66 -32.52
C GLN A 258 -4.58 23.71 -33.60
N ARG A 259 -5.90 23.63 -33.76
CA ARG A 259 -6.50 22.91 -34.89
C ARG A 259 -6.28 23.71 -36.18
N SER A 260 -6.50 23.04 -37.31
CA SER A 260 -6.28 23.58 -38.66
C SER A 260 -7.21 22.87 -39.65
N GLY A 261 -8.53 22.97 -39.41
CA GLY A 261 -9.55 22.12 -40.03
C GLY A 261 -10.02 20.98 -39.13
N ALA A 262 -10.64 19.95 -39.72
CA ALA A 262 -11.26 18.87 -38.96
C ALA A 262 -10.24 17.91 -38.32
N ASP A 263 -9.23 17.52 -39.09
CA ASP A 263 -8.35 16.36 -38.90
C ASP A 263 -6.86 16.72 -38.75
N ARG A 264 -6.51 18.02 -38.82
CA ARG A 264 -5.12 18.52 -38.81
C ARG A 264 -4.87 19.52 -37.69
N SER A 265 -3.60 19.65 -37.31
CA SER A 265 -3.11 20.63 -36.33
C SER A 265 -1.91 21.42 -36.86
N GLN A 266 -1.72 22.62 -36.31
CA GLN A 266 -0.55 23.47 -36.50
C GLN A 266 0.11 23.72 -35.14
N VAL A 267 1.43 23.52 -35.06
CA VAL A 267 2.23 24.05 -33.94
C VAL A 267 2.66 25.46 -34.30
N ARG A 268 2.50 26.41 -33.38
CA ARG A 268 2.77 27.84 -33.58
C ARG A 268 3.49 28.43 -32.38
N ARG A 269 4.19 29.55 -32.58
CA ARG A 269 4.91 30.29 -31.54
C ARG A 269 4.54 31.76 -31.56
N VAL A 270 4.31 32.33 -30.39
CA VAL A 270 4.10 33.77 -30.16
C VAL A 270 5.09 34.29 -29.12
N SER A 271 5.54 35.55 -29.24
CA SER A 271 6.30 36.18 -28.15
C SER A 271 5.35 36.60 -27.02
N ALA A 272 5.65 36.19 -25.79
CA ALA A 272 4.95 36.66 -24.60
C ALA A 272 5.51 37.99 -24.06
N ALA A 273 6.42 38.66 -24.77
CA ALA A 273 6.89 40.01 -24.41
C ALA A 273 5.88 41.11 -24.80
N GLY A 274 5.97 42.27 -24.13
CA GLY A 274 5.20 43.48 -24.47
C GLY A 274 3.72 43.48 -24.04
N LYS A 275 3.03 44.61 -24.30
CA LYS A 275 1.62 44.84 -23.91
C LYS A 275 0.62 44.74 -25.08
N GLY A 276 1.09 44.60 -26.31
CA GLY A 276 0.24 44.51 -27.51
C GLY A 276 -0.34 43.12 -27.75
N ARG A 277 -1.19 43.00 -28.80
CA ARG A 277 -1.38 41.73 -29.50
C ARG A 277 -0.13 41.43 -30.33
N ALA A 278 0.24 40.17 -30.45
CA ALA A 278 1.37 39.67 -31.22
C ALA A 278 0.89 38.73 -32.34
N VAL A 279 1.72 38.54 -33.37
CA VAL A 279 1.42 37.67 -34.51
C VAL A 279 2.10 36.31 -34.31
N PRO A 280 1.36 35.19 -34.23
CA PRO A 280 1.96 33.87 -34.07
C PRO A 280 2.52 33.30 -35.38
N THR A 281 3.78 32.84 -35.32
CA THR A 281 4.48 32.17 -36.43
C THR A 281 4.17 30.68 -36.40
N THR A 282 3.71 30.08 -37.50
CA THR A 282 3.53 28.62 -37.59
C THR A 282 4.89 27.93 -37.74
N LEU A 283 5.13 26.92 -36.91
CA LEU A 283 6.39 26.16 -36.84
C LEU A 283 6.27 24.78 -37.49
N ALA A 284 5.14 24.07 -37.32
CA ALA A 284 4.93 22.75 -37.93
C ALA A 284 3.45 22.54 -38.23
N THR A 285 3.14 21.59 -39.12
CA THR A 285 1.76 21.21 -39.46
C THR A 285 1.70 19.71 -39.74
N GLY A 286 0.67 19.02 -39.24
CA GLY A 286 0.55 17.56 -39.33
C GLY A 286 -0.88 17.07 -39.04
N PRO A 287 -1.08 15.74 -38.93
CA PRO A 287 -2.34 15.16 -38.46
C PRO A 287 -2.65 15.57 -37.02
N LEU A 288 -3.93 15.70 -36.68
CA LEU A 288 -4.37 16.16 -35.35
C LEU A 288 -3.96 15.21 -34.22
N THR A 289 -3.99 13.89 -34.45
CA THR A 289 -3.47 12.91 -33.48
C THR A 289 -1.95 12.76 -33.58
N GLY A 290 -1.38 12.98 -34.77
CA GLY A 290 0.02 12.72 -35.08
C GLY A 290 1.02 13.83 -34.75
N LEU A 291 0.62 14.96 -34.14
CA LEU A 291 1.51 16.11 -33.86
C LEU A 291 1.24 16.70 -32.47
N GLY A 292 2.29 16.91 -31.66
CA GLY A 292 2.19 17.50 -30.33
C GLY A 292 3.43 18.28 -29.87
N VAL A 293 3.33 18.92 -28.71
CA VAL A 293 4.38 19.80 -28.15
C VAL A 293 4.67 19.44 -26.69
N THR A 294 5.93 19.48 -26.27
CA THR A 294 6.34 19.31 -24.87
C THR A 294 7.60 20.13 -24.53
N SER A 295 8.01 20.15 -23.26
CA SER A 295 9.04 21.06 -22.72
C SER A 295 10.30 20.33 -22.20
N GLY A 296 11.41 21.07 -22.15
CA GLY A 296 12.70 20.59 -21.65
C GLY A 296 13.49 21.64 -20.87
N ARG A 297 14.64 21.22 -20.32
CA ARG A 297 15.53 22.02 -19.46
C ARG A 297 15.94 23.34 -20.12
N GLY A 298 15.84 24.39 -19.33
CA GLY A 298 16.14 25.77 -19.73
C GLY A 298 15.04 26.43 -20.57
N GLY A 299 13.83 25.85 -20.66
CA GLY A 299 12.77 26.36 -21.54
C GLY A 299 12.97 25.96 -23.01
N ARG A 300 13.55 24.79 -23.26
CA ARG A 300 13.52 24.18 -24.60
C ARG A 300 12.13 23.65 -24.88
N VAL A 301 11.75 23.65 -26.15
CA VAL A 301 10.49 23.08 -26.62
C VAL A 301 10.76 22.00 -27.65
N PHE A 302 10.10 20.85 -27.50
CA PHE A 302 10.14 19.74 -28.42
C PHE A 302 8.82 19.64 -29.19
N VAL A 303 8.91 19.44 -30.50
CA VAL A 303 7.79 19.10 -31.38
C VAL A 303 7.92 17.62 -31.75
N LEU A 304 6.86 16.86 -31.51
CA LEU A 304 6.82 15.40 -31.66
C LEU A 304 5.87 14.99 -32.78
N GLY A 305 6.22 13.90 -33.49
CA GLY A 305 5.35 13.22 -34.44
C GLY A 305 5.44 13.69 -35.88
N ALA A 306 4.43 13.32 -36.67
CA ALA A 306 4.38 13.41 -38.13
C ALA A 306 4.09 14.83 -38.66
N GLY A 307 4.99 15.78 -38.37
CA GLY A 307 4.93 17.14 -38.90
C GLY A 307 6.31 17.70 -39.23
N THR A 308 6.46 18.31 -40.41
CA THR A 308 7.71 18.97 -40.80
C THR A 308 7.89 20.27 -40.03
N LEU A 309 8.95 20.36 -39.22
CA LEU A 309 9.34 21.62 -38.55
C LEU A 309 9.97 22.60 -39.56
N ALA A 310 9.52 23.84 -39.53
CA ALA A 310 10.05 24.94 -40.33
C ALA A 310 11.48 25.30 -39.92
N ALA A 311 12.35 25.52 -40.92
CA ALA A 311 13.75 25.80 -40.70
C ALA A 311 13.96 27.10 -39.87
N GLY A 312 14.85 27.02 -38.87
CA GLY A 312 15.30 28.20 -38.11
C GLY A 312 14.44 28.62 -36.93
N ALA A 313 13.51 27.79 -36.45
CA ALA A 313 12.71 28.05 -35.25
C ALA A 313 13.57 28.15 -33.96
N PRO A 314 13.79 29.34 -33.36
CA PRO A 314 14.76 29.48 -32.27
C PRO A 314 14.22 28.91 -30.96
N GLY A 315 14.99 28.03 -30.31
CA GLY A 315 14.62 27.39 -29.04
C GLY A 315 13.67 26.19 -29.16
N VAL A 316 13.30 25.80 -30.39
CA VAL A 316 12.38 24.69 -30.67
C VAL A 316 13.09 23.61 -31.50
N THR A 317 12.98 22.36 -31.08
CA THR A 317 13.61 21.19 -31.71
C THR A 317 12.55 20.18 -32.12
N GLY A 318 12.62 19.67 -33.35
CA GLY A 318 11.81 18.54 -33.79
C GLY A 318 12.47 17.22 -33.39
N LEU A 319 11.71 16.28 -32.84
CA LEU A 319 12.20 14.93 -32.51
C LEU A 319 11.38 13.89 -33.27
N ASP A 320 12.08 12.96 -33.94
CA ASP A 320 11.47 11.84 -34.64
C ASP A 320 11.03 10.76 -33.63
N ALA A 321 9.83 10.95 -33.09
CA ALA A 321 9.18 10.06 -32.14
C ALA A 321 7.65 10.26 -32.21
N PRO A 322 6.84 9.23 -31.90
CA PRO A 322 5.38 9.37 -31.81
C PRO A 322 4.94 10.46 -30.82
N ARG A 323 3.78 11.07 -31.05
CA ARG A 323 3.10 11.90 -30.02
C ARG A 323 2.86 11.06 -28.76
N GLY A 324 2.90 11.68 -27.59
CA GLY A 324 2.82 11.00 -26.29
C GLY A 324 4.14 10.40 -25.80
N SER A 325 5.16 10.31 -26.67
CA SER A 325 6.54 10.01 -26.22
C SER A 325 7.03 11.09 -25.25
N SER A 326 7.85 10.70 -24.28
CA SER A 326 8.44 11.59 -23.27
C SER A 326 9.93 11.82 -23.53
N PRO A 327 10.34 12.98 -24.06
CA PRO A 327 11.74 13.36 -24.15
C PRO A 327 12.38 13.48 -22.76
N SER A 328 13.65 13.10 -22.70
CA SER A 328 14.58 13.55 -21.67
C SER A 328 14.73 15.07 -21.68
N LEU A 329 15.16 15.63 -20.55
CA LEU A 329 15.16 17.07 -20.30
C LEU A 329 16.08 17.86 -21.25
N ASP A 330 17.21 17.31 -21.69
CA ASP A 330 18.04 17.90 -22.73
C ASP A 330 17.70 17.40 -24.15
N GLY A 331 16.95 16.29 -24.26
CA GLY A 331 16.45 15.72 -25.52
C GLY A 331 17.36 14.65 -26.15
N GLU A 332 18.29 14.06 -25.39
CA GLU A 332 19.27 13.08 -25.90
C GLU A 332 18.73 11.63 -25.93
N LEU A 333 17.69 11.37 -25.13
CA LEU A 333 16.85 10.17 -25.12
C LEU A 333 15.37 10.54 -25.26
N VAL A 334 14.56 9.72 -25.93
CA VAL A 334 13.09 9.82 -25.92
C VAL A 334 12.49 8.48 -25.50
N VAL A 335 11.72 8.48 -24.40
CA VAL A 335 10.93 7.32 -23.96
C VAL A 335 9.68 7.21 -24.82
N THR A 336 9.50 6.06 -25.47
CA THR A 336 8.42 5.81 -26.44
C THR A 336 7.36 4.83 -25.93
N SER A 337 7.62 4.14 -24.82
CA SER A 337 6.62 3.31 -24.13
C SER A 337 7.07 2.99 -22.70
N VAL A 338 6.12 3.00 -21.76
CA VAL A 338 6.26 2.52 -20.38
C VAL A 338 5.11 1.55 -20.12
N LEU A 339 5.42 0.29 -19.80
CA LEU A 339 4.45 -0.75 -19.52
C LEU A 339 4.85 -1.55 -18.26
N PRO A 340 3.90 -2.09 -17.49
CA PRO A 340 4.24 -3.05 -16.44
C PRO A 340 4.82 -4.34 -17.02
N VAL A 341 5.73 -4.95 -16.25
CA VAL A 341 6.30 -6.29 -16.45
C VAL A 341 5.53 -7.22 -15.54
N THR A 342 4.77 -8.14 -16.14
CA THR A 342 3.79 -8.96 -15.44
C THR A 342 4.41 -9.95 -14.44
N LYS A 343 4.38 -9.59 -13.14
CA LYS A 343 4.22 -10.47 -11.95
C LYS A 343 4.15 -9.67 -10.62
N PRO A 344 2.94 -9.32 -10.14
CA PRO A 344 2.70 -8.87 -8.76
C PRO A 344 2.53 -10.04 -7.78
N VAL A 345 2.75 -9.79 -6.49
CA VAL A 345 3.23 -10.78 -5.49
C VAL A 345 2.14 -11.47 -4.64
N THR A 346 2.37 -12.76 -4.37
CA THR A 346 1.84 -13.67 -3.31
C THR A 346 1.27 -13.14 -1.97
N THR A 347 1.23 -11.85 -1.61
CA THR A 347 1.07 -11.41 -0.20
C THR A 347 -0.15 -10.53 0.15
N GLY A 348 -1.12 -10.36 -0.74
CA GLY A 348 -2.39 -9.64 -0.46
C GLY A 348 -2.30 -8.11 -0.28
N ARG A 349 -1.09 -7.55 -0.18
CA ARG A 349 -0.82 -6.12 -0.39
C ARG A 349 -0.29 -5.90 -1.82
N PRO A 350 -0.69 -4.83 -2.52
CA PRO A 350 -0.01 -4.42 -3.75
C PRO A 350 1.51 -4.19 -3.52
N VAL A 351 2.30 -4.58 -4.51
CA VAL A 351 3.76 -4.36 -4.58
C VAL A 351 4.02 -3.56 -5.86
N PRO A 352 4.95 -2.58 -5.87
CA PRO A 352 5.06 -1.67 -7.01
C PRO A 352 5.35 -2.40 -8.32
N GLU A 353 4.65 -1.99 -9.38
CA GLU A 353 4.74 -2.62 -10.70
C GLU A 353 6.14 -2.41 -11.28
N ARG A 354 6.89 -3.51 -11.47
CA ARG A 354 8.11 -3.48 -12.28
C ARG A 354 7.74 -2.98 -13.68
N LEU A 355 8.55 -2.08 -14.22
CA LEU A 355 8.30 -1.42 -15.51
C LEU A 355 9.28 -1.93 -16.57
N ALA A 356 8.80 -2.04 -17.80
CA ALA A 356 9.59 -2.08 -19.02
C ALA A 356 9.50 -0.71 -19.70
N VAL A 357 10.64 -0.05 -19.89
CA VAL A 357 10.73 1.28 -20.51
C VAL A 357 11.44 1.14 -21.85
N LYS A 358 10.75 1.43 -22.96
CA LYS A 358 11.34 1.50 -24.31
C LYS A 358 11.70 2.95 -24.63
N ALA A 359 12.86 3.16 -25.25
CA ALA A 359 13.34 4.48 -25.60
C ALA A 359 14.24 4.48 -26.84
N THR A 360 14.47 5.65 -27.44
CA THR A 360 15.42 5.85 -28.54
C THR A 360 16.42 6.94 -28.18
N ALA A 361 17.71 6.68 -28.37
CA ALA A 361 18.77 7.67 -28.19
C ALA A 361 18.86 8.56 -29.45
N THR A 362 18.52 9.84 -29.33
CA THR A 362 18.30 10.74 -30.48
C THR A 362 19.60 11.05 -31.24
N LYS A 363 20.74 11.04 -30.54
CA LYS A 363 22.08 11.25 -31.12
C LYS A 363 22.53 10.14 -32.08
N THR A 364 21.98 8.94 -31.96
CA THR A 364 22.45 7.73 -32.65
C THR A 364 21.35 7.02 -33.43
N GLY A 365 20.08 7.41 -33.24
CA GLY A 365 18.90 6.67 -33.73
C GLY A 365 18.73 5.28 -33.09
N THR A 366 19.51 4.94 -32.06
CA THR A 366 19.54 3.57 -31.52
C THR A 366 18.43 3.37 -30.49
N GLY A 367 17.53 2.42 -30.78
CA GLY A 367 16.53 1.93 -29.84
C GLY A 367 17.17 1.18 -28.66
N THR A 368 16.58 1.34 -27.47
CA THR A 368 17.03 0.71 -26.23
C THR A 368 15.82 0.39 -25.34
N ALA A 369 16.02 -0.50 -24.37
CA ALA A 369 14.99 -0.89 -23.41
C ALA A 369 15.60 -1.07 -22.03
N PHE A 370 14.83 -0.75 -21.00
CA PHE A 370 15.22 -0.84 -19.59
C PHE A 370 14.20 -1.61 -18.77
N THR A 371 14.63 -2.20 -17.65
CA THR A 371 13.74 -2.51 -16.53
C THR A 371 13.91 -1.51 -15.39
N ALA A 372 12.82 -1.14 -14.73
CA ALA A 372 12.81 -0.35 -13.50
C ALA A 372 11.86 -1.01 -12.49
N THR A 373 12.02 -0.79 -11.18
CA THR A 373 11.03 -1.21 -10.18
C THR A 373 10.85 -0.06 -9.20
N PRO A 374 9.64 0.51 -9.05
CA PRO A 374 9.43 1.62 -8.13
C PRO A 374 9.62 1.20 -6.67
N GLU A 375 9.91 2.17 -5.80
CA GLU A 375 10.19 1.95 -4.38
C GLU A 375 9.27 2.82 -3.51
N VAL A 376 8.60 2.21 -2.51
CA VAL A 376 7.71 2.95 -1.60
C VAL A 376 8.51 3.52 -0.44
N ALA A 377 8.91 4.79 -0.55
CA ALA A 377 9.48 5.54 0.57
C ALA A 377 8.36 5.98 1.53
N ALA A 378 8.66 6.07 2.83
CA ALA A 378 7.72 6.50 3.86
C ALA A 378 7.37 8.00 3.71
N MET A 379 6.08 8.33 3.56
CA MET A 379 5.61 9.71 3.63
C MET A 379 5.43 10.19 5.08
N PRO A 380 5.77 11.45 5.42
CA PRO A 380 5.46 12.05 6.71
C PRO A 380 4.03 12.59 6.75
N VAL A 381 3.34 12.42 7.88
CA VAL A 381 1.98 12.93 8.15
C VAL A 381 2.07 14.13 9.10
N GLY A 382 1.20 15.14 8.93
CA GLY A 382 1.11 16.31 9.80
C GLY A 382 -0.35 16.67 10.08
N ALA A 383 -0.65 17.14 11.30
CA ALA A 383 -2.02 17.31 11.79
C ALA A 383 -2.18 18.63 12.58
N ASP A 384 -3.37 19.25 12.49
CA ASP A 384 -4.02 20.01 13.57
C ASP A 384 -5.54 20.13 13.29
N THR A 385 -6.29 20.91 14.09
CA THR A 385 -7.70 20.62 14.41
C THR A 385 -8.65 21.84 14.43
N LYS A 386 -9.94 21.60 14.09
CA LYS A 386 -11.14 22.26 14.67
C LYS A 386 -12.45 21.56 14.28
N ALA A 387 -13.58 21.96 14.90
CA ALA A 387 -14.81 21.18 14.96
C ALA A 387 -16.10 22.03 15.05
N THR A 388 -17.26 21.44 14.71
CA THR A 388 -18.50 21.39 15.53
C THR A 388 -19.68 20.72 14.78
N ALA A 389 -20.24 19.62 15.30
CA ALA A 389 -21.67 19.48 15.69
C ALA A 389 -21.97 18.03 16.16
N LYS A 390 -22.88 17.85 17.13
CA LYS A 390 -23.20 16.52 17.69
C LYS A 390 -24.44 15.88 17.06
N LEU A 391 -24.30 14.61 16.69
CA LEU A 391 -25.39 13.65 16.50
C LEU A 391 -25.37 12.58 17.61
N ALA A 392 -26.25 11.58 17.54
CA ALA A 392 -26.29 10.49 18.52
C ALA A 392 -25.00 9.67 18.47
N ALA A 393 -24.46 9.31 19.64
CA ALA A 393 -23.17 8.63 19.74
C ALA A 393 -23.19 7.24 19.09
N ALA A 394 -22.21 7.01 18.20
CA ALA A 394 -21.97 5.73 17.54
C ALA A 394 -21.42 4.66 18.52
N SER A 395 -21.37 3.39 18.10
CA SER A 395 -20.76 2.32 18.89
C SER A 395 -19.22 2.42 18.92
N PRO A 396 -18.58 2.55 20.09
CA PRO A 396 -17.11 2.63 20.22
C PRO A 396 -16.39 1.29 20.06
N THR A 397 -17.10 0.15 20.05
CA THR A 397 -16.48 -1.19 20.11
C THR A 397 -17.00 -2.19 19.09
N ASP A 398 -17.99 -1.80 18.29
CA ASP A 398 -18.51 -2.60 17.18
C ASP A 398 -17.93 -2.05 15.87
N PRO A 399 -17.16 -2.84 15.09
CA PRO A 399 -16.58 -2.37 13.83
C PRO A 399 -17.66 -2.11 12.78
N ALA A 400 -18.87 -2.69 12.91
CA ALA A 400 -19.97 -2.47 11.99
C ALA A 400 -20.75 -1.19 12.33
N ASP A 401 -20.96 -0.34 11.32
CA ASP A 401 -21.59 0.98 11.42
C ASP A 401 -23.14 0.93 11.54
N PHE A 402 -23.69 -0.05 12.28
CA PHE A 402 -25.07 -0.53 12.11
C PHE A 402 -26.16 0.55 12.04
N ALA A 403 -26.35 1.36 13.08
CA ALA A 403 -27.38 2.41 13.10
C ALA A 403 -26.91 3.74 12.47
N GLU A 404 -25.62 3.81 12.16
CA GLU A 404 -24.88 5.02 11.79
C GLU A 404 -24.91 5.22 10.26
N ARG A 405 -24.65 4.14 9.51
CA ARG A 405 -24.52 4.09 8.04
C ARG A 405 -25.72 4.64 7.26
N TYR A 406 -25.46 5.23 6.08
CA TYR A 406 -26.49 5.48 5.07
C TYR A 406 -26.56 4.37 4.03
N CYS A 407 -25.43 3.76 3.68
CA CYS A 407 -25.37 2.67 2.71
C CYS A 407 -26.00 1.39 3.27
N ALA A 408 -26.72 0.66 2.40
CA ALA A 408 -27.58 -0.44 2.82
C ALA A 408 -26.85 -1.55 3.58
N VAL A 409 -25.73 -2.04 3.06
CA VAL A 409 -24.99 -3.18 3.63
C VAL A 409 -23.92 -2.65 4.61
N PRO A 410 -23.82 -3.19 5.83
CA PRO A 410 -22.77 -2.80 6.77
C PRO A 410 -21.40 -3.28 6.26
N ARG A 411 -20.46 -2.35 6.02
CA ARG A 411 -19.13 -2.63 5.45
C ARG A 411 -18.35 -3.65 6.28
N ASN A 412 -18.36 -3.47 7.60
CA ASN A 412 -17.57 -4.21 8.58
C ASN A 412 -18.41 -5.20 9.42
N ASP A 413 -19.47 -5.79 8.86
CA ASP A 413 -20.15 -6.94 9.49
C ASP A 413 -19.53 -8.25 8.96
N PRO A 414 -19.03 -9.16 9.83
CA PRO A 414 -18.44 -10.43 9.40
C PRO A 414 -19.44 -11.39 8.73
N ARG A 415 -20.75 -11.11 8.80
CA ARG A 415 -21.82 -11.84 8.07
C ARG A 415 -22.07 -11.30 6.65
N ASN A 416 -21.33 -10.27 6.23
CA ASN A 416 -21.50 -9.57 4.96
C ASN A 416 -20.17 -9.44 4.20
N GLN A 417 -19.40 -10.52 4.10
CA GLN A 417 -18.26 -10.55 3.19
C GLN A 417 -18.67 -10.86 1.75
N ALA A 418 -18.16 -10.08 0.80
CA ALA A 418 -18.21 -10.43 -0.62
C ALA A 418 -17.04 -11.37 -0.95
N MET A 419 -17.27 -12.38 -1.79
CA MET A 419 -16.18 -13.14 -2.41
C MET A 419 -15.71 -12.43 -3.67
N GLN A 420 -14.39 -12.24 -3.84
CA GLN A 420 -13.88 -11.75 -5.12
C GLN A 420 -14.02 -12.85 -6.18
N PRO A 421 -14.77 -12.61 -7.28
CA PRO A 421 -14.83 -13.55 -8.39
C PRO A 421 -13.51 -13.64 -9.16
N LYS A 422 -13.33 -14.74 -9.88
CA LYS A 422 -12.39 -14.82 -11.00
C LYS A 422 -12.88 -13.92 -12.15
N PRO A 423 -11.99 -13.31 -12.95
CA PRO A 423 -12.39 -12.58 -14.17
C PRO A 423 -13.32 -13.40 -15.08
N ARG A 424 -12.98 -14.68 -15.28
CA ARG A 424 -13.77 -15.66 -16.05
C ARG A 424 -15.18 -15.92 -15.47
N GLN A 425 -15.38 -15.74 -14.15
CA GLN A 425 -16.71 -15.81 -13.54
C GLN A 425 -17.56 -14.58 -13.90
N VAL A 426 -16.96 -13.38 -13.96
CA VAL A 426 -17.66 -12.14 -14.34
C VAL A 426 -18.06 -12.15 -15.81
N GLU A 427 -17.16 -12.60 -16.69
CA GLU A 427 -17.46 -12.86 -18.11
C GLU A 427 -18.62 -13.84 -18.28
N TRP A 428 -18.58 -14.99 -17.59
CA TRP A 428 -19.70 -15.94 -17.57
C TRP A 428 -21.01 -15.28 -17.13
N ALA A 429 -20.99 -14.49 -16.04
CA ALA A 429 -22.20 -13.81 -15.57
C ALA A 429 -22.75 -12.82 -16.60
N VAL A 430 -21.88 -12.08 -17.30
CA VAL A 430 -22.31 -11.16 -18.37
C VAL A 430 -22.90 -11.94 -19.55
N ASP A 431 -22.18 -12.92 -20.10
CA ASP A 431 -22.62 -13.73 -21.25
C ASP A 431 -24.00 -14.36 -21.00
N GLN A 432 -24.22 -14.91 -19.81
CA GLN A 432 -25.53 -15.43 -19.40
C GLN A 432 -26.56 -14.31 -19.22
N ALA A 433 -26.20 -13.19 -18.60
CA ALA A 433 -27.15 -12.12 -18.29
C ALA A 433 -27.67 -11.42 -19.55
N VAL A 434 -26.80 -11.09 -20.52
CA VAL A 434 -27.20 -10.41 -21.76
C VAL A 434 -28.14 -11.25 -22.62
N ARG A 435 -28.17 -12.57 -22.40
CA ARG A 435 -29.07 -13.52 -23.05
C ARG A 435 -30.28 -13.94 -22.20
N GLY A 436 -30.47 -13.34 -21.02
CA GLY A 436 -31.58 -13.68 -20.12
C GLY A 436 -31.46 -15.06 -19.46
N ALA A 437 -30.25 -15.65 -19.48
CA ALA A 437 -29.94 -17.00 -19.02
C ALA A 437 -29.30 -17.05 -17.62
N LEU A 438 -29.01 -15.90 -16.98
CA LEU A 438 -28.41 -15.84 -15.63
C LEU A 438 -29.45 -16.13 -14.53
N THR A 439 -29.97 -17.35 -14.60
CA THR A 439 -31.02 -17.92 -13.75
C THR A 439 -30.48 -18.91 -12.72
N VAL A 440 -29.16 -18.90 -12.49
CA VAL A 440 -28.47 -19.76 -11.50
C VAL A 440 -29.15 -19.65 -10.13
N SER A 441 -29.50 -20.80 -9.55
CA SER A 441 -30.13 -20.85 -8.23
C SER A 441 -29.12 -20.57 -7.14
N ARG A 442 -29.33 -19.49 -6.39
CA ARG A 442 -28.70 -19.28 -5.08
C ARG A 442 -29.64 -19.88 -4.04
N PRO A 443 -29.31 -21.02 -3.39
CA PRO A 443 -30.14 -21.60 -2.36
C PRO A 443 -30.22 -20.68 -1.13
N ALA A 444 -31.20 -20.94 -0.25
CA ALA A 444 -31.23 -20.27 1.05
C ALA A 444 -29.92 -20.52 1.81
N ASN A 445 -29.38 -19.49 2.44
CA ASN A 445 -28.06 -19.49 3.08
C ASN A 445 -26.87 -19.79 2.12
N TRP A 446 -26.97 -19.43 0.83
CA TRP A 446 -25.82 -19.49 -0.10
C TRP A 446 -24.60 -18.75 0.48
N LYS A 447 -23.42 -19.38 0.37
CA LYS A 447 -22.13 -18.96 0.99
C LYS A 447 -22.25 -18.53 2.47
N ASN A 448 -23.18 -19.14 3.21
CA ASN A 448 -23.48 -18.83 4.62
C ASN A 448 -23.95 -17.39 4.92
N LEU A 449 -24.41 -16.65 3.90
CA LEU A 449 -24.81 -15.24 4.02
C LEU A 449 -26.17 -15.02 4.74
N GLY A 450 -26.83 -16.07 5.24
CA GLY A 450 -28.15 -15.97 5.88
C GLY A 450 -29.27 -15.42 4.98
N MET A 451 -29.06 -15.40 3.66
CA MET A 451 -30.01 -14.87 2.68
C MET A 451 -31.13 -15.86 2.35
N PRO A 452 -32.33 -15.40 1.93
CA PRO A 452 -33.32 -16.27 1.29
C PRO A 452 -32.79 -16.83 -0.05
N ALA A 453 -33.48 -17.82 -0.62
CA ALA A 453 -33.16 -18.31 -1.96
C ALA A 453 -33.55 -17.28 -3.04
N TYR A 454 -32.74 -17.16 -4.11
CA TYR A 454 -33.01 -16.27 -5.25
C TYR A 454 -32.29 -16.74 -6.52
N THR A 455 -32.58 -16.09 -7.64
CA THR A 455 -31.76 -16.13 -8.86
C THR A 455 -31.40 -14.70 -9.26
N PRO A 456 -30.21 -14.43 -9.85
CA PRO A 456 -29.81 -13.07 -10.20
C PRO A 456 -30.83 -12.34 -11.08
N GLN A 457 -31.28 -12.96 -12.17
CA GLN A 457 -32.32 -12.38 -13.04
C GLN A 457 -33.76 -12.62 -12.54
N GLY A 458 -33.95 -13.29 -11.40
CA GLY A 458 -35.20 -13.24 -10.64
C GLY A 458 -35.34 -11.97 -9.81
N LEU A 459 -34.24 -11.46 -9.25
CA LEU A 459 -34.18 -10.14 -8.58
C LEU A 459 -34.11 -9.00 -9.60
N PHE A 460 -33.35 -9.19 -10.69
CA PHE A 460 -33.16 -8.20 -11.75
C PHE A 460 -33.55 -8.77 -13.13
N PRO A 461 -34.86 -8.90 -13.43
CA PRO A 461 -35.31 -9.37 -14.74
C PRO A 461 -34.77 -8.51 -15.89
N SER A 462 -34.24 -9.20 -16.90
CA SER A 462 -33.75 -8.59 -18.15
C SER A 462 -34.87 -7.81 -18.84
N ARG A 463 -34.54 -6.65 -19.41
CA ARG A 463 -35.45 -5.80 -20.17
C ARG A 463 -35.38 -6.14 -21.65
N ALA A 464 -36.53 -6.20 -22.31
CA ALA A 464 -36.57 -6.16 -23.77
C ALA A 464 -36.02 -4.82 -24.27
N LEU A 465 -35.19 -4.86 -25.30
CA LEU A 465 -34.64 -3.65 -25.92
C LEU A 465 -35.63 -3.03 -26.92
N VAL A 466 -35.74 -1.71 -26.92
CA VAL A 466 -36.39 -0.94 -27.98
C VAL A 466 -35.58 -1.13 -29.26
N GLY A 467 -36.23 -1.69 -30.28
CA GLY A 467 -35.58 -2.17 -31.52
C GLY A 467 -35.32 -3.68 -31.57
N GLY A 468 -35.54 -4.41 -30.48
CA GLY A 468 -35.22 -5.84 -30.36
C GLY A 468 -33.73 -6.11 -30.10
N GLY A 469 -33.29 -7.36 -30.29
CA GLY A 469 -31.90 -7.76 -30.04
C GLY A 469 -31.54 -7.88 -28.56
N ALA A 470 -30.24 -7.85 -28.28
CA ALA A 470 -29.63 -7.99 -26.95
C ALA A 470 -28.47 -7.01 -26.78
N VAL A 471 -27.94 -6.89 -25.56
CA VAL A 471 -26.72 -6.12 -25.27
C VAL A 471 -25.50 -6.95 -25.67
N PRO A 472 -24.50 -6.41 -26.39
CA PRO A 472 -23.23 -7.09 -26.59
C PRO A 472 -22.50 -7.25 -25.26
N ALA A 473 -22.09 -8.47 -24.93
CA ALA A 473 -21.37 -8.79 -23.69
C ALA A 473 -20.19 -7.83 -23.43
N GLN A 474 -19.42 -7.50 -24.47
CA GLN A 474 -18.27 -6.60 -24.37
C GLN A 474 -18.59 -5.15 -23.98
N ILE A 475 -19.81 -4.63 -24.21
CA ILE A 475 -20.21 -3.32 -23.68
C ILE A 475 -20.36 -3.38 -22.16
N MET A 476 -21.01 -4.45 -21.67
CA MET A 476 -21.23 -4.66 -20.23
C MET A 476 -19.92 -5.00 -19.50
N LEU A 477 -19.02 -5.75 -20.14
CA LEU A 477 -17.68 -6.03 -19.65
C LEU A 477 -16.76 -4.81 -19.69
N GLY A 478 -16.89 -3.94 -20.70
CA GLY A 478 -16.18 -2.66 -20.75
C GLY A 478 -16.58 -1.69 -19.64
N ILE A 479 -17.87 -1.69 -19.25
CA ILE A 479 -18.35 -1.00 -18.04
C ILE A 479 -17.73 -1.65 -16.79
N ALA A 480 -17.82 -2.97 -16.64
CA ALA A 480 -17.27 -3.67 -15.47
C ALA A 480 -15.75 -3.48 -15.31
N ALA A 481 -14.99 -3.38 -16.41
CA ALA A 481 -13.59 -3.01 -16.39
C ALA A 481 -13.41 -1.54 -15.93
N GLN A 482 -14.10 -0.59 -16.57
CA GLN A 482 -13.95 0.83 -16.27
C GLN A 482 -14.35 1.20 -14.83
N GLU A 483 -15.39 0.57 -14.27
CA GLU A 483 -15.90 0.87 -12.92
C GLU A 483 -15.14 0.17 -11.80
N SER A 484 -14.66 -1.07 -11.99
CA SER A 484 -14.17 -1.89 -10.87
C SER A 484 -12.98 -2.82 -11.15
N ASN A 485 -12.45 -2.86 -12.38
CA ASN A 485 -11.54 -3.95 -12.83
C ASN A 485 -12.14 -5.36 -12.58
N LEU A 486 -13.46 -5.52 -12.74
CA LEU A 486 -14.20 -6.76 -12.48
C LEU A 486 -14.23 -7.19 -10.99
N TRP A 487 -14.05 -6.27 -10.05
CA TRP A 487 -14.03 -6.58 -8.61
C TRP A 487 -15.40 -6.48 -7.92
N GLN A 488 -15.68 -7.42 -7.01
CA GLN A 488 -16.88 -7.43 -6.16
C GLN A 488 -16.55 -7.26 -4.67
N ALA A 489 -15.35 -7.66 -4.25
CA ALA A 489 -14.84 -7.44 -2.90
C ALA A 489 -13.78 -6.34 -2.91
N ALA A 490 -13.47 -5.78 -1.75
CA ALA A 490 -12.41 -4.78 -1.60
C ALA A 490 -11.03 -5.36 -2.03
N ARG A 491 -10.21 -4.52 -2.68
CA ARG A 491 -9.07 -4.92 -3.52
C ARG A 491 -7.94 -5.73 -2.88
N PHE A 492 -7.94 -5.88 -1.55
CA PHE A 492 -7.02 -6.76 -0.82
C PHE A 492 -7.44 -8.24 -0.89
N ALA A 493 -8.66 -8.55 -1.37
CA ALA A 493 -9.07 -9.90 -1.74
C ALA A 493 -8.70 -10.23 -3.19
N VAL A 494 -7.89 -11.26 -3.38
CA VAL A 494 -7.69 -11.92 -4.70
C VAL A 494 -8.83 -12.94 -4.96
N PRO A 495 -9.01 -13.46 -6.20
CA PRO A 495 -10.11 -14.38 -6.51
C PRO A 495 -10.23 -15.59 -5.56
N GLY A 496 -11.43 -15.78 -5.01
CA GLY A 496 -11.74 -16.83 -4.02
C GLY A 496 -11.53 -16.46 -2.56
N VAL A 497 -10.88 -15.33 -2.27
CA VAL A 497 -10.87 -14.70 -0.94
C VAL A 497 -12.19 -13.96 -0.73
N THR A 498 -12.64 -13.89 0.51
CA THR A 498 -13.78 -13.06 0.92
C THR A 498 -13.28 -11.86 1.73
N ALA A 499 -13.92 -10.70 1.59
CA ALA A 499 -13.55 -9.47 2.28
C ALA A 499 -14.75 -8.52 2.40
N ASN A 500 -14.53 -7.31 2.89
CA ASN A 500 -15.47 -6.20 2.73
C ASN A 500 -16.06 -6.14 1.31
N PRO A 501 -17.35 -5.80 1.12
CA PRO A 501 -17.89 -5.51 -0.21
C PRO A 501 -17.11 -4.38 -0.89
N LEU A 502 -16.90 -4.46 -2.21
CA LEU A 502 -16.40 -3.30 -2.96
C LEU A 502 -17.48 -2.22 -2.94
N ILE A 503 -17.10 -1.02 -2.53
CA ILE A 503 -17.97 0.15 -2.44
C ILE A 503 -17.17 1.42 -2.74
N GLY A 504 -17.82 2.41 -3.37
CA GLY A 504 -17.37 3.80 -3.40
C GLY A 504 -17.38 4.46 -2.01
N ASN A 505 -17.64 5.77 -1.95
CA ASN A 505 -17.51 6.54 -0.72
C ASN A 505 -18.55 6.15 0.35
N TYR A 506 -18.21 5.18 1.22
CA TYR A 506 -19.10 4.60 2.24
C TYR A 506 -19.43 5.55 3.40
N TYR A 507 -18.46 6.40 3.77
CA TYR A 507 -18.50 7.25 4.95
C TYR A 507 -18.79 8.72 4.62
N GLY A 508 -18.89 9.08 3.34
CA GLY A 508 -19.07 10.46 2.87
C GLY A 508 -17.86 11.35 3.15
N LEU A 509 -16.65 10.80 3.13
CA LEU A 509 -15.43 11.57 3.35
C LEU A 509 -15.22 12.54 2.19
N ASP A 510 -14.95 13.82 2.44
CA ASP A 510 -14.57 14.78 1.38
C ASP A 510 -13.03 14.77 1.22
N ILE A 511 -12.46 13.57 1.06
CA ILE A 511 -11.04 13.29 0.74
C ILE A 511 -10.58 13.87 -0.60
N TYR A 512 -11.33 14.83 -1.12
CA TYR A 512 -11.28 15.42 -2.45
C TYR A 512 -11.12 16.95 -2.38
N ASP A 513 -10.97 17.53 -1.18
CA ASP A 513 -10.85 18.98 -0.97
C ASP A 513 -9.46 19.42 -0.43
N ALA A 514 -9.21 20.72 -0.34
CA ALA A 514 -7.89 21.27 -0.03
C ALA A 514 -7.45 21.14 1.45
N ASP A 515 -8.33 20.69 2.36
CA ASP A 515 -8.11 20.58 3.80
C ASP A 515 -7.99 19.12 4.26
N THR A 516 -6.78 18.57 4.15
CA THR A 516 -6.49 17.19 4.60
C THR A 516 -6.66 16.96 6.11
N SER A 517 -7.04 17.98 6.90
CA SER A 517 -7.42 17.77 8.30
C SER A 517 -8.80 17.11 8.46
N ASP A 518 -9.64 17.13 7.42
CA ASP A 518 -11.00 16.56 7.44
C ASP A 518 -11.22 15.34 6.52
N ASP A 519 -10.15 14.87 5.86
CA ASP A 519 -10.07 13.60 5.10
C ASP A 519 -10.70 12.40 5.83
N TRP A 520 -10.65 12.38 7.17
CA TRP A 520 -11.17 11.30 8.01
C TRP A 520 -12.47 11.65 8.75
N THR A 521 -13.11 12.77 8.41
CA THR A 521 -14.39 13.22 8.97
C THR A 521 -15.57 12.58 8.22
N ILE A 522 -16.34 11.78 8.94
CA ILE A 522 -17.49 11.01 8.43
C ILE A 522 -18.71 11.94 8.23
N ARG A 523 -19.25 12.00 7.00
CA ARG A 523 -20.45 12.78 6.62
C ARG A 523 -21.49 11.87 5.98
N TRP A 524 -22.21 11.12 6.81
CA TRP A 524 -23.08 10.03 6.37
C TRP A 524 -24.12 10.39 5.27
N SER A 525 -24.62 11.63 5.24
CA SER A 525 -25.54 12.11 4.18
C SER A 525 -24.97 12.06 2.78
N ASP A 526 -23.65 12.12 2.67
CA ASP A 526 -22.89 12.37 1.45
C ASP A 526 -22.24 11.06 0.94
N ALA A 527 -22.45 9.96 1.66
CA ALA A 527 -22.02 8.62 1.27
C ALA A 527 -22.69 8.18 -0.04
N ASP A 528 -21.92 7.88 -1.08
CA ASP A 528 -22.47 7.62 -2.40
C ASP A 528 -23.26 6.31 -2.47
N CYS A 529 -22.67 5.24 -1.93
CA CYS A 529 -23.20 3.89 -1.85
C CYS A 529 -23.26 3.07 -3.15
N GLY A 530 -22.46 3.38 -4.18
CA GLY A 530 -22.20 2.47 -5.30
C GLY A 530 -21.50 1.17 -4.86
N TYR A 531 -22.00 0.00 -5.26
CA TYR A 531 -21.46 -1.32 -4.88
C TYR A 531 -20.99 -2.19 -6.07
N GLY A 532 -19.93 -2.96 -5.85
CA GLY A 532 -19.56 -4.16 -6.63
C GLY A 532 -19.11 -3.92 -8.07
N VAL A 533 -19.15 -4.97 -8.88
CA VAL A 533 -18.58 -5.05 -10.25
C VAL A 533 -19.00 -3.90 -11.17
N THR A 534 -20.24 -3.42 -11.00
CA THR A 534 -20.87 -2.41 -11.86
C THR A 534 -21.23 -1.12 -11.12
N GLN A 535 -20.68 -0.94 -9.90
CA GLN A 535 -20.86 0.25 -9.04
C GLN A 535 -22.33 0.73 -8.92
N VAL A 536 -23.25 -0.21 -8.66
CA VAL A 536 -24.69 0.06 -8.56
C VAL A 536 -24.97 0.99 -7.37
N THR A 537 -25.42 2.22 -7.65
CA THR A 537 -25.83 3.23 -6.67
C THR A 537 -27.32 3.20 -6.35
N ASP A 538 -28.16 3.03 -7.38
CA ASP A 538 -29.56 3.42 -7.30
C ASP A 538 -30.39 2.45 -6.45
N GLY A 539 -30.98 3.00 -5.39
CA GLY A 539 -31.72 2.26 -4.38
C GLY A 539 -30.82 1.50 -3.40
N MET A 540 -29.52 1.83 -3.29
CA MET A 540 -28.55 1.15 -2.41
C MET A 540 -28.27 1.87 -1.08
N ARG A 541 -28.98 2.95 -0.80
CA ARG A 541 -29.12 3.54 0.55
C ARG A 541 -30.20 2.84 1.38
N LEU A 542 -30.12 2.95 2.70
CA LEU A 542 -31.16 2.46 3.61
C LEU A 542 -32.50 3.18 3.39
N ALA A 543 -33.61 2.48 3.59
CA ALA A 543 -34.93 3.07 3.56
C ALA A 543 -35.09 4.14 4.66
N GLY A 544 -35.58 5.33 4.28
CA GLY A 544 -35.61 6.53 5.10
C GLY A 544 -34.29 7.32 5.11
N ARG A 545 -33.34 7.01 4.21
CA ARG A 545 -32.03 7.67 4.06
C ARG A 545 -31.62 7.89 2.59
N GLU A 546 -32.54 7.69 1.65
CA GLU A 546 -32.36 7.82 0.21
C GLU A 546 -31.88 9.22 -0.25
N LYS A 547 -31.26 9.29 -1.44
CA LYS A 547 -31.06 10.54 -2.19
C LYS A 547 -32.44 11.12 -2.59
N PRO A 548 -32.63 12.45 -2.75
CA PRO A 548 -33.93 13.01 -3.09
C PRO A 548 -34.51 12.46 -4.41
N GLY A 549 -35.66 11.80 -4.34
CA GLY A 549 -36.32 11.16 -5.49
C GLY A 549 -35.92 9.69 -5.76
N GLU A 550 -34.96 9.14 -5.01
CA GLU A 550 -34.63 7.72 -5.00
C GLU A 550 -35.66 6.90 -4.20
N THR A 551 -35.70 5.58 -4.40
CA THR A 551 -36.47 4.63 -3.57
C THR A 551 -35.56 3.45 -3.23
N ALA A 552 -35.40 3.12 -1.95
CA ALA A 552 -34.56 2.00 -1.54
C ALA A 552 -35.06 0.65 -2.10
N LEU A 553 -34.14 -0.16 -2.61
CA LEU A 553 -34.41 -1.56 -2.98
C LEU A 553 -34.70 -2.39 -1.70
N PRO A 554 -35.43 -3.51 -1.81
CA PRO A 554 -35.63 -4.42 -0.67
C PRO A 554 -34.29 -4.90 -0.09
N TYR A 555 -34.16 -4.94 1.24
CA TYR A 555 -32.86 -5.13 1.91
C TYR A 555 -32.08 -6.39 1.47
N GLN A 556 -32.73 -7.52 1.20
CA GLN A 556 -32.05 -8.71 0.71
C GLN A 556 -31.63 -8.59 -0.77
N THR A 557 -32.31 -7.76 -1.56
CA THR A 557 -31.90 -7.38 -2.92
C THR A 557 -30.66 -6.48 -2.88
N GLN A 558 -30.60 -5.52 -1.93
CA GLN A 558 -29.40 -4.71 -1.67
C GLN A 558 -28.21 -5.60 -1.26
N ARG A 559 -28.43 -6.57 -0.35
CA ARG A 559 -27.41 -7.56 0.02
C ARG A 559 -26.96 -8.41 -1.18
N ALA A 560 -27.85 -8.79 -2.10
CA ALA A 560 -27.46 -9.50 -3.31
C ALA A 560 -26.51 -8.68 -4.19
N VAL A 561 -26.83 -7.40 -4.44
CA VAL A 561 -25.97 -6.49 -5.24
C VAL A 561 -24.58 -6.29 -4.62
N ALA A 562 -24.48 -6.27 -3.29
CA ALA A 562 -23.19 -6.10 -2.60
C ALA A 562 -22.39 -7.40 -2.44
N LEU A 563 -23.02 -8.57 -2.42
CA LEU A 563 -22.40 -9.84 -1.98
C LEU A 563 -22.37 -10.95 -3.05
N ASP A 564 -23.17 -10.84 -4.12
CA ASP A 564 -23.16 -11.74 -5.28
C ASP A 564 -22.87 -10.95 -6.57
N PHE A 565 -21.67 -11.15 -7.13
CA PHE A 565 -21.25 -10.53 -8.38
C PHE A 565 -22.23 -10.80 -9.53
N ALA A 566 -22.92 -11.95 -9.54
CA ALA A 566 -23.90 -12.28 -10.56
C ALA A 566 -25.18 -11.43 -10.44
N ALA A 567 -25.63 -11.15 -9.21
CA ALA A 567 -26.74 -10.24 -8.95
C ALA A 567 -26.34 -8.77 -9.24
N ASN A 568 -25.09 -8.39 -8.95
CA ASN A 568 -24.54 -7.09 -9.32
C ASN A 568 -24.53 -6.89 -10.85
N VAL A 569 -24.00 -7.85 -11.61
CA VAL A 569 -24.00 -7.83 -13.08
C VAL A 569 -25.43 -7.78 -13.65
N ALA A 570 -26.38 -8.54 -13.08
CA ALA A 570 -27.78 -8.49 -13.51
C ALA A 570 -28.44 -7.12 -13.25
N ALA A 571 -28.10 -6.46 -12.14
CA ALA A 571 -28.56 -5.10 -11.82
C ALA A 571 -27.95 -4.06 -12.78
N GLY A 572 -26.63 -4.06 -12.95
CA GLY A 572 -25.92 -3.15 -13.87
C GLY A 572 -26.38 -3.32 -15.32
N LEU A 573 -26.60 -4.55 -15.78
CA LEU A 573 -27.18 -4.83 -17.09
C LEU A 573 -28.57 -4.21 -17.24
N ARG A 574 -29.46 -4.40 -16.25
CA ARG A 574 -30.80 -3.82 -16.29
C ARG A 574 -30.75 -2.29 -16.34
N ILE A 575 -29.81 -1.65 -15.62
CA ILE A 575 -29.58 -0.21 -15.72
C ILE A 575 -29.21 0.16 -17.16
N LEU A 576 -28.19 -0.48 -17.75
CA LEU A 576 -27.77 -0.22 -19.13
C LEU A 576 -28.90 -0.43 -20.17
N GLN A 577 -29.71 -1.46 -20.00
CA GLN A 577 -30.89 -1.71 -20.85
C GLN A 577 -31.96 -0.62 -20.68
N ASP A 578 -32.23 -0.18 -19.46
CA ASP A 578 -33.16 0.95 -19.20
C ASP A 578 -32.58 2.26 -19.78
N LYS A 579 -31.25 2.51 -19.75
CA LYS A 579 -30.61 3.65 -20.44
C LYS A 579 -30.73 3.57 -21.97
N TRP A 580 -30.49 2.40 -22.58
CA TRP A 580 -30.71 2.18 -24.02
C TRP A 580 -32.17 2.47 -24.37
N ASN A 581 -33.12 1.88 -23.65
CA ASN A 581 -34.54 2.05 -23.90
C ASN A 581 -34.97 3.52 -23.83
N ILE A 582 -34.49 4.28 -22.84
CA ILE A 582 -34.78 5.71 -22.70
C ILE A 582 -34.19 6.53 -23.86
N THR A 583 -32.89 6.37 -24.16
CA THR A 583 -32.24 7.11 -25.25
C THR A 583 -32.82 6.77 -26.62
N ARG A 584 -33.04 5.48 -26.91
CA ARG A 584 -33.60 4.97 -28.17
C ARG A 584 -35.05 5.44 -28.39
N SER A 585 -35.87 5.44 -27.34
CA SER A 585 -37.26 5.95 -27.41
C SER A 585 -37.34 7.46 -27.63
N ALA A 586 -36.31 8.19 -27.20
CA ALA A 586 -36.18 9.63 -27.41
C ALA A 586 -35.56 10.01 -28.77
N GLY A 587 -35.37 9.04 -29.68
CA GLY A 587 -34.87 9.28 -31.05
C GLY A 587 -33.35 9.39 -31.18
N LEU A 588 -32.59 9.15 -30.11
CA LEU A 588 -31.14 9.08 -30.18
C LEU A 588 -30.74 7.75 -30.83
N GLN A 589 -30.01 7.83 -31.93
CA GLN A 589 -29.49 6.70 -32.68
C GLN A 589 -28.07 7.00 -33.14
N ILE A 590 -27.21 5.98 -33.13
CA ILE A 590 -25.89 6.02 -33.75
C ILE A 590 -25.86 5.03 -34.92
N ASN A 591 -25.30 5.48 -36.05
CA ASN A 591 -25.23 4.75 -37.32
C ASN A 591 -26.58 4.13 -37.72
N ASN A 592 -26.64 2.82 -37.97
CA ASN A 592 -27.87 2.08 -38.27
C ASN A 592 -28.75 1.77 -37.04
N GLY A 593 -28.26 2.02 -35.82
CA GLY A 593 -29.00 1.80 -34.58
C GLY A 593 -29.30 0.32 -34.26
N ASP A 594 -28.52 -0.58 -34.85
CA ASP A 594 -28.51 -2.02 -34.60
C ASP A 594 -27.84 -2.33 -33.25
N PRO A 595 -28.54 -2.94 -32.28
CA PRO A 595 -27.98 -3.23 -30.95
C PRO A 595 -26.89 -4.31 -30.97
N SER A 596 -26.72 -5.09 -32.04
CA SER A 596 -25.61 -6.06 -32.15
C SER A 596 -24.24 -5.41 -32.34
N LYS A 597 -24.19 -4.10 -32.60
CA LYS A 597 -22.98 -3.36 -32.98
C LYS A 597 -22.45 -2.46 -31.86
N ILE A 598 -21.17 -2.62 -31.54
CA ILE A 598 -20.49 -1.99 -30.39
C ILE A 598 -20.66 -0.46 -30.35
N GLU A 599 -20.39 0.23 -31.46
CA GLU A 599 -20.42 1.70 -31.58
C GLU A 599 -21.80 2.30 -31.30
N ASN A 600 -22.87 1.54 -31.57
CA ASN A 600 -24.24 2.04 -31.45
C ASN A 600 -24.67 2.23 -29.98
N TRP A 601 -23.94 1.65 -29.02
CA TRP A 601 -24.20 1.76 -27.58
C TRP A 601 -23.69 3.04 -26.92
N PHE A 602 -22.92 3.87 -27.64
CA PHE A 602 -22.25 5.06 -27.07
C PHE A 602 -23.20 5.99 -26.28
N PHE A 603 -24.43 6.23 -26.77
CA PHE A 603 -25.43 7.02 -26.02
C PHE A 603 -25.96 6.34 -24.76
N ALA A 604 -26.16 5.02 -24.77
CA ALA A 604 -26.61 4.27 -23.61
C ALA A 604 -25.52 4.21 -22.51
N VAL A 605 -24.26 4.08 -22.93
CA VAL A 605 -23.07 4.12 -22.06
C VAL A 605 -22.83 5.54 -21.50
N TRP A 606 -23.02 6.58 -22.30
CA TRP A 606 -23.01 7.98 -21.85
C TRP A 606 -24.08 8.23 -20.80
N ALA A 607 -25.31 7.77 -21.06
CA ALA A 607 -26.42 7.85 -20.13
C ALA A 607 -26.27 6.95 -18.89
N TYR A 608 -25.42 5.92 -18.94
CA TYR A 608 -25.07 5.08 -17.79
C TYR A 608 -24.32 5.90 -16.75
N ASN A 609 -23.18 6.48 -17.12
CA ASN A 609 -22.32 7.25 -16.22
C ASN A 609 -22.90 8.63 -15.84
N SER A 610 -23.28 9.48 -16.81
CA SER A 610 -23.69 10.87 -16.52
C SER A 610 -25.19 11.15 -16.72
N GLY A 611 -26.03 10.11 -16.75
CA GLY A 611 -27.47 10.25 -16.86
C GLY A 611 -28.01 10.75 -18.22
N PHE A 612 -29.33 10.84 -18.31
CA PHE A 612 -30.06 11.34 -19.49
C PHE A 612 -31.20 12.25 -19.05
N TYR A 613 -31.31 13.42 -19.68
CA TYR A 613 -32.29 14.45 -19.35
C TYR A 613 -33.44 14.38 -20.38
N PRO A 614 -34.66 13.98 -19.99
CA PRO A 614 -35.74 13.73 -20.94
C PRO A 614 -36.34 15.02 -21.51
N GLN A 615 -36.81 14.96 -22.76
CA GLN A 615 -37.42 16.09 -23.47
C GLN A 615 -38.63 16.69 -22.72
N SER A 616 -39.35 15.88 -21.93
CA SER A 616 -40.43 16.36 -21.06
C SER A 616 -39.99 17.33 -19.96
N GLN A 617 -38.69 17.35 -19.63
CA GLN A 617 -38.06 18.30 -18.70
C GLN A 617 -37.31 19.44 -19.43
N ALA A 618 -37.35 19.51 -20.77
CA ALA A 618 -36.66 20.55 -21.53
C ALA A 618 -37.08 21.96 -21.11
N GLY A 619 -38.38 22.18 -20.83
CA GLY A 619 -38.89 23.46 -20.32
C GLY A 619 -38.38 23.85 -18.93
N GLN A 620 -37.89 22.90 -18.13
CA GLN A 620 -37.23 23.16 -16.84
C GLN A 620 -35.74 23.49 -17.03
N ASN A 621 -35.16 23.07 -18.15
CA ASN A 621 -33.76 23.23 -18.53
C ASN A 621 -33.57 24.24 -19.69
N ALA A 622 -34.47 25.23 -19.77
CA ALA A 622 -34.49 26.32 -20.76
C ALA A 622 -34.50 25.93 -22.26
N GLY A 623 -34.74 24.66 -22.57
CA GLY A 623 -34.74 24.09 -23.93
C GLY A 623 -33.91 22.81 -24.03
N ALA A 624 -32.92 22.62 -23.16
CA ALA A 624 -32.00 21.49 -23.21
C ALA A 624 -32.60 20.16 -22.74
N TRP A 625 -32.23 19.09 -23.43
CA TRP A 625 -32.51 17.69 -23.10
C TRP A 625 -31.51 16.81 -23.85
N GLY A 626 -31.34 15.54 -23.48
CA GLY A 626 -30.38 14.61 -24.11
C GLY A 626 -29.35 14.03 -23.14
N VAL A 627 -28.16 13.69 -23.67
CA VAL A 627 -27.03 13.17 -22.87
C VAL A 627 -26.13 14.30 -22.35
N GLY A 628 -25.67 14.20 -21.09
CA GLY A 628 -24.98 15.25 -20.34
C GLY A 628 -23.65 15.76 -20.92
N TRP A 629 -23.21 16.97 -20.57
CA TRP A 629 -22.06 17.61 -21.24
C TRP A 629 -20.68 17.04 -20.91
N ALA A 630 -20.44 16.61 -19.66
CA ALA A 630 -19.12 16.15 -19.19
C ALA A 630 -18.43 15.13 -20.12
N ASN A 631 -19.20 14.17 -20.64
CA ASN A 631 -18.73 13.09 -21.51
C ASN A 631 -18.70 13.45 -23.01
N ASN A 632 -18.96 14.71 -23.39
CA ASN A 632 -18.92 15.11 -24.79
C ASN A 632 -17.47 15.08 -25.32
N PRO A 633 -17.17 14.33 -26.42
CA PRO A 633 -15.83 14.24 -27.00
C PRO A 633 -15.15 15.56 -27.38
N VAL A 634 -15.91 16.66 -27.46
CA VAL A 634 -15.44 18.02 -27.77
C VAL A 634 -15.02 18.84 -26.54
N ASN A 635 -15.30 18.37 -25.31
CA ASN A 635 -15.03 19.10 -24.07
C ASN A 635 -13.51 19.33 -23.89
N PRO A 636 -13.03 20.58 -23.67
CA PRO A 636 -11.61 20.89 -23.48
C PRO A 636 -10.89 20.20 -22.31
N LYS A 637 -11.61 19.47 -21.43
CA LYS A 637 -11.00 18.51 -20.48
C LYS A 637 -10.05 17.53 -21.16
N TYR A 638 -10.43 17.06 -22.35
CA TYR A 638 -9.80 15.95 -23.04
C TYR A 638 -8.88 16.44 -24.17
N PRO A 639 -7.69 15.86 -24.39
CA PRO A 639 -6.83 16.22 -25.51
C PRO A 639 -7.58 16.15 -26.86
N PRO A 640 -7.58 17.22 -27.67
CA PRO A 640 -8.36 17.27 -28.91
C PRO A 640 -7.81 16.36 -30.02
N GLY A 641 -6.60 15.80 -29.84
CA GLY A 641 -5.97 14.83 -30.74
C GLY A 641 -5.67 13.48 -30.08
N ARG A 642 -6.44 13.04 -29.08
CA ARG A 642 -6.34 11.66 -28.57
C ARG A 642 -6.79 10.64 -29.63
N ASP A 643 -6.09 9.52 -29.74
CA ASP A 643 -6.49 8.35 -30.51
C ASP A 643 -7.66 7.62 -29.82
N ALA A 644 -8.07 6.44 -30.32
CA ALA A 644 -9.02 5.58 -29.62
C ALA A 644 -8.36 4.94 -28.39
N PHE A 645 -9.06 4.89 -27.27
CA PHE A 645 -8.53 4.38 -26.00
C PHE A 645 -8.09 2.90 -26.14
N LEU A 646 -6.85 2.61 -25.74
CA LEU A 646 -6.16 1.31 -25.83
C LEU A 646 -5.84 0.83 -27.26
N ASP A 647 -6.22 1.57 -28.31
CA ASP A 647 -6.01 1.19 -29.73
C ASP A 647 -4.55 0.96 -30.10
N ARG A 648 -3.64 1.72 -29.46
CA ARG A 648 -2.21 1.73 -29.75
C ARG A 648 -1.37 1.14 -28.61
N THR A 649 -1.83 1.25 -27.36
CA THR A 649 -1.06 0.80 -26.19
C THR A 649 -1.94 0.67 -24.95
N TYR A 650 -1.67 -0.34 -24.12
CA TYR A 650 -2.27 -0.45 -22.77
C TYR A 650 -1.78 0.66 -21.81
N GLN A 651 -0.76 1.43 -22.18
CA GLN A 651 -0.29 2.59 -21.41
C GLN A 651 -1.38 3.68 -21.25
N ASP A 652 -2.38 3.73 -22.14
CA ASP A 652 -3.53 4.64 -22.01
C ASP A 652 -4.28 4.44 -20.68
N ALA A 653 -4.26 3.22 -20.11
CA ALA A 653 -4.86 2.92 -18.81
C ALA A 653 -4.13 3.56 -17.61
N ALA A 654 -2.95 4.16 -17.80
CA ALA A 654 -2.29 5.03 -16.83
C ALA A 654 -2.73 6.50 -16.94
N HIS A 655 -3.34 6.90 -18.07
CA HIS A 655 -3.88 8.25 -18.31
C HIS A 655 -5.37 8.28 -18.72
N PRO A 656 -6.29 7.53 -18.07
CA PRO A 656 -7.71 7.49 -18.44
C PRO A 656 -8.48 8.80 -18.14
N GLN A 657 -7.82 9.82 -17.60
CA GLN A 657 -8.30 11.20 -17.59
C GLN A 657 -8.44 11.79 -19.00
N ASP A 658 -7.68 11.32 -19.99
CA ASP A 658 -7.64 11.92 -21.32
C ASP A 658 -8.84 11.54 -22.20
N TRP A 659 -9.69 10.59 -21.78
CA TRP A 659 -10.84 10.10 -22.54
C TRP A 659 -12.18 10.20 -21.76
N PRO A 660 -13.28 10.63 -22.40
CA PRO A 660 -14.62 10.57 -21.80
C PRO A 660 -15.06 9.12 -21.61
N TYR A 661 -15.97 8.89 -20.65
CA TYR A 661 -16.39 7.56 -20.22
C TYR A 661 -16.83 6.62 -21.37
N PRO A 662 -17.61 7.04 -22.38
CA PRO A 662 -18.01 6.15 -23.48
C PRO A 662 -16.84 5.74 -24.38
N GLU A 663 -15.84 6.60 -24.58
CA GLU A 663 -14.63 6.22 -25.34
C GLU A 663 -13.81 5.19 -24.55
N LYS A 664 -13.76 5.28 -23.21
CA LYS A 664 -13.10 4.29 -22.34
C LYS A 664 -13.77 2.93 -22.42
N VAL A 665 -15.09 2.85 -22.28
CA VAL A 665 -15.85 1.60 -22.35
C VAL A 665 -15.75 0.93 -23.72
N LEU A 666 -15.80 1.70 -24.82
CA LEU A 666 -15.64 1.13 -26.17
C LEU A 666 -14.19 0.68 -26.45
N GLY A 667 -13.19 1.33 -25.83
CA GLY A 667 -11.82 0.82 -25.80
C GLY A 667 -11.71 -0.52 -25.06
N TRP A 668 -12.20 -0.60 -23.82
CA TRP A 668 -12.24 -1.84 -23.03
C TRP A 668 -13.04 -2.98 -23.71
N ALA A 669 -14.04 -2.66 -24.53
CA ALA A 669 -14.78 -3.64 -25.31
C ALA A 669 -13.92 -4.34 -26.38
N GLY A 670 -12.96 -3.63 -26.98
CA GLY A 670 -11.98 -4.17 -27.94
C GLY A 670 -10.69 -4.68 -27.29
N HIS A 671 -10.34 -4.19 -26.11
CA HIS A 671 -9.08 -4.45 -25.41
C HIS A 671 -9.34 -4.82 -23.94
N PRO A 672 -9.50 -6.10 -23.59
CA PRO A 672 -9.88 -6.53 -22.25
C PRO A 672 -8.85 -6.16 -21.18
N VAL A 673 -9.32 -5.85 -19.97
CA VAL A 673 -8.44 -5.55 -18.83
C VAL A 673 -7.61 -6.77 -18.41
N GLU A 674 -6.33 -6.55 -18.07
CA GLU A 674 -5.46 -7.57 -17.46
C GLU A 674 -5.68 -7.61 -15.94
N VAL A 675 -6.01 -8.80 -15.40
CA VAL A 675 -6.44 -8.97 -14.00
C VAL A 675 -6.00 -10.32 -13.43
N LEU A 676 -5.93 -10.43 -12.11
CA LEU A 676 -5.58 -11.69 -11.43
C LEU A 676 -6.70 -12.73 -11.56
N GLU A 677 -6.32 -13.97 -11.89
CA GLU A 677 -7.14 -15.19 -11.82
C GLU A 677 -6.88 -15.97 -10.52
N SER A 678 -5.65 -15.87 -10.00
CA SER A 678 -5.17 -16.39 -8.72
C SER A 678 -3.86 -15.64 -8.33
N PRO A 679 -3.26 -15.86 -7.14
CA PRO A 679 -1.97 -15.25 -6.79
C PRO A 679 -0.91 -15.44 -7.89
N ASP A 680 -0.23 -14.36 -8.24
CA ASP A 680 0.84 -14.28 -9.25
C ASP A 680 0.42 -14.64 -10.71
N VAL A 681 -0.87 -14.92 -10.97
CA VAL A 681 -1.41 -15.30 -12.29
C VAL A 681 -2.34 -14.22 -12.85
N MET A 682 -1.81 -13.43 -13.78
CA MET A 682 -2.58 -12.45 -14.58
C MET A 682 -3.17 -13.10 -15.85
N VAL A 683 -4.38 -12.71 -16.22
CA VAL A 683 -5.10 -13.14 -17.44
C VAL A 683 -5.80 -11.96 -18.14
N SER A 684 -6.12 -12.12 -19.43
CA SER A 684 -7.10 -11.28 -20.12
C SER A 684 -8.48 -11.54 -19.52
N GLY A 685 -9.10 -10.52 -18.92
CA GLY A 685 -10.30 -10.70 -18.08
C GLY A 685 -11.54 -11.25 -18.81
N TYR A 686 -11.62 -11.06 -20.13
CA TYR A 686 -12.66 -11.58 -21.01
C TYR A 686 -12.16 -11.69 -22.47
N ARG A 687 -13.00 -12.16 -23.41
CA ARG A 687 -12.72 -12.12 -24.86
C ARG A 687 -13.05 -10.75 -25.46
N PRO A 688 -12.21 -10.20 -26.37
CA PRO A 688 -12.48 -8.93 -27.04
C PRO A 688 -13.65 -9.00 -28.02
N ALA A 689 -14.23 -7.85 -28.34
CA ALA A 689 -15.08 -7.67 -29.51
C ALA A 689 -14.23 -7.70 -30.78
N TRP A 690 -14.84 -7.98 -31.93
CA TRP A 690 -14.14 -8.11 -33.21
C TRP A 690 -14.77 -7.26 -34.32
N TRP A 691 -13.92 -6.73 -35.20
CA TRP A 691 -14.31 -5.91 -36.33
C TRP A 691 -14.03 -6.68 -37.61
N ALA A 692 -14.95 -6.65 -38.58
CA ALA A 692 -14.74 -7.32 -39.86
C ALA A 692 -13.82 -6.51 -40.78
N GLY A 693 -13.21 -7.19 -41.74
CA GLY A 693 -12.39 -6.60 -42.79
C GLY A 693 -12.08 -7.63 -43.90
N GLU A 694 -11.68 -7.14 -45.07
CA GLU A 694 -11.15 -7.98 -46.16
C GLU A 694 -9.73 -8.51 -45.89
N ASN A 695 -9.07 -7.98 -44.85
CA ASN A 695 -7.77 -8.36 -44.31
C ASN A 695 -7.61 -7.74 -42.91
N ASP A 696 -6.59 -8.20 -42.17
CA ASP A 696 -6.33 -7.76 -40.80
C ASP A 696 -6.09 -6.24 -40.70
N ASP A 697 -5.40 -5.62 -41.67
CA ASP A 697 -5.21 -4.17 -41.70
C ASP A 697 -6.54 -3.39 -41.79
N VAL A 698 -7.54 -3.91 -42.52
CA VAL A 698 -8.88 -3.31 -42.59
C VAL A 698 -9.64 -3.56 -41.28
N ALA A 699 -9.53 -4.74 -40.68
CA ALA A 699 -10.11 -5.03 -39.38
C ALA A 699 -9.53 -4.13 -38.27
N GLU A 700 -8.20 -3.90 -38.27
CA GLU A 700 -7.54 -2.96 -37.37
C GLU A 700 -8.03 -1.53 -37.61
N ARG A 701 -8.03 -1.03 -38.85
CA ARG A 701 -8.55 0.30 -39.18
C ARG A 701 -10.01 0.49 -38.75
N ASN A 702 -10.85 -0.54 -38.91
CA ASN A 702 -12.21 -0.54 -38.44
C ASN A 702 -12.27 -0.49 -36.90
N ARG A 703 -11.43 -1.24 -36.19
CA ARG A 703 -11.31 -1.18 -34.72
C ARG A 703 -10.82 0.19 -34.24
N THR A 704 -9.79 0.78 -34.86
CA THR A 704 -9.32 2.15 -34.55
C THR A 704 -10.43 3.19 -34.74
N ALA A 705 -11.26 3.04 -35.78
CA ALA A 705 -12.40 3.91 -36.04
C ALA A 705 -13.58 3.73 -35.06
N VAL A 706 -13.47 2.92 -34.00
CA VAL A 706 -14.48 2.81 -32.93
C VAL A 706 -14.75 4.18 -32.27
N LYS A 707 -13.72 5.02 -32.12
CA LYS A 707 -13.84 6.36 -31.55
C LYS A 707 -14.52 7.33 -32.54
N PRO A 708 -15.54 8.09 -32.12
CA PRO A 708 -16.15 9.12 -32.95
C PRO A 708 -15.21 10.31 -33.20
N PRO A 709 -15.40 11.05 -34.32
CA PRO A 709 -14.82 12.37 -34.49
C PRO A 709 -15.19 13.29 -33.31
N ASN A 710 -14.24 14.05 -32.76
CA ASN A 710 -14.49 14.81 -31.52
C ASN A 710 -15.68 15.80 -31.58
N HIS A 711 -16.10 16.22 -32.77
CA HIS A 711 -17.21 17.17 -32.98
C HIS A 711 -18.55 16.48 -33.38
N GLN A 712 -18.62 15.15 -33.38
CA GLN A 712 -19.78 14.35 -33.78
C GLN A 712 -21.07 14.66 -32.98
N PHE A 713 -20.90 15.19 -31.76
CA PHE A 713 -21.97 15.52 -30.81
C PHE A 713 -22.00 17.03 -30.47
N CYS A 714 -21.60 17.87 -31.42
CA CYS A 714 -21.55 19.32 -31.25
C CYS A 714 -22.04 20.03 -32.51
N ASP A 715 -23.30 20.45 -32.52
CA ASP A 715 -23.89 21.21 -33.62
C ASP A 715 -24.98 22.20 -33.15
N ALA A 716 -25.58 22.91 -34.11
CA ALA A 716 -26.57 23.94 -33.83
C ALA A 716 -27.84 23.43 -33.10
N SER A 717 -28.12 22.12 -33.12
CA SER A 717 -29.29 21.53 -32.47
C SER A 717 -29.16 21.43 -30.96
N ASN A 718 -27.95 21.16 -30.43
CA ASN A 718 -27.64 21.22 -29.00
C ASN A 718 -26.94 22.53 -28.62
N ASN A 719 -27.12 23.60 -29.40
CA ASN A 719 -26.47 24.90 -29.21
C ASN A 719 -24.93 24.83 -29.09
N CYS A 720 -24.29 23.83 -29.69
CA CYS A 720 -22.83 23.65 -29.63
C CYS A 720 -22.19 24.13 -30.94
N VAL A 721 -21.14 24.94 -30.86
CA VAL A 721 -20.52 25.61 -32.02
C VAL A 721 -19.06 25.17 -32.15
N PRO A 722 -18.75 24.11 -32.93
CA PRO A 722 -17.42 23.50 -32.95
C PRO A 722 -16.27 24.48 -33.13
N GLY A 723 -15.35 24.49 -32.15
CA GLY A 723 -14.16 25.34 -32.17
C GLY A 723 -14.36 26.76 -31.61
N ALA A 724 -15.58 27.16 -31.25
CA ALA A 724 -15.78 28.26 -30.32
C ALA A 724 -15.53 27.80 -28.86
N SER A 725 -15.54 28.74 -27.93
CA SER A 725 -15.46 28.48 -26.49
C SER A 725 -16.27 29.54 -25.75
N TYR A 726 -17.23 29.08 -24.95
CA TYR A 726 -18.13 29.96 -24.22
C TYR A 726 -17.99 29.70 -22.73
N PRO A 727 -17.57 30.68 -21.92
CA PRO A 727 -17.45 30.49 -20.47
C PRO A 727 -18.83 30.23 -19.87
N PRO A 728 -19.07 29.09 -19.20
CA PRO A 728 -20.25 28.87 -18.39
C PRO A 728 -20.38 30.00 -17.37
N ASP A 729 -21.61 30.50 -17.20
CA ASP A 729 -21.91 31.60 -16.29
C ASP A 729 -23.20 31.40 -15.48
N ALA A 730 -23.76 30.18 -15.44
CA ALA A 730 -24.92 29.76 -14.64
C ALA A 730 -24.51 29.02 -13.34
N PRO A 731 -25.19 29.22 -12.20
CA PRO A 731 -24.66 28.81 -10.88
C PRO A 731 -24.53 27.29 -10.69
N GLU A 732 -25.39 26.50 -11.31
CA GLU A 732 -25.34 25.03 -11.25
C GLU A 732 -24.16 24.44 -12.02
N VAL A 733 -23.48 25.25 -12.85
CA VAL A 733 -22.31 24.87 -13.62
C VAL A 733 -21.27 26.01 -13.70
N ILE A 734 -20.53 26.26 -12.61
CA ILE A 734 -19.38 27.21 -12.56
C ILE A 734 -17.92 27.01 -11.82
N GLY A 735 -16.94 26.03 -11.51
CA GLY A 735 -16.36 24.56 -11.52
C GLY A 735 -15.75 23.57 -12.69
N GLU A 736 -15.82 23.74 -14.05
CA GLU A 736 -15.64 22.87 -15.28
C GLU A 736 -14.84 23.64 -16.40
N PRO A 737 -14.83 23.18 -17.68
CA PRO A 737 -14.49 23.96 -18.89
C PRO A 737 -15.50 24.76 -19.76
N ALA A 738 -15.00 25.84 -20.37
CA ALA A 738 -15.58 26.57 -21.50
C ALA A 738 -15.30 25.87 -22.84
N GLY A 739 -16.01 24.78 -23.11
CA GLY A 739 -16.06 24.24 -24.46
C GLY A 739 -16.95 25.04 -25.41
N PRO A 740 -17.18 24.50 -26.62
CA PRO A 740 -18.05 25.12 -27.64
C PRO A 740 -19.55 25.19 -27.28
N CYS A 741 -19.95 24.98 -26.02
CA CYS A 741 -21.34 24.98 -25.61
C CYS A 741 -21.92 26.40 -25.45
N ALA A 742 -22.81 26.81 -26.35
CA ALA A 742 -23.47 28.13 -26.32
C ALA A 742 -24.86 28.14 -25.64
N HIS A 743 -25.35 26.99 -25.14
CA HIS A 743 -26.67 26.91 -24.49
C HIS A 743 -26.75 27.85 -23.28
N LYS A 744 -27.96 28.37 -23.00
CA LYS A 744 -28.22 29.32 -21.91
C LYS A 744 -29.49 28.96 -21.15
N ASN A 745 -29.43 29.06 -19.82
CA ASN A 745 -30.57 28.94 -18.91
C ASN A 745 -31.56 30.10 -19.09
N ALA A 746 -32.68 30.05 -18.36
CA ALA A 746 -33.75 31.05 -18.43
C ALA A 746 -33.36 32.46 -17.94
N ALA A 747 -32.25 32.60 -17.20
CA ALA A 747 -31.66 33.89 -16.83
C ALA A 747 -30.69 34.44 -17.90
N GLY A 748 -30.55 33.74 -19.03
CA GLY A 748 -29.62 34.07 -20.10
C GLY A 748 -28.17 33.71 -19.79
N GLN A 749 -27.92 32.88 -18.77
CA GLN A 749 -26.59 32.45 -18.34
C GLN A 749 -26.21 31.12 -18.99
N ARG A 750 -24.97 30.94 -19.43
CA ARG A 750 -24.49 29.70 -20.07
C ARG A 750 -24.39 28.58 -19.05
N ASP A 751 -25.07 27.46 -19.31
CA ASP A 751 -25.34 26.44 -18.31
C ASP A 751 -24.83 25.04 -18.68
N LEU A 752 -23.92 24.95 -19.65
CA LEU A 752 -23.36 23.71 -20.19
C LEU A 752 -24.42 22.67 -20.64
N LYS A 753 -25.70 23.03 -20.75
CA LYS A 753 -26.75 22.10 -21.19
C LYS A 753 -26.81 21.93 -22.71
N CYS A 754 -25.65 21.89 -23.37
CA CYS A 754 -25.49 21.44 -24.75
C CYS A 754 -25.59 19.92 -24.84
N TRP A 755 -26.66 19.39 -24.26
CA TRP A 755 -26.93 17.98 -24.16
C TRP A 755 -27.33 17.45 -25.55
N TYR A 756 -26.61 16.45 -26.05
CA TYR A 756 -26.82 16.00 -27.43
C TYR A 756 -28.05 15.10 -27.54
N HIS A 757 -28.87 15.32 -28.56
CA HIS A 757 -30.20 14.72 -28.65
C HIS A 757 -30.66 14.40 -30.09
N GLN A 758 -29.73 14.17 -31.02
CA GLN A 758 -30.04 13.81 -32.42
C GLN A 758 -29.64 12.37 -32.75
N THR A 759 -30.20 11.86 -33.84
CA THR A 759 -29.60 10.75 -34.59
C THR A 759 -28.31 11.22 -35.26
N THR A 760 -27.25 10.42 -35.20
CA THR A 760 -25.91 10.76 -35.74
C THR A 760 -25.15 9.49 -36.18
N GLY A 761 -23.95 9.60 -36.74
CA GLY A 761 -23.14 8.44 -37.09
C GLY A 761 -21.83 8.78 -37.78
N TRP A 762 -20.81 7.94 -37.59
CA TRP A 762 -19.48 8.06 -38.19
C TRP A 762 -19.06 6.82 -38.98
N LYS A 763 -19.82 5.71 -38.92
CA LYS A 763 -19.63 4.50 -39.71
C LYS A 763 -20.81 4.27 -40.64
N ALA A 764 -20.68 4.72 -41.89
CA ALA A 764 -21.73 4.65 -42.89
C ALA A 764 -22.13 3.19 -43.21
N ASP A 765 -21.16 2.30 -43.37
CA ASP A 765 -21.38 0.85 -43.51
C ASP A 765 -21.16 0.14 -42.16
N CYS A 766 -21.96 0.51 -41.15
CA CYS A 766 -21.88 -0.11 -39.83
C CYS A 766 -22.07 -1.64 -39.83
N PRO A 767 -22.91 -2.27 -40.70
CA PRO A 767 -22.97 -3.73 -40.80
C PRO A 767 -21.61 -4.42 -40.93
N ASN A 768 -20.71 -3.88 -41.78
CA ASN A 768 -19.39 -4.44 -42.04
C ASN A 768 -18.22 -3.75 -41.30
N THR A 769 -18.40 -2.51 -40.83
CA THR A 769 -17.31 -1.71 -40.21
C THR A 769 -17.45 -1.47 -38.72
N CYS A 770 -18.61 -1.71 -38.11
CA CYS A 770 -18.80 -1.67 -36.67
C CYS A 770 -18.35 -2.98 -35.99
N GLY A 771 -18.06 -2.89 -34.70
CA GLY A 771 -17.62 -4.01 -33.86
C GLY A 771 -18.77 -4.97 -33.54
N ASN A 772 -18.41 -6.23 -33.30
CA ASN A 772 -19.32 -7.35 -33.10
C ASN A 772 -18.96 -8.09 -31.82
N GLU A 773 -19.97 -8.68 -31.20
CA GLU A 773 -19.85 -9.49 -29.98
C GLU A 773 -19.09 -10.81 -30.20
N LEU A 774 -18.44 -11.31 -29.15
CA LEU A 774 -17.91 -12.66 -29.07
C LEU A 774 -18.20 -13.25 -27.68
N LEU A 775 -19.19 -14.15 -27.57
CA LEU A 775 -19.44 -14.87 -26.32
C LEU A 775 -18.37 -15.94 -26.09
N ARG A 776 -17.95 -16.13 -24.83
CA ARG A 776 -17.18 -17.31 -24.39
C ARG A 776 -18.12 -18.42 -23.91
N PHE A 777 -19.32 -18.08 -23.46
CA PHE A 777 -20.27 -18.99 -22.81
C PHE A 777 -21.66 -18.93 -23.45
N ASP A 778 -22.09 -20.02 -24.08
CA ASP A 778 -23.44 -20.15 -24.65
C ASP A 778 -24.56 -19.99 -23.58
N PRO A 779 -25.78 -19.57 -23.95
CA PRO A 779 -26.91 -19.50 -23.02
C PRO A 779 -27.21 -20.85 -22.35
N GLY A 780 -27.22 -20.86 -21.02
CA GLY A 780 -27.37 -22.06 -20.18
C GLY A 780 -26.06 -22.68 -19.70
N TYR A 781 -24.90 -22.08 -19.97
CA TYR A 781 -23.60 -22.62 -19.54
C TYR A 781 -23.47 -22.69 -18.01
N ALA A 782 -22.87 -23.76 -17.50
CA ALA A 782 -22.74 -24.02 -16.06
C ALA A 782 -21.87 -22.97 -15.32
N TYR A 783 -22.21 -22.72 -14.05
CA TYR A 783 -21.46 -21.83 -13.17
C TYR A 783 -19.96 -22.17 -13.17
N GLN A 784 -19.10 -21.16 -13.30
CA GLN A 784 -17.65 -21.31 -13.23
C GLN A 784 -17.19 -21.38 -11.77
N ASP A 785 -16.35 -22.34 -11.42
CA ASP A 785 -15.92 -22.60 -10.04
C ASP A 785 -15.22 -21.40 -9.36
N ASP A 786 -15.42 -21.27 -8.05
CA ASP A 786 -14.80 -20.21 -7.24
C ASP A 786 -13.27 -20.38 -7.10
N GLY A 787 -12.55 -19.30 -6.82
CA GLY A 787 -11.13 -19.36 -6.47
C GLY A 787 -10.87 -20.00 -5.11
N THR A 788 -9.63 -20.47 -4.90
CA THR A 788 -9.21 -21.20 -3.68
C THR A 788 -7.98 -20.58 -3.00
N ALA A 789 -7.60 -19.35 -3.36
CA ALA A 789 -6.43 -18.64 -2.83
C ALA A 789 -6.49 -18.47 -1.30
N TYR A 790 -5.33 -18.50 -0.63
CA TYR A 790 -5.17 -18.35 0.83
C TYR A 790 -6.20 -19.16 1.65
N PRO A 791 -6.10 -20.51 1.65
CA PRO A 791 -7.05 -21.35 2.37
C PRO A 791 -6.92 -21.15 3.89
N PRO A 792 -8.03 -20.83 4.60
CA PRO A 792 -8.00 -20.56 6.04
C PRO A 792 -7.70 -21.80 6.89
N ASN A 793 -7.12 -21.61 8.08
CA ASN A 793 -6.94 -22.67 9.06
C ASN A 793 -8.19 -22.86 9.92
N CYS A 794 -9.03 -23.80 9.52
CA CYS A 794 -10.29 -24.14 10.17
C CYS A 794 -10.14 -25.33 11.15
N SER A 795 -8.94 -25.50 11.71
CA SER A 795 -8.57 -26.68 12.52
C SER A 795 -7.78 -26.29 13.77
N LEU A 796 -7.83 -27.14 14.80
CA LEU A 796 -7.03 -26.98 16.02
C LEU A 796 -5.57 -27.46 15.87
N THR A 797 -5.10 -27.65 14.63
CA THR A 797 -3.72 -28.08 14.34
C THR A 797 -2.73 -27.04 14.86
N GLY A 798 -1.76 -27.50 15.66
CA GLY A 798 -0.81 -26.63 16.37
C GLY A 798 -1.23 -26.24 17.79
N LEU A 799 -2.45 -26.56 18.24
CA LEU A 799 -2.90 -26.36 19.62
C LEU A 799 -3.09 -27.71 20.36
N PRO A 800 -2.80 -27.78 21.66
CA PRO A 800 -3.18 -28.93 22.50
C PRO A 800 -4.68 -28.89 22.85
N ALA A 801 -5.28 -30.05 23.08
CA ALA A 801 -6.71 -30.22 23.35
C ALA A 801 -7.27 -29.51 24.60
N ASN A 802 -6.41 -28.95 25.46
CA ASN A 802 -6.78 -28.17 26.64
C ASN A 802 -6.58 -26.64 26.46
N ALA A 803 -6.23 -26.18 25.25
CA ALA A 803 -6.11 -24.77 24.93
C ALA A 803 -7.45 -24.02 25.12
N LYS A 804 -7.39 -22.81 25.65
CA LYS A 804 -8.52 -21.89 25.79
C LYS A 804 -8.44 -20.82 24.70
N ILE A 805 -9.30 -20.94 23.70
CA ILE A 805 -9.28 -20.14 22.47
C ILE A 805 -10.29 -18.99 22.56
N ILE A 806 -9.90 -17.83 22.06
CA ILE A 806 -10.75 -16.65 21.83
C ILE A 806 -10.55 -16.24 20.38
N ASP A 807 -11.55 -16.51 19.56
CA ASP A 807 -11.62 -16.20 18.14
C ASP A 807 -11.92 -14.71 17.90
N ASP A 808 -11.67 -14.22 16.69
CA ASP A 808 -11.74 -12.79 16.34
C ASP A 808 -13.19 -12.26 16.12
N VAL A 809 -14.17 -13.16 16.11
CA VAL A 809 -15.60 -12.86 16.00
C VAL A 809 -16.41 -13.80 16.91
N PRO A 810 -17.65 -13.42 17.32
CA PRO A 810 -18.46 -14.20 18.26
C PRO A 810 -18.85 -15.60 17.75
N ASP A 811 -19.11 -16.53 18.67
CA ASP A 811 -19.68 -17.84 18.35
C ASP A 811 -20.97 -17.71 17.52
N GLY A 812 -21.20 -18.62 16.57
CA GLY A 812 -22.33 -18.53 15.64
C GLY A 812 -22.19 -17.46 14.56
N THR A 813 -21.02 -16.81 14.43
CA THR A 813 -20.64 -16.09 13.21
C THR A 813 -20.14 -17.11 12.19
N PRO A 814 -20.78 -17.28 11.02
CA PRO A 814 -20.37 -18.27 10.04
C PRO A 814 -19.20 -17.76 9.19
N SER A 815 -18.31 -18.68 8.78
CA SER A 815 -17.34 -18.39 7.70
C SER A 815 -18.06 -18.28 6.36
N ILE A 816 -17.77 -17.22 5.61
CA ILE A 816 -18.19 -17.06 4.21
C ILE A 816 -17.22 -17.81 3.25
N ARG A 817 -15.97 -18.07 3.67
CA ARG A 817 -15.09 -19.03 2.98
C ARG A 817 -15.69 -20.45 3.06
N PRO A 818 -15.77 -21.20 1.96
CA PRO A 818 -16.35 -22.53 1.93
C PRO A 818 -15.52 -23.55 2.75
N ASN A 819 -16.17 -24.61 3.19
CA ASN A 819 -15.58 -25.74 3.94
C ASN A 819 -14.90 -25.38 5.28
N CYS A 820 -15.02 -24.14 5.75
CA CYS A 820 -14.44 -23.69 7.01
C CYS A 820 -15.42 -23.79 8.18
N ALA A 821 -15.49 -24.97 8.81
CA ALA A 821 -16.19 -25.14 10.08
C ALA A 821 -15.29 -24.70 11.26
N ARG A 822 -15.89 -24.26 12.37
CA ARG A 822 -15.18 -23.89 13.61
C ARG A 822 -15.43 -24.96 14.69
N PRO A 823 -14.56 -25.98 14.83
CA PRO A 823 -14.71 -27.05 15.84
C PRO A 823 -14.38 -26.64 17.29
N TRP A 824 -14.56 -25.37 17.65
CA TRP A 824 -14.33 -24.81 18.99
C TRP A 824 -15.50 -23.93 19.44
N THR A 825 -15.43 -23.42 20.67
CA THR A 825 -16.38 -22.46 21.24
C THR A 825 -15.61 -21.47 22.09
N ASN A 826 -15.86 -20.18 21.91
CA ASN A 826 -15.05 -19.12 22.51
C ASN A 826 -15.01 -19.21 24.04
N GLN A 827 -13.80 -19.23 24.57
CA GLN A 827 -13.51 -19.25 26.01
C GLN A 827 -13.35 -17.82 26.55
N GLY A 828 -13.95 -16.83 25.89
CA GLY A 828 -13.71 -15.41 26.11
C GLY A 828 -14.40 -14.53 25.06
N THR A 829 -14.02 -13.26 25.03
CA THR A 829 -14.56 -12.25 24.12
C THR A 829 -13.44 -11.50 23.42
N PHE A 830 -13.54 -11.37 22.09
CA PHE A 830 -12.84 -10.33 21.34
C PHE A 830 -13.68 -9.04 21.33
N GLN A 831 -13.03 -7.88 21.42
CA GLN A 831 -13.68 -6.58 21.35
C GLN A 831 -12.69 -5.51 20.84
N PHE A 832 -13.13 -4.67 19.89
CA PHE A 832 -12.39 -3.47 19.48
C PHE A 832 -12.67 -2.29 20.45
N GLN A 833 -11.81 -1.28 20.41
CA GLN A 833 -12.01 0.04 20.97
C GLN A 833 -11.50 1.06 19.96
N PHE A 834 -12.41 1.90 19.48
CA PHE A 834 -12.12 3.02 18.59
C PHE A 834 -12.13 4.34 19.38
N HIS A 835 -11.37 5.32 18.89
CA HIS A 835 -11.30 6.65 19.49
C HIS A 835 -12.26 7.61 18.78
N PRO A 836 -13.11 8.37 19.50
CA PRO A 836 -14.13 9.22 18.88
C PRO A 836 -13.57 10.52 18.31
N ASP A 837 -14.20 11.02 17.24
CA ASP A 837 -14.02 12.40 16.78
C ASP A 837 -14.77 13.42 17.68
N SER A 838 -14.66 14.71 17.36
CA SER A 838 -15.34 15.79 18.09
C SER A 838 -16.87 15.76 18.01
N ASN A 839 -17.42 14.98 17.07
CA ASN A 839 -18.85 14.94 16.73
C ASN A 839 -19.53 13.69 17.29
N GLY A 840 -18.76 12.65 17.64
CA GLY A 840 -19.22 11.36 18.18
C GLY A 840 -19.15 10.19 17.20
N ASN A 841 -18.49 10.35 16.05
CA ASN A 841 -18.17 9.26 15.11
C ASN A 841 -16.83 8.60 15.48
N TYR A 842 -16.46 7.51 14.81
CA TYR A 842 -15.22 6.76 15.06
C TYR A 842 -14.41 6.55 13.77
N PRO A 843 -13.51 7.49 13.40
CA PRO A 843 -12.74 7.40 12.16
C PRO A 843 -11.90 6.13 12.02
N GLY A 844 -11.44 5.52 13.12
CA GLY A 844 -10.78 4.21 13.11
C GLY A 844 -11.59 3.07 12.46
N LYS A 845 -12.92 3.17 12.38
CA LYS A 845 -13.75 2.19 11.62
C LYS A 845 -13.51 2.25 10.11
N VAL A 846 -13.17 3.43 9.57
CA VAL A 846 -12.83 3.62 8.15
C VAL A 846 -11.60 2.76 7.80
N ASP A 847 -10.58 2.84 8.65
CA ASP A 847 -9.32 2.10 8.52
C ASP A 847 -9.37 0.67 9.09
N THR A 848 -10.54 0.19 9.52
CA THR A 848 -10.73 -1.20 9.92
C THR A 848 -11.33 -1.99 8.77
N HIS A 849 -10.74 -3.14 8.48
CA HIS A 849 -11.04 -3.99 7.33
C HIS A 849 -11.16 -5.46 7.77
N GLN A 850 -11.86 -6.28 6.99
CA GLN A 850 -12.06 -7.71 7.23
C GLN A 850 -11.69 -8.57 6.02
N ILE A 851 -11.03 -9.70 6.29
CA ILE A 851 -10.67 -10.72 5.30
C ILE A 851 -11.11 -12.10 5.82
N GLY A 852 -11.74 -12.90 4.98
CA GLY A 852 -11.96 -14.32 5.24
C GLY A 852 -10.69 -15.11 4.96
N GLY A 853 -9.79 -15.20 5.95
CA GLY A 853 -8.54 -15.96 5.89
C GLY A 853 -8.15 -16.47 7.28
N GLY A 854 -6.86 -16.41 7.63
CA GLY A 854 -6.39 -16.56 9.01
C GLY A 854 -6.75 -17.91 9.65
N PHE A 855 -6.91 -17.90 10.97
CA PHE A 855 -7.63 -18.95 11.69
C PHE A 855 -9.15 -18.69 11.62
N GLY A 856 -9.99 -19.71 11.82
CA GLY A 856 -11.45 -19.57 11.83
C GLY A 856 -12.13 -19.14 10.51
N GLY A 857 -11.38 -18.82 9.46
CA GLY A 857 -11.93 -18.28 8.21
C GLY A 857 -12.28 -16.79 8.28
N HIS A 858 -11.73 -16.06 9.25
CA HIS A 858 -11.90 -14.61 9.41
C HIS A 858 -10.68 -14.01 10.12
N PHE A 859 -10.23 -12.83 9.69
CA PHE A 859 -9.38 -11.94 10.49
C PHE A 859 -9.67 -10.48 10.14
N TRP A 860 -9.39 -9.57 11.07
CA TRP A 860 -9.44 -8.13 10.84
C TRP A 860 -8.03 -7.59 10.55
N PHE A 861 -7.94 -6.46 9.86
CA PHE A 861 -6.70 -5.67 9.83
C PHE A 861 -6.99 -4.16 9.82
N ALA A 862 -5.95 -3.39 10.16
CA ALA A 862 -5.89 -1.93 10.01
C ALA A 862 -4.47 -1.51 9.59
N HIS A 863 -4.27 -0.26 9.19
CA HIS A 863 -2.94 0.24 8.82
C HIS A 863 -2.21 0.87 10.02
N THR A 864 -0.93 0.53 10.20
CA THR A 864 -0.12 1.01 11.33
C THR A 864 0.18 2.50 11.25
N ARG A 865 0.06 3.21 12.38
CA ARG A 865 0.33 4.66 12.50
C ARG A 865 1.09 4.99 13.78
N THR A 866 1.74 6.16 13.86
CA THR A 866 2.22 6.70 15.13
C THR A 866 1.06 7.22 15.98
N ALA A 867 1.21 7.28 17.31
CA ALA A 867 0.17 7.72 18.24
C ALA A 867 -0.32 9.17 17.98
N GLN A 868 0.50 10.00 17.34
CA GLN A 868 0.23 11.40 17.03
C GLN A 868 -0.45 11.59 15.66
N ALA A 869 -0.41 10.60 14.77
CA ALA A 869 -1.02 10.69 13.46
C ALA A 869 -2.53 10.89 13.59
N GLU A 870 -3.10 11.84 12.85
CA GLU A 870 -4.52 12.18 12.90
C GLU A 870 -5.05 12.51 14.31
N GLY A 871 -4.18 12.95 15.22
CA GLY A 871 -4.54 13.18 16.63
C GLY A 871 -5.00 11.91 17.38
N GLY A 872 -4.66 10.73 16.87
CA GLY A 872 -5.08 9.43 17.42
C GLY A 872 -6.45 8.94 16.96
N ARG A 873 -7.22 9.69 16.15
CA ARG A 873 -8.59 9.31 15.73
C ARG A 873 -8.68 8.01 14.89
N LEU A 874 -7.54 7.53 14.39
CA LEU A 874 -7.40 6.27 13.62
C LEU A 874 -6.75 5.13 14.41
N GLN A 875 -6.50 5.32 15.71
CA GLN A 875 -6.04 4.23 16.56
C GLN A 875 -7.16 3.18 16.68
N VAL A 876 -6.79 1.92 16.43
CA VAL A 876 -7.65 0.75 16.54
C VAL A 876 -7.02 -0.15 17.60
N ASP A 877 -7.65 -0.22 18.76
CA ASP A 877 -7.22 -1.10 19.84
C ASP A 877 -8.12 -2.34 19.88
N ALA A 878 -7.54 -3.52 20.05
CA ALA A 878 -8.26 -4.79 20.13
C ALA A 878 -7.91 -5.51 21.43
N THR A 879 -8.91 -6.15 22.06
CA THR A 879 -8.74 -6.89 23.31
C THR A 879 -9.37 -8.28 23.24
N TRP A 880 -8.60 -9.31 23.55
CA TRP A 880 -9.07 -10.67 23.82
C TRP A 880 -9.10 -10.90 25.33
N ARG A 881 -10.29 -11.12 25.90
CA ARG A 881 -10.50 -11.30 27.35
C ARG A 881 -11.07 -12.68 27.65
N LEU A 882 -10.38 -13.48 28.47
CA LEU A 882 -10.84 -14.82 28.82
C LEU A 882 -12.09 -14.76 29.72
N ASN A 883 -13.06 -15.67 29.55
CA ASN A 883 -14.32 -15.68 30.31
C ASN A 883 -14.18 -16.20 31.76
N GLN A 884 -13.00 -16.63 32.16
CA GLN A 884 -12.69 -17.21 33.48
C GLN A 884 -11.36 -16.68 34.01
N SER A 885 -11.17 -16.72 35.33
CA SER A 885 -9.85 -16.52 35.92
C SER A 885 -9.02 -17.80 35.80
N ILE A 886 -7.72 -17.67 35.57
CA ILE A 886 -6.77 -18.78 35.54
C ILE A 886 -5.60 -18.52 36.49
N THR A 887 -5.03 -19.61 36.99
CA THR A 887 -3.92 -19.60 37.95
C THR A 887 -2.76 -20.45 37.42
N GLY A 888 -1.53 -20.08 37.76
CA GLY A 888 -0.32 -20.82 37.38
C GLY A 888 0.28 -20.32 36.06
N LEU A 889 1.15 -21.14 35.45
CA LEU A 889 1.86 -20.82 34.22
C LEU A 889 1.02 -21.18 32.98
N TRP A 890 0.89 -20.23 32.05
CA TRP A 890 0.20 -20.42 30.78
C TRP A 890 0.98 -19.76 29.64
N LYS A 891 1.13 -20.49 28.55
CA LYS A 891 1.71 -20.02 27.28
C LYS A 891 0.62 -19.30 26.50
N VAL A 892 0.91 -18.10 26.04
CA VAL A 892 -0.02 -17.32 25.22
C VAL A 892 0.43 -17.41 23.76
N LEU A 893 -0.52 -17.75 22.90
CA LEU A 893 -0.36 -17.86 21.46
C LEU A 893 -1.32 -16.89 20.76
N VAL A 894 -0.89 -16.34 19.63
CA VAL A 894 -1.70 -15.55 18.69
C VAL A 894 -1.72 -16.26 17.35
N ALA A 895 -2.88 -16.29 16.69
CA ALA A 895 -2.96 -16.66 15.30
C ALA A 895 -2.40 -15.49 14.46
N LEU A 896 -1.69 -15.85 13.39
CA LEU A 896 -1.15 -14.91 12.41
C LEU A 896 -1.52 -15.43 11.01
N PRO A 897 -2.15 -14.60 10.16
CA PRO A 897 -2.53 -15.00 8.82
C PRO A 897 -1.32 -15.12 7.87
N ASP A 898 -1.58 -15.63 6.67
CA ASP A 898 -0.64 -15.72 5.55
C ASP A 898 -0.58 -14.46 4.66
N HIS A 899 -1.52 -13.53 4.82
CA HIS A 899 -1.57 -12.22 4.13
C HIS A 899 -2.21 -11.14 5.03
N GLY A 900 -2.14 -9.87 4.65
CA GLY A 900 -2.77 -8.74 5.38
C GLY A 900 -2.15 -8.41 6.76
N ALA A 901 -0.89 -8.77 6.99
CA ALA A 901 -0.24 -8.65 8.30
C ALA A 901 1.29 -8.43 8.18
N GLN A 902 1.73 -7.27 7.68
CA GLN A 902 3.15 -7.05 7.35
C GLN A 902 3.97 -6.32 8.42
N THR A 903 3.38 -5.85 9.52
CA THR A 903 4.16 -5.18 10.56
C THR A 903 5.13 -6.13 11.29
N THR A 904 6.38 -5.69 11.42
CA THR A 904 7.41 -6.39 12.21
C THR A 904 7.37 -6.03 13.70
N LYS A 905 6.47 -5.13 14.11
CA LYS A 905 6.45 -4.49 15.44
C LYS A 905 5.06 -4.51 16.10
N ALA A 906 4.26 -5.56 15.85
CA ALA A 906 2.97 -5.74 16.52
C ALA A 906 3.19 -5.90 18.03
N ARG A 907 2.83 -4.87 18.80
CA ARG A 907 3.14 -4.77 20.23
C ARG A 907 1.95 -5.25 21.07
N TYR A 908 1.95 -6.54 21.40
CA TYR A 908 0.94 -7.11 22.29
C TYR A 908 1.20 -6.74 23.74
N VAL A 909 0.13 -6.55 24.53
CA VAL A 909 0.19 -6.32 25.98
C VAL A 909 -0.63 -7.40 26.69
N VAL A 910 0.01 -8.17 27.57
CA VAL A 910 -0.59 -9.30 28.31
C VAL A 910 -0.72 -8.94 29.80
N ARG A 911 -1.92 -9.06 30.37
CA ARG A 911 -2.17 -8.78 31.79
C ARG A 911 -1.94 -10.01 32.68
N THR A 912 -0.77 -10.05 33.32
CA THR A 912 -0.28 -11.18 34.13
C THR A 912 -0.49 -10.96 35.63
N ALA A 913 -0.22 -11.99 36.44
CA ALA A 913 -0.14 -11.90 37.90
C ALA A 913 0.92 -10.91 38.41
N TYR A 914 1.86 -10.51 37.55
CA TYR A 914 3.02 -9.67 37.85
C TYR A 914 2.93 -8.31 37.13
N GLY A 915 1.71 -7.85 36.83
CA GLY A 915 1.42 -6.64 36.07
C GLY A 915 1.31 -6.89 34.56
N GLU A 916 1.22 -5.81 33.78
CA GLU A 916 1.21 -5.92 32.32
C GLU A 916 2.62 -6.26 31.77
N ARG A 917 2.67 -7.03 30.68
CA ARG A 917 3.88 -7.47 29.98
C ARG A 917 3.76 -7.19 28.49
N VAL A 918 4.84 -6.74 27.88
CA VAL A 918 4.89 -6.38 26.46
C VAL A 918 5.56 -7.50 25.66
N SER A 919 4.94 -7.88 24.55
CA SER A 919 5.47 -8.87 23.61
C SER A 919 5.37 -8.34 22.18
N THR A 920 6.48 -7.85 21.65
CA THR A 920 6.59 -7.35 20.28
C THR A 920 6.85 -8.52 19.32
N VAL A 921 5.99 -8.65 18.30
CA VAL A 921 5.96 -9.80 17.37
C VAL A 921 6.04 -9.32 15.92
N SER A 922 6.76 -10.08 15.09
CA SER A 922 6.74 -9.92 13.64
C SER A 922 5.58 -10.72 13.05
N GLN A 923 4.60 -10.03 12.48
CA GLN A 923 3.45 -10.66 11.81
C GLN A 923 3.74 -11.25 10.40
N PRO A 924 4.73 -10.77 9.61
CA PRO A 924 5.16 -11.47 8.40
C PRO A 924 5.54 -12.94 8.61
N GLY A 925 5.18 -13.80 7.65
CA GLY A 925 5.61 -15.19 7.61
C GLY A 925 4.86 -16.00 6.55
N SER A 926 5.24 -17.27 6.38
CA SER A 926 4.59 -18.20 5.45
C SER A 926 3.47 -18.99 6.13
N GLY A 927 2.23 -18.84 5.66
CA GLY A 927 1.10 -19.65 6.09
C GLY A 927 0.41 -19.17 7.38
N ASN A 928 -0.87 -19.54 7.50
CA ASN A 928 -1.71 -19.34 8.69
C ASN A 928 -1.14 -20.18 9.85
N ARG A 929 -0.73 -19.53 10.94
CA ARG A 929 0.09 -20.17 11.99
C ARG A 929 -0.13 -19.58 13.38
N TRP A 930 0.21 -20.35 14.42
CA TRP A 930 0.24 -19.88 15.81
C TRP A 930 1.66 -19.42 16.19
N ALA A 931 1.81 -18.15 16.58
CA ALA A 931 3.04 -17.60 17.16
C ALA A 931 2.88 -17.41 18.67
N SER A 932 3.96 -17.49 19.45
CA SER A 932 3.89 -17.31 20.91
C SER A 932 4.27 -15.91 21.34
N LEU A 933 3.48 -15.32 22.23
CA LEU A 933 3.84 -14.09 22.96
C LEU A 933 4.82 -14.37 24.12
N GLY A 934 4.96 -15.63 24.51
CA GLY A 934 5.72 -16.10 25.67
C GLY A 934 4.87 -16.95 26.62
N THR A 935 5.48 -17.35 27.74
CA THR A 935 4.79 -17.97 28.88
C THR A 935 4.70 -16.96 30.01
N PHE A 936 3.55 -16.91 30.68
CA PHE A 936 3.28 -15.96 31.75
C PHE A 936 2.58 -16.65 32.92
N LYS A 937 2.70 -16.07 34.11
CA LYS A 937 1.97 -16.52 35.29
C LYS A 937 0.73 -15.68 35.51
N PHE A 938 -0.39 -16.33 35.80
CA PHE A 938 -1.68 -15.71 36.04
C PHE A 938 -2.21 -16.07 37.44
N ASN A 939 -3.06 -15.20 37.96
CA ASN A 939 -3.85 -15.37 39.20
C ASN A 939 -5.19 -14.59 39.10
N ASN A 940 -5.60 -14.33 37.86
CA ASN A 940 -6.51 -13.27 37.46
C ASN A 940 -7.33 -13.72 36.25
N GLN A 941 -8.31 -12.91 35.83
CA GLN A 941 -8.86 -12.98 34.48
C GLN A 941 -7.85 -12.37 33.50
N PRO A 942 -7.28 -13.12 32.54
CA PRO A 942 -6.39 -12.56 31.54
C PRO A 942 -7.11 -11.65 30.56
N ASP A 943 -6.41 -10.59 30.15
CA ASP A 943 -6.63 -9.92 28.88
C ASP A 943 -5.30 -9.82 28.11
N VAL A 944 -5.42 -9.90 26.78
CA VAL A 944 -4.37 -9.59 25.81
C VAL A 944 -4.89 -8.43 24.97
N LYS A 945 -4.06 -7.42 24.74
CA LYS A 945 -4.37 -6.25 23.90
C LYS A 945 -3.41 -6.16 22.74
N LEU A 946 -3.87 -5.63 21.61
CA LEU A 946 -3.04 -5.17 20.49
C LEU A 946 -3.54 -3.78 20.06
N SER A 947 -2.64 -2.89 19.66
CA SER A 947 -2.98 -1.57 19.11
C SER A 947 -2.44 -1.46 17.70
N SER A 948 -3.15 -0.75 16.81
CA SER A 948 -2.62 -0.39 15.48
C SER A 948 -1.45 0.60 15.53
N VAL A 949 -1.14 1.16 16.71
CA VAL A 949 -0.03 2.10 16.87
C VAL A 949 1.33 1.38 16.89
N THR A 950 2.22 1.73 15.95
CA THR A 950 3.63 1.31 15.95
C THR A 950 4.59 2.50 15.85
N PRO A 951 5.85 2.39 16.33
CA PRO A 951 6.81 3.51 16.30
C PRO A 951 7.23 3.98 14.90
N ASP A 952 6.93 3.19 13.87
CA ASP A 952 7.24 3.41 12.46
C ASP A 952 5.98 3.51 11.57
N GLY A 953 4.80 3.51 12.18
CA GLY A 953 3.53 3.49 11.46
C GLY A 953 3.27 4.79 10.68
N ASN A 954 3.01 4.63 9.39
CA ASN A 954 2.82 5.70 8.41
C ASN A 954 1.61 5.48 7.49
N GLY A 955 0.73 4.52 7.82
CA GLY A 955 -0.40 4.10 6.99
C GLY A 955 -0.05 3.11 5.87
N THR A 956 1.17 2.55 5.81
CA THR A 956 1.60 1.67 4.70
C THR A 956 1.92 0.22 5.08
N GLN A 957 1.83 -0.18 6.35
CA GLN A 957 1.93 -1.59 6.77
C GLN A 957 0.66 -1.99 7.51
N ASP A 958 0.15 -3.17 7.22
CA ASP A 958 -1.03 -3.73 7.86
C ASP A 958 -0.66 -4.44 9.16
N ILE A 959 -1.58 -4.38 10.12
CA ILE A 959 -1.53 -5.13 11.38
C ILE A 959 -2.83 -5.91 11.56
N ALA A 960 -2.71 -7.22 11.71
CA ALA A 960 -3.84 -8.14 11.78
C ALA A 960 -4.25 -8.47 13.22
N PHE A 961 -5.55 -8.69 13.38
CA PHE A 961 -6.22 -9.13 14.59
C PHE A 961 -7.01 -10.41 14.26
N ASP A 962 -6.49 -11.54 14.71
CA ASP A 962 -7.01 -12.91 14.52
C ASP A 962 -7.30 -13.49 15.94
N ALA A 963 -7.19 -14.80 16.18
CA ALA A 963 -7.47 -15.44 17.46
C ALA A 963 -6.30 -15.40 18.49
N VAL A 964 -6.65 -15.57 19.77
CA VAL A 964 -5.72 -15.80 20.89
C VAL A 964 -5.99 -17.17 21.53
N ALA A 965 -4.94 -17.90 21.91
CA ALA A 965 -5.05 -19.14 22.66
C ALA A 965 -4.17 -19.14 23.93
N PHE A 966 -4.78 -19.47 25.07
CA PHE A 966 -4.08 -19.70 26.34
C PHE A 966 -3.90 -21.21 26.55
N VAL A 967 -2.65 -21.66 26.68
CA VAL A 967 -2.29 -23.07 26.88
C VAL A 967 -1.70 -23.25 28.29
N PRO A 968 -2.25 -24.12 29.15
CA PRO A 968 -1.70 -24.34 30.48
C PRO A 968 -0.37 -25.09 30.40
N VAL A 969 0.60 -24.70 31.22
CA VAL A 969 1.93 -25.32 31.30
C VAL A 969 2.28 -25.59 32.76
N THR A 970 2.91 -26.73 33.06
CA THR A 970 3.55 -26.89 34.38
C THR A 970 4.91 -26.21 34.36
N GLY A 971 5.51 -25.98 35.52
CA GLY A 971 6.86 -25.43 35.59
C GLY A 971 7.54 -25.76 36.91
N THR A 972 8.85 -25.64 36.89
CA THR A 972 9.74 -25.93 38.01
C THR A 972 10.46 -24.63 38.38
N THR A 973 10.42 -24.24 39.66
CA THR A 973 11.27 -23.16 40.15
C THR A 973 12.73 -23.59 40.06
N VAL A 974 13.57 -22.75 39.50
CA VAL A 974 15.03 -22.88 39.44
C VAL A 974 15.60 -21.84 40.39
N GLU A 975 16.18 -22.28 41.51
CA GLU A 975 16.85 -21.36 42.43
C GLU A 975 18.32 -21.15 42.00
N ILE A 976 18.67 -19.90 41.74
CA ILE A 976 19.95 -19.44 41.20
C ILE A 976 20.70 -18.71 42.31
N LEU A 977 21.93 -19.13 42.57
CA LEU A 977 22.86 -18.47 43.47
C LEU A 977 24.05 -17.95 42.65
N HIS A 978 24.47 -16.72 42.89
CA HIS A 978 25.64 -16.14 42.25
C HIS A 978 26.49 -15.36 43.26
N TRP A 979 27.82 -15.52 43.21
CA TRP A 979 28.74 -14.79 44.07
C TRP A 979 30.14 -14.68 43.42
N ASN A 980 30.71 -13.46 43.35
CA ASN A 980 32.17 -13.32 43.23
C ASN A 980 32.80 -13.66 44.59
N LEU A 981 33.66 -14.69 44.61
CA LEU A 981 34.23 -15.23 45.85
C LEU A 981 35.44 -14.44 46.36
N ALA A 982 35.98 -13.48 45.59
CA ALA A 982 37.27 -12.84 45.86
C ALA A 982 38.37 -13.89 46.21
N GLY A 983 38.36 -15.00 45.44
CA GLY A 983 38.93 -16.28 45.85
C GLY A 983 40.46 -16.26 45.94
N SER A 984 41.12 -15.60 44.98
CA SER A 984 42.55 -15.29 45.01
C SER A 984 42.84 -13.96 45.71
N THR A 985 42.11 -12.90 45.33
CA THR A 985 42.35 -11.50 45.70
C THR A 985 42.25 -11.23 47.21
N LYS A 986 41.38 -11.94 47.91
CA LYS A 986 41.09 -11.74 49.33
C LYS A 986 41.34 -12.99 50.17
N ASN A 987 40.76 -14.11 49.75
CA ASN A 987 40.83 -15.38 50.48
C ASN A 987 42.12 -16.17 50.21
N LYS A 988 42.94 -15.79 49.23
CA LYS A 988 44.22 -16.45 48.90
C LYS A 988 44.09 -17.97 48.72
N GLY A 989 43.05 -18.41 48.02
CA GLY A 989 42.77 -19.82 47.75
C GLY A 989 42.16 -20.60 48.93
N ASP A 990 42.01 -19.99 50.11
CA ASP A 990 41.46 -20.60 51.32
C ASP A 990 40.03 -21.13 51.10
N TYR A 991 39.66 -22.17 51.84
CA TYR A 991 38.37 -22.84 51.73
C TYR A 991 37.27 -22.26 52.63
N ASP A 992 37.57 -21.36 53.58
CA ASP A 992 36.55 -20.75 54.45
C ASP A 992 35.41 -20.07 53.65
N VAL A 993 35.73 -19.38 52.55
CA VAL A 993 34.72 -18.76 51.66
C VAL A 993 33.87 -19.81 50.93
N VAL A 994 34.45 -20.99 50.66
CA VAL A 994 33.72 -22.13 50.11
C VAL A 994 32.81 -22.75 51.17
N GLU A 995 33.27 -22.94 52.41
CA GLU A 995 32.41 -23.42 53.49
C GLU A 995 31.25 -22.43 53.78
N ARG A 996 31.51 -21.12 53.71
CA ARG A 996 30.50 -20.06 53.80
C ARG A 996 29.46 -20.15 52.68
N LEU A 997 29.88 -20.46 51.45
CA LEU A 997 28.99 -20.77 50.32
C LEU A 997 28.20 -22.06 50.55
N ILE A 998 28.85 -23.13 51.03
CA ILE A 998 28.22 -24.42 51.33
C ILE A 998 27.12 -24.29 52.39
N GLN A 999 27.29 -23.42 53.40
CA GLN A 999 26.23 -23.09 54.36
C GLN A 999 24.97 -22.53 53.67
N GLU A 1000 25.12 -21.69 52.64
CA GLU A 1000 23.96 -21.18 51.88
C GLU A 1000 23.39 -22.20 50.90
N VAL A 1001 24.20 -23.14 50.38
CA VAL A 1001 23.68 -24.28 49.62
C VAL A 1001 22.94 -25.26 50.53
N GLN A 1002 23.33 -25.39 51.80
CA GLN A 1002 22.57 -26.13 52.81
C GLN A 1002 21.25 -25.45 53.16
N SER A 1003 21.23 -24.11 53.29
CA SER A 1003 20.03 -23.35 53.68
C SER A 1003 19.01 -23.18 52.55
N ARG A 1004 19.46 -23.09 51.28
CA ARG A 1004 18.60 -22.83 50.11
C ARG A 1004 18.40 -23.97 49.13
N LYS A 1005 19.40 -24.84 48.93
CA LYS A 1005 19.36 -25.89 47.90
C LYS A 1005 19.17 -25.33 46.46
N PRO A 1006 20.06 -24.43 45.97
CA PRO A 1006 20.02 -23.90 44.61
C PRO A 1006 20.27 -24.96 43.53
N ASP A 1007 19.59 -24.79 42.40
CA ASP A 1007 19.73 -25.60 41.19
C ASP A 1007 20.94 -25.19 40.32
N VAL A 1008 21.32 -23.92 40.39
CA VAL A 1008 22.42 -23.31 39.63
C VAL A 1008 23.26 -22.44 40.57
N ILE A 1009 24.59 -22.61 40.55
CA ILE A 1009 25.54 -21.74 41.25
C ILE A 1009 26.53 -21.17 40.23
N SER A 1010 26.70 -19.84 40.19
CA SER A 1010 27.67 -19.11 39.38
C SER A 1010 28.74 -18.44 40.25
N MET A 1011 30.02 -18.75 40.02
CA MET A 1011 31.13 -18.25 40.84
C MET A 1011 32.19 -17.52 39.99
N ASN A 1012 32.58 -16.32 40.43
CA ASN A 1012 33.72 -15.57 39.88
C ASN A 1012 34.89 -15.52 40.87
N GLU A 1013 36.09 -15.26 40.34
CA GLU A 1013 37.39 -15.27 41.05
C GLU A 1013 37.69 -16.55 41.84
N VAL A 1014 36.99 -17.64 41.54
CA VAL A 1014 37.20 -18.91 42.21
C VAL A 1014 38.53 -19.51 41.74
N CYS A 1015 39.37 -19.95 42.67
CA CYS A 1015 40.56 -20.73 42.36
C CYS A 1015 40.15 -22.17 41.98
N MET A 1016 40.85 -22.82 41.04
CA MET A 1016 40.54 -24.21 40.63
C MET A 1016 40.35 -25.15 41.84
N ARG A 1017 41.25 -25.11 42.83
CA ARG A 1017 41.16 -25.93 44.05
C ARG A 1017 39.95 -25.59 44.94
N GLN A 1018 39.51 -24.32 44.98
CA GLN A 1018 38.27 -23.92 45.67
C GLN A 1018 37.03 -24.51 44.96
N PHE A 1019 37.03 -24.56 43.62
CA PHE A 1019 35.97 -25.24 42.86
C PHE A 1019 35.97 -26.76 43.06
N GLU A 1020 37.15 -27.40 43.04
CA GLU A 1020 37.28 -28.84 43.34
C GLU A 1020 36.80 -29.16 44.77
N HIS A 1021 37.16 -28.33 45.75
CA HIS A 1021 36.69 -28.44 47.13
C HIS A 1021 35.18 -28.23 47.22
N ALA A 1022 34.62 -27.21 46.56
CA ALA A 1022 33.17 -26.98 46.52
C ALA A 1022 32.41 -28.21 46.01
N ALA A 1023 32.85 -28.80 44.89
CA ALA A 1023 32.24 -30.01 44.33
C ALA A 1023 32.34 -31.22 45.28
N ALA A 1024 33.48 -31.42 45.94
CA ALA A 1024 33.67 -32.47 46.94
C ALA A 1024 32.75 -32.28 48.16
N ARG A 1025 32.70 -31.07 48.72
CA ARG A 1025 31.87 -30.73 49.89
C ARG A 1025 30.38 -30.84 49.59
N LEU A 1026 29.94 -30.44 48.40
CA LEU A 1026 28.56 -30.64 47.94
C LEU A 1026 28.18 -32.13 47.92
N LYS A 1027 29.09 -33.00 47.47
CA LYS A 1027 28.90 -34.46 47.49
C LYS A 1027 28.82 -35.00 48.92
N GLU A 1028 29.71 -34.55 49.81
CA GLU A 1028 29.74 -34.94 51.22
C GLU A 1028 28.46 -34.56 51.99
N ILE A 1029 27.87 -33.40 51.70
CA ILE A 1029 26.59 -32.97 52.31
C ILE A 1029 25.35 -33.58 51.65
N GLY A 1030 25.52 -34.57 50.77
CA GLY A 1030 24.42 -35.24 50.06
C GLY A 1030 23.70 -34.37 49.03
N TYR A 1031 24.34 -33.30 48.55
CA TYR A 1031 23.76 -32.34 47.61
C TYR A 1031 24.67 -32.15 46.39
N GLU A 1032 25.12 -33.27 45.81
CA GLU A 1032 26.01 -33.31 44.65
C GLU A 1032 25.47 -32.49 43.46
N MET A 1033 26.36 -31.78 42.78
CA MET A 1033 26.09 -30.95 41.61
C MET A 1033 27.18 -31.24 40.57
N ALA A 1034 26.80 -31.40 39.30
CA ALA A 1034 27.78 -31.43 38.21
C ALA A 1034 28.29 -30.01 37.96
N GLY A 1035 29.49 -29.83 37.43
CA GLY A 1035 29.99 -28.48 37.17
C GLY A 1035 31.14 -28.41 36.18
N TYR A 1036 31.41 -27.18 35.75
CA TYR A 1036 32.51 -26.82 34.87
C TYR A 1036 33.20 -25.57 35.41
N TYR A 1037 34.53 -25.63 35.44
CA TYR A 1037 35.42 -24.52 35.72
C TYR A 1037 36.14 -24.13 34.42
N HIS A 1038 36.26 -22.83 34.17
CA HIS A 1038 37.05 -22.29 33.07
C HIS A 1038 37.95 -21.18 33.60
N ALA A 1039 39.25 -21.34 33.42
CA ALA A 1039 40.24 -20.35 33.84
C ALA A 1039 40.00 -19.01 33.11
N SER A 1040 40.24 -17.91 33.81
CA SER A 1040 40.48 -16.60 33.18
C SER A 1040 41.92 -16.15 33.35
N GLN A 1041 42.66 -16.72 34.32
CA GLN A 1041 44.06 -16.44 34.59
C GLN A 1041 44.79 -17.72 35.04
N SER A 1042 45.98 -17.96 34.48
CA SER A 1042 46.88 -19.08 34.83
C SER A 1042 48.05 -18.60 35.69
N LEU A 1043 48.55 -19.47 36.57
CA LEU A 1043 49.68 -19.22 37.48
C LEU A 1043 49.46 -18.08 38.49
N VAL A 1044 48.22 -17.95 39.01
CA VAL A 1044 47.78 -16.89 39.94
C VAL A 1044 48.43 -17.10 41.33
N PRO A 1045 49.40 -16.26 41.77
CA PRO A 1045 50.26 -16.56 42.93
C PRO A 1045 49.58 -16.60 44.30
N ASP A 1046 48.33 -16.11 44.38
CA ASP A 1046 47.53 -16.15 45.60
C ASP A 1046 46.52 -17.31 45.63
N CYS A 1047 46.36 -18.14 44.59
CA CYS A 1047 45.56 -19.39 44.69
C CYS A 1047 46.28 -20.54 45.45
N PHE A 1048 46.81 -20.26 46.66
CA PHE A 1048 47.82 -21.07 47.33
C PHE A 1048 47.56 -21.30 48.82
N ILE A 1049 47.36 -22.57 49.21
CA ILE A 1049 47.42 -23.01 50.62
C ILE A 1049 48.70 -23.81 50.88
N ASP A 1050 48.92 -24.94 50.18
CA ASP A 1050 49.92 -25.96 50.61
C ASP A 1050 50.98 -26.41 49.57
N PHE A 1051 51.00 -25.88 48.33
CA PHE A 1051 51.75 -26.48 47.21
C PHE A 1051 52.62 -25.48 46.40
N PRO A 1052 53.71 -25.94 45.74
CA PRO A 1052 54.67 -25.06 45.05
C PRO A 1052 54.14 -24.46 43.73
N PRO A 1053 54.64 -23.29 43.29
CA PRO A 1053 54.07 -22.48 42.20
C PRO A 1053 54.31 -22.99 40.76
N THR A 1054 54.47 -24.29 40.60
CA THR A 1054 54.68 -24.96 39.30
C THR A 1054 53.54 -25.92 38.95
N GLU A 1055 52.47 -25.99 39.76
CA GLU A 1055 51.31 -26.82 39.47
C GLU A 1055 50.30 -26.13 38.54
N THR A 1056 49.80 -26.88 37.56
CA THR A 1056 48.80 -26.43 36.58
C THR A 1056 47.41 -26.12 37.18
N ARG A 1057 47.20 -26.38 38.48
CA ARG A 1057 45.98 -26.06 39.23
C ARG A 1057 45.99 -24.67 39.88
N THR A 1058 47.06 -23.90 39.74
CA THR A 1058 47.19 -22.53 40.29
C THR A 1058 46.54 -21.51 39.35
N SER A 1059 45.23 -21.61 39.15
CA SER A 1059 44.46 -20.72 38.26
C SER A 1059 43.25 -20.14 38.98
N ALA A 1060 42.85 -18.93 38.58
CA ALA A 1060 41.58 -18.31 38.94
C ALA A 1060 40.69 -18.20 37.70
N GLY A 1061 39.37 -18.18 37.91
CA GLY A 1061 38.44 -18.18 36.79
C GLY A 1061 36.97 -18.09 37.18
N ASN A 1062 36.16 -18.61 36.26
CA ASN A 1062 34.71 -18.64 36.35
C ASN A 1062 34.23 -20.09 36.44
N ALA A 1063 33.18 -20.36 37.21
CA ALA A 1063 32.64 -21.70 37.33
C ALA A 1063 31.12 -21.73 37.48
N VAL A 1064 30.54 -22.82 36.98
CA VAL A 1064 29.11 -23.12 37.08
C VAL A 1064 28.95 -24.51 37.69
N LEU A 1065 28.10 -24.61 38.72
CA LEU A 1065 27.60 -25.88 39.26
C LEU A 1065 26.08 -25.97 39.01
N VAL A 1066 25.58 -27.17 38.73
CA VAL A 1066 24.19 -27.47 38.36
C VAL A 1066 23.67 -28.75 39.01
N ARG A 1067 22.37 -28.78 39.35
CA ARG A 1067 21.72 -29.95 39.98
C ARG A 1067 21.30 -31.08 39.04
N GLY A 1068 21.36 -30.86 37.73
CA GLY A 1068 21.20 -31.91 36.73
C GLY A 1068 22.55 -32.50 36.28
N PRO A 1069 22.55 -33.58 35.47
CA PRO A 1069 23.75 -34.00 34.75
C PRO A 1069 24.23 -32.88 33.82
N MET A 1070 25.55 -32.72 33.71
CA MET A 1070 26.17 -31.88 32.67
C MET A 1070 26.12 -32.62 31.34
N LEU A 1071 25.30 -32.13 30.40
CA LEU A 1071 25.11 -32.69 29.07
C LEU A 1071 26.21 -32.23 28.11
N SER A 1072 26.63 -30.97 28.25
CA SER A 1072 27.82 -30.41 27.60
C SER A 1072 28.35 -29.22 28.42
N HIS A 1073 29.59 -28.81 28.13
CA HIS A 1073 30.18 -27.58 28.63
C HIS A 1073 30.88 -26.85 27.49
N GLN A 1074 31.05 -25.53 27.64
CA GLN A 1074 31.76 -24.67 26.70
C GLN A 1074 32.56 -23.64 27.49
N GLY A 1075 33.82 -23.45 27.13
CA GLY A 1075 34.67 -22.37 27.62
C GLY A 1075 34.83 -21.30 26.54
N PHE A 1076 34.73 -20.03 26.93
CA PHE A 1076 34.95 -18.90 26.02
C PHE A 1076 35.95 -17.93 26.64
N VAL A 1077 36.72 -17.23 25.81
CA VAL A 1077 37.66 -16.19 26.24
C VAL A 1077 37.44 -14.90 25.47
N PHE A 1078 37.71 -13.75 26.10
CA PHE A 1078 37.77 -12.48 25.40
C PHE A 1078 39.19 -12.26 24.86
N ASN A 1079 39.35 -12.16 23.54
CA ASN A 1079 40.66 -11.91 22.94
C ASN A 1079 41.17 -10.48 23.24
N ALA A 1080 42.40 -10.15 22.84
CA ALA A 1080 42.99 -8.83 23.07
C ALA A 1080 42.26 -7.65 22.38
N SER A 1081 41.29 -7.92 21.50
CA SER A 1081 40.36 -6.94 20.90
C SER A 1081 38.98 -6.93 21.58
N ASN A 1082 38.84 -7.63 22.71
CA ASN A 1082 37.60 -7.88 23.45
C ASN A 1082 36.50 -8.65 22.69
N GLN A 1083 36.87 -9.43 21.67
CA GLN A 1083 35.93 -10.33 20.98
C GLN A 1083 35.81 -11.67 21.69
N LEU A 1084 34.59 -12.24 21.72
CA LEU A 1084 34.32 -13.48 22.44
C LEU A 1084 34.49 -14.71 21.53
N GLU A 1085 35.48 -15.55 21.87
CA GLU A 1085 35.87 -16.75 21.12
C GLU A 1085 35.61 -18.02 21.94
N GLU A 1086 35.08 -19.09 21.31
CA GLU A 1086 34.94 -20.40 21.96
C GLU A 1086 36.29 -21.13 22.01
N ARG A 1087 36.88 -21.22 23.20
CA ARG A 1087 38.19 -21.83 23.46
C ARG A 1087 38.27 -22.33 24.90
N ILE A 1088 38.55 -23.61 25.07
CA ILE A 1088 38.91 -24.19 26.36
C ILE A 1088 40.37 -23.82 26.65
N VAL A 1089 40.62 -23.17 27.80
CA VAL A 1089 41.98 -22.88 28.29
C VAL A 1089 42.49 -24.13 29.02
N LEU A 1090 43.66 -24.62 28.66
CA LEU A 1090 44.21 -25.84 29.27
C LEU A 1090 45.01 -25.54 30.55
N PRO A 1091 44.99 -26.42 31.57
CA PRO A 1091 45.75 -26.23 32.80
C PRO A 1091 47.25 -26.03 32.53
N GLY A 1092 47.79 -24.87 32.92
CA GLY A 1092 49.19 -24.47 32.69
C GLY A 1092 49.44 -23.67 31.41
N GLU A 1093 48.42 -23.40 30.60
CA GLU A 1093 48.52 -22.54 29.42
C GLU A 1093 48.63 -21.06 29.86
N VAL A 1094 49.78 -20.42 29.60
CA VAL A 1094 50.03 -19.01 29.96
C VAL A 1094 49.36 -18.09 28.94
N GLN A 1095 48.20 -17.53 29.30
CA GLN A 1095 47.51 -16.55 28.47
C GLN A 1095 48.12 -15.15 28.61
N LEU A 1096 48.95 -14.76 27.65
CA LEU A 1096 49.46 -13.40 27.55
C LEU A 1096 48.37 -12.47 26.98
N GLY A 1097 47.81 -11.60 27.84
CA GLY A 1097 46.87 -10.53 27.43
C GLY A 1097 45.41 -10.96 27.26
N VAL A 1098 44.97 -11.97 28.00
CA VAL A 1098 43.57 -12.43 28.07
C VAL A 1098 43.27 -12.79 29.54
N ASP A 1099 42.54 -11.91 30.24
CA ASP A 1099 42.29 -12.01 31.69
C ASP A 1099 40.83 -12.35 32.05
N ARG A 1100 39.94 -12.46 31.04
CA ARG A 1100 38.48 -12.56 31.19
C ARG A 1100 37.92 -13.71 30.35
N SER A 1101 36.98 -14.47 30.91
CA SER A 1101 36.43 -15.69 30.30
C SER A 1101 34.95 -15.92 30.63
N VAL A 1102 34.34 -16.92 29.99
CA VAL A 1102 32.99 -17.42 30.31
C VAL A 1102 33.03 -18.95 30.47
N ALA A 1103 32.54 -19.45 31.60
CA ALA A 1103 32.28 -20.87 31.83
C ALA A 1103 30.80 -21.16 31.58
N CYS A 1104 30.46 -22.07 30.66
CA CYS A 1104 29.09 -22.46 30.37
C CYS A 1104 28.86 -23.96 30.53
N VAL A 1105 27.69 -24.32 31.07
CA VAL A 1105 27.18 -25.70 31.22
C VAL A 1105 25.79 -25.80 30.60
N VAL A 1106 25.51 -26.88 29.87
CA VAL A 1106 24.15 -27.30 29.52
C VAL A 1106 23.74 -28.47 30.41
N THR A 1107 22.57 -28.38 31.02
CA THR A 1107 22.06 -29.37 31.98
C THR A 1107 20.57 -29.65 31.78
N ARG A 1108 20.07 -30.76 32.32
CA ARG A 1108 18.63 -31.00 32.49
C ARG A 1108 18.33 -31.16 33.96
N LEU A 1109 17.66 -30.17 34.56
CA LEU A 1109 17.42 -30.15 36.01
C LEU A 1109 16.44 -31.28 36.42
N PRO A 1110 16.56 -31.82 37.65
CA PRO A 1110 15.66 -32.85 38.14
C PRO A 1110 14.19 -32.47 38.02
N GLY A 1111 13.37 -33.36 37.46
CA GLY A 1111 11.94 -33.11 37.23
C GLY A 1111 11.60 -32.18 36.06
N THR A 1112 12.58 -31.73 35.27
CA THR A 1112 12.35 -30.90 34.06
C THR A 1112 12.50 -31.70 32.77
N SER A 1113 11.77 -31.29 31.73
CA SER A 1113 11.83 -31.90 30.39
C SER A 1113 12.77 -31.18 29.42
N ARG A 1114 13.35 -30.04 29.81
CA ARG A 1114 14.05 -29.08 28.94
C ARG A 1114 15.50 -28.91 29.36
N ASP A 1115 16.37 -28.67 28.38
CA ASP A 1115 17.78 -28.36 28.63
C ASP A 1115 17.94 -26.88 28.94
N LEU A 1116 18.67 -26.59 30.02
CA LEU A 1116 18.99 -25.26 30.53
C LEU A 1116 20.49 -25.01 30.32
N LYS A 1117 20.83 -23.90 29.66
CA LYS A 1117 22.21 -23.40 29.62
C LYS A 1117 22.42 -22.42 30.76
N ALA A 1118 23.45 -22.64 31.57
CA ALA A 1118 23.87 -21.74 32.64
C ALA A 1118 25.32 -21.32 32.39
N CYS A 1119 25.58 -20.02 32.40
CA CYS A 1119 26.91 -19.44 32.16
C CYS A 1119 27.32 -18.49 33.28
N SER A 1120 28.61 -18.53 33.63
CA SER A 1120 29.29 -17.63 34.56
C SER A 1120 30.34 -16.81 33.81
N THR A 1121 30.37 -15.49 33.98
CA THR A 1121 31.35 -14.59 33.37
C THR A 1121 31.89 -13.58 34.38
N HIS A 1122 33.11 -13.09 34.18
CA HIS A 1122 33.67 -11.93 34.90
C HIS A 1122 34.27 -10.99 33.85
N LEU A 1123 33.72 -9.78 33.74
CA LEU A 1123 34.12 -8.77 32.74
C LEU A 1123 35.23 -7.84 33.25
N ASP A 1124 35.77 -7.02 32.34
CA ASP A 1124 36.91 -6.15 32.66
C ASP A 1124 36.55 -4.96 33.57
N GLN A 1125 37.52 -4.54 34.37
CA GLN A 1125 37.33 -3.59 35.47
C GLN A 1125 37.33 -2.12 35.02
N GLU A 1126 36.80 -1.25 35.89
CA GLU A 1126 36.78 0.20 35.74
C GLU A 1126 38.22 0.77 35.62
N LYS A 1127 38.55 1.44 34.51
CA LYS A 1127 39.91 1.94 34.23
C LYS A 1127 40.08 3.40 34.62
N ASP A 1128 40.85 3.65 35.67
CA ASP A 1128 41.16 4.97 36.20
C ASP A 1128 41.72 5.93 35.14
N GLY A 1129 41.23 7.18 35.16
CA GLY A 1129 41.69 8.26 34.28
C GLY A 1129 41.22 8.20 32.82
N ALA A 1130 40.51 7.14 32.40
CA ALA A 1130 39.94 7.05 31.05
C ALA A 1130 38.68 7.91 30.88
N SER A 1131 38.44 8.43 29.66
CA SER A 1131 37.27 9.26 29.34
C SER A 1131 35.94 8.48 29.34
N ASN A 1132 36.02 7.16 29.12
CA ASN A 1132 34.98 6.19 29.47
C ASN A 1132 35.71 5.03 30.17
N PRO A 1133 35.53 4.85 31.49
CA PRO A 1133 36.28 3.87 32.25
C PRO A 1133 35.74 2.43 32.12
N TYR A 1134 34.58 2.22 31.49
CA TYR A 1134 33.99 0.89 31.24
C TYR A 1134 34.21 0.38 29.81
N ALA A 1135 34.85 1.15 28.94
CA ALA A 1135 34.82 0.99 27.48
C ALA A 1135 35.24 -0.39 26.94
N ASP A 1136 35.94 -1.22 27.71
CA ASP A 1136 36.25 -2.60 27.35
C ASP A 1136 35.18 -3.60 27.81
N ALA A 1137 34.65 -3.46 29.03
CA ALA A 1137 33.49 -4.23 29.49
C ALA A 1137 32.25 -3.97 28.61
N GLU A 1138 32.05 -2.75 28.13
CA GLU A 1138 30.96 -2.42 27.19
C GLU A 1138 31.06 -3.19 25.86
N LYS A 1139 32.29 -3.40 25.33
CA LYS A 1139 32.52 -4.25 24.15
C LYS A 1139 32.22 -5.71 24.47
N GLN A 1140 32.69 -6.19 25.61
CA GLN A 1140 32.48 -7.55 26.07
C GLN A 1140 30.97 -7.86 26.23
N VAL A 1141 30.17 -6.91 26.73
CA VAL A 1141 28.70 -7.00 26.79
C VAL A 1141 28.07 -7.09 25.39
N GLY A 1142 28.55 -6.29 24.42
CA GLY A 1142 28.11 -6.39 23.03
C GLY A 1142 28.39 -7.76 22.41
N GLU A 1143 29.53 -8.36 22.76
CA GLU A 1143 29.92 -9.70 22.29
C GLU A 1143 29.15 -10.83 23.00
N LEU A 1144 28.86 -10.70 24.30
CA LEU A 1144 27.93 -11.59 25.01
C LEU A 1144 26.54 -11.57 24.34
N ALA A 1145 26.03 -10.40 23.99
CA ALA A 1145 24.77 -10.26 23.27
C ALA A 1145 24.83 -10.91 21.87
N ARG A 1146 25.91 -10.67 21.11
CA ARG A 1146 26.13 -11.23 19.77
C ARG A 1146 26.17 -12.77 19.77
N VAL A 1147 26.85 -13.37 20.75
CA VAL A 1147 27.08 -14.83 20.81
C VAL A 1147 25.92 -15.56 21.50
N PHE A 1148 25.38 -15.03 22.59
CA PHE A 1148 24.38 -15.73 23.42
C PHE A 1148 22.92 -15.30 23.17
N GLY A 1149 22.66 -14.11 22.62
CA GLY A 1149 21.29 -13.68 22.28
C GLY A 1149 20.53 -14.67 21.37
N PRO A 1150 21.12 -15.11 20.24
CA PRO A 1150 20.52 -16.14 19.38
C PRO A 1150 20.22 -17.46 20.12
N GLN A 1151 21.06 -17.83 21.10
CA GLN A 1151 20.89 -19.05 21.90
C GLN A 1151 19.74 -18.89 22.92
N ALA A 1152 19.63 -17.72 23.55
CA ALA A 1152 18.53 -17.35 24.44
C ALA A 1152 17.16 -17.28 23.73
N LYS A 1153 17.11 -17.09 22.41
CA LYS A 1153 15.88 -17.29 21.61
C LYS A 1153 15.49 -18.77 21.50
N THR A 1154 16.47 -19.68 21.44
CA THR A 1154 16.22 -21.11 21.18
C THR A 1154 16.05 -22.00 22.42
N MET A 1155 16.65 -21.64 23.56
CA MET A 1155 16.60 -22.47 24.77
C MET A 1155 16.57 -21.65 26.07
N PRO A 1156 16.12 -22.23 27.20
CA PRO A 1156 16.34 -21.67 28.54
C PRO A 1156 17.82 -21.36 28.77
N PHE A 1157 18.12 -20.10 29.09
CA PHE A 1157 19.48 -19.59 29.29
C PHE A 1157 19.53 -18.72 30.55
N ILE A 1158 20.49 -18.98 31.44
CA ILE A 1158 20.91 -18.11 32.55
C ILE A 1158 22.34 -17.63 32.28
N LEU A 1159 22.56 -16.32 32.34
CA LEU A 1159 23.88 -15.69 32.27
C LEU A 1159 24.07 -14.85 33.54
N ALA A 1160 24.96 -15.30 34.43
CA ALA A 1160 25.23 -14.66 35.71
C ALA A 1160 26.71 -14.25 35.80
N GLY A 1161 27.03 -13.22 36.59
CA GLY A 1161 28.41 -12.82 36.77
C GLY A 1161 28.61 -11.40 37.29
N ASP A 1162 29.86 -11.08 37.61
CA ASP A 1162 30.36 -9.73 37.79
C ASP A 1162 30.63 -9.09 36.42
N PHE A 1163 29.83 -8.07 36.09
CA PHE A 1163 29.97 -7.31 34.84
C PHE A 1163 30.88 -6.08 35.00
N ASN A 1164 31.33 -5.74 36.21
CA ASN A 1164 32.09 -4.53 36.56
C ASN A 1164 31.51 -3.15 36.13
N ILE A 1165 30.38 -3.16 35.41
CA ILE A 1165 29.67 -1.99 34.90
C ILE A 1165 28.67 -1.49 35.93
N LYS A 1166 28.79 -0.22 36.33
CA LYS A 1166 27.76 0.47 37.14
C LYS A 1166 26.59 0.92 36.25
N VAL A 1167 25.40 1.01 36.84
CA VAL A 1167 24.23 1.67 36.24
C VAL A 1167 24.05 3.09 36.80
N PRO A 1168 24.52 4.13 36.10
CA PRO A 1168 23.85 5.43 36.08
C PRO A 1168 22.56 5.36 35.23
N PRO A 1169 21.62 6.30 35.35
CA PRO A 1169 20.32 6.29 34.63
C PRO A 1169 20.38 6.39 33.09
N SER A 1170 21.56 6.36 32.49
CA SER A 1170 21.81 6.58 31.06
C SER A 1170 22.85 5.63 30.45
N ASN A 1171 23.20 4.52 31.12
CA ASN A 1171 24.15 3.56 30.56
C ASN A 1171 23.48 2.67 29.51
N LEU A 1172 23.88 2.84 28.25
CA LEU A 1172 23.33 2.10 27.11
C LEU A 1172 23.94 0.69 26.94
N ALA A 1173 25.09 0.38 27.55
CA ALA A 1173 25.87 -0.82 27.25
C ALA A 1173 25.13 -2.12 27.60
N LEU A 1174 24.61 -2.24 28.83
CA LEU A 1174 23.80 -3.39 29.24
C LEU A 1174 22.48 -3.49 28.45
N GLY A 1175 22.05 -2.41 27.80
CA GLY A 1175 20.91 -2.40 26.86
C GLY A 1175 21.08 -3.30 25.63
N ALA A 1176 22.30 -3.78 25.34
CA ALA A 1176 22.52 -4.83 24.34
C ALA A 1176 21.99 -6.22 24.80
N LEU A 1177 21.88 -6.46 26.12
CA LEU A 1177 21.37 -7.71 26.70
C LEU A 1177 19.88 -7.62 27.07
N TYR A 1178 19.44 -6.53 27.71
CA TYR A 1178 18.03 -6.31 28.04
C TYR A 1178 17.16 -6.25 26.77
N GLY A 1179 16.02 -6.93 26.77
CA GLY A 1179 15.03 -6.79 25.70
C GLY A 1179 14.07 -5.60 25.85
N ASP A 1180 13.35 -5.30 24.76
CA ASP A 1180 12.29 -4.30 24.65
C ASP A 1180 11.30 -4.35 25.85
N PRO A 1181 11.06 -3.23 26.57
CA PRO A 1181 11.46 -1.84 26.27
C PRO A 1181 12.75 -1.34 26.94
N ALA A 1182 13.53 -2.20 27.61
CA ALA A 1182 14.74 -1.78 28.34
C ALA A 1182 16.04 -1.87 27.52
N GLY A 1183 15.96 -2.33 26.27
CA GLY A 1183 17.08 -2.51 25.35
C GLY A 1183 16.67 -3.26 24.08
N THR A 1184 17.65 -3.83 23.37
CA THR A 1184 17.44 -4.53 22.07
C THR A 1184 17.79 -6.03 22.11
N GLY A 1185 18.13 -6.58 23.28
CA GLY A 1185 18.59 -7.95 23.46
C GLY A 1185 17.52 -8.99 23.75
N ASP A 1186 17.97 -10.20 24.12
CA ASP A 1186 17.14 -11.40 24.33
C ASP A 1186 16.98 -11.82 25.79
N PHE A 1187 17.59 -11.08 26.70
CA PHE A 1187 17.56 -11.35 28.13
C PHE A 1187 16.65 -10.38 28.88
N VAL A 1188 16.32 -10.77 30.10
CA VAL A 1188 15.69 -9.95 31.13
C VAL A 1188 16.45 -10.23 32.43
N GLU A 1189 16.73 -9.19 33.21
CA GLU A 1189 17.44 -9.35 34.48
C GLU A 1189 16.45 -9.66 35.61
N VAL A 1190 16.85 -10.51 36.55
CA VAL A 1190 15.99 -10.92 37.68
C VAL A 1190 15.64 -9.74 38.60
N ASP A 1191 16.60 -8.85 38.89
CA ASP A 1191 16.50 -7.70 39.81
C ASP A 1191 16.11 -6.38 39.11
N GLN A 1192 15.53 -6.46 37.92
CA GLN A 1192 15.08 -5.29 37.17
C GLN A 1192 13.81 -4.67 37.80
N GLU A 1193 13.81 -3.37 38.08
CA GLU A 1193 12.59 -2.64 38.50
C GLU A 1193 11.53 -2.65 37.38
N ARG A 1194 10.33 -3.16 37.69
CA ARG A 1194 9.25 -3.41 36.69
C ARG A 1194 8.04 -2.47 36.82
N GLY A 1195 8.17 -1.42 37.63
CA GLY A 1195 7.15 -0.38 37.77
C GLY A 1195 7.40 0.75 36.77
N CYS A 1196 6.42 1.03 35.91
CA CYS A 1196 6.42 2.18 35.01
C CYS A 1196 5.03 2.84 35.01
N GLY A 1197 5.01 4.17 35.11
CA GLY A 1197 3.88 4.99 34.65
C GLY A 1197 4.01 5.30 33.16
N ASP A 1198 3.54 6.46 32.74
CA ASP A 1198 3.35 6.83 31.31
C ASP A 1198 4.62 6.90 30.45
N SER A 1199 5.82 6.71 31.03
CA SER A 1199 7.10 6.61 30.31
C SER A 1199 7.82 5.30 30.65
N CYS A 1200 7.62 4.27 29.81
CA CYS A 1200 8.20 2.94 30.01
C CYS A 1200 9.69 2.87 29.61
N VAL A 1201 10.57 3.47 30.43
CA VAL A 1201 11.96 3.02 30.54
C VAL A 1201 12.08 2.28 31.88
N PRO A 1202 12.06 0.92 31.88
CA PRO A 1202 12.27 0.16 33.10
C PRO A 1202 13.63 0.49 33.68
N ARG A 1203 13.68 0.86 34.95
CA ARG A 1203 14.95 1.24 35.56
C ARG A 1203 15.83 0.00 35.71
N GLN A 1204 17.08 0.12 35.25
CA GLN A 1204 18.13 -0.88 35.45
C GLN A 1204 18.73 -0.80 36.88
N THR A 1205 18.10 -0.03 37.78
CA THR A 1205 18.48 0.08 39.19
C THR A 1205 18.03 -1.15 39.97
N GLY A 1206 18.73 -1.41 41.06
CA GLY A 1206 18.51 -2.52 41.98
C GLY A 1206 19.40 -2.36 43.20
N ALA A 1207 19.46 -3.38 44.06
CA ALA A 1207 20.29 -3.31 45.26
C ALA A 1207 21.80 -3.31 44.92
N PRO A 1208 22.66 -2.61 45.69
CA PRO A 1208 24.10 -2.77 45.56
C PRO A 1208 24.51 -4.22 45.79
N THR A 1209 25.38 -4.74 44.94
CA THR A 1209 25.93 -6.11 44.98
C THR A 1209 27.39 -6.17 45.40
N GLN A 1210 28.12 -5.04 45.41
CA GLN A 1210 29.47 -4.90 45.96
C GLN A 1210 29.52 -3.87 47.10
N VAL A 1211 30.32 -4.16 48.13
CA VAL A 1211 30.70 -3.25 49.23
C VAL A 1211 31.44 -2.03 48.67
N GLY A 1212 31.20 -0.84 49.24
CA GLY A 1212 31.93 0.37 48.83
C GLY A 1212 33.42 0.31 49.19
N THR A 1213 34.28 0.70 48.25
CA THR A 1213 35.72 0.82 48.48
C THR A 1213 36.08 2.14 49.18
N SER A 1214 37.34 2.28 49.60
CA SER A 1214 37.85 3.53 50.20
C SER A 1214 37.78 4.77 49.28
N GLN A 1215 37.44 4.60 47.99
CA GLN A 1215 37.27 5.68 47.02
C GLN A 1215 35.85 5.79 46.44
N GLY A 1216 34.87 5.01 46.92
CA GLY A 1216 33.47 5.17 46.48
C GLY A 1216 32.47 4.24 47.17
N GLY A 1217 31.24 4.71 47.34
CA GLY A 1217 30.17 3.95 48.00
C GLY A 1217 29.75 2.65 47.27
N PRO A 1218 28.85 1.86 47.88
CA PRO A 1218 28.38 0.57 47.36
C PRO A 1218 27.86 0.64 45.91
N ARG A 1219 28.07 -0.45 45.16
CA ARG A 1219 27.86 -0.52 43.70
C ARG A 1219 26.98 -1.72 43.34
N LYS A 1220 26.16 -1.62 42.30
CA LYS A 1220 25.59 -2.80 41.60
C LYS A 1220 26.47 -3.09 40.39
N ILE A 1221 27.10 -4.27 40.35
CA ILE A 1221 27.98 -4.75 39.27
C ILE A 1221 27.83 -6.26 39.01
N ASP A 1222 27.43 -7.06 40.00
CA ASP A 1222 26.97 -8.44 39.81
C ASP A 1222 25.53 -8.46 39.25
N TYR A 1223 25.28 -9.28 38.22
CA TYR A 1223 23.96 -9.42 37.56
C TYR A 1223 23.59 -10.89 37.32
N VAL A 1224 22.29 -11.16 37.23
CA VAL A 1224 21.74 -12.44 36.76
C VAL A 1224 20.68 -12.17 35.68
N PHE A 1225 21.03 -12.51 34.45
CA PHE A 1225 20.19 -12.44 33.26
C PHE A 1225 19.56 -13.80 32.94
N ALA A 1226 18.29 -13.78 32.53
CA ALA A 1226 17.53 -14.96 32.13
C ALA A 1226 16.91 -14.75 30.73
N SER A 1227 16.84 -15.80 29.91
CA SER A 1227 16.25 -15.74 28.56
C SER A 1227 14.75 -15.43 28.63
N ARG A 1228 14.35 -14.24 28.16
CA ARG A 1228 12.97 -13.73 28.27
C ARG A 1228 11.91 -14.59 27.57
N TRP A 1229 12.36 -15.41 26.63
CA TRP A 1229 11.53 -16.29 25.79
C TRP A 1229 11.16 -17.62 26.46
N HIS A 1230 11.91 -18.04 27.50
CA HIS A 1230 11.82 -19.40 28.07
C HIS A 1230 11.73 -19.47 29.59
N LEU A 1231 12.00 -18.39 30.31
CA LEU A 1231 12.01 -18.33 31.77
C LEU A 1231 11.05 -17.24 32.25
N VAL A 1232 10.20 -17.55 33.23
CA VAL A 1232 9.24 -16.61 33.82
C VAL A 1232 9.79 -16.12 35.15
N LEU A 1233 10.06 -14.82 35.24
CA LEU A 1233 10.69 -14.21 36.41
C LEU A 1233 9.60 -13.67 37.36
N PRO A 1234 9.48 -14.17 38.59
CA PRO A 1234 8.67 -13.51 39.62
C PRO A 1234 9.24 -12.11 39.95
N PRO A 1235 8.41 -11.17 40.46
CA PRO A 1235 8.87 -10.03 41.24
C PRO A 1235 9.27 -10.50 42.64
N ASP A 1236 10.05 -9.67 43.35
CA ASP A 1236 10.38 -9.83 44.78
C ASP A 1236 11.02 -11.18 45.17
N ARG A 1237 11.59 -11.89 44.19
CA ARG A 1237 12.37 -13.14 44.36
C ARG A 1237 13.84 -12.95 44.07
N VAL A 1238 14.36 -11.77 44.42
CA VAL A 1238 15.79 -11.51 44.52
C VAL A 1238 16.13 -11.22 45.98
N GLN A 1239 17.24 -11.77 46.47
CA GLN A 1239 17.78 -11.46 47.79
C GLN A 1239 19.29 -11.28 47.67
N ILE A 1240 19.76 -10.06 47.94
CA ILE A 1240 21.19 -9.78 48.11
C ILE A 1240 21.54 -9.95 49.59
N LEU A 1241 22.44 -10.87 49.93
CA LEU A 1241 22.90 -11.08 51.29
C LEU A 1241 24.09 -10.16 51.59
N THR A 1242 23.84 -9.10 52.35
CA THR A 1242 24.88 -8.19 52.83
C THR A 1242 25.77 -8.79 53.92
N ASP A 1243 25.32 -9.86 54.59
CA ASP A 1243 26.16 -10.64 55.50
C ASP A 1243 26.91 -11.75 54.74
N VAL A 1244 28.12 -11.41 54.31
CA VAL A 1244 29.07 -12.33 53.69
C VAL A 1244 29.74 -13.29 54.68
N GLY A 1245 29.54 -13.13 56.00
CA GLY A 1245 30.23 -13.92 57.02
C GLY A 1245 31.72 -13.57 57.19
N LYS A 1246 32.42 -14.39 57.96
CA LYS A 1246 33.83 -14.22 58.34
C LYS A 1246 34.69 -15.40 57.89
N CYS A 1247 35.85 -15.09 57.32
CA CYS A 1247 36.80 -16.05 56.76
C CYS A 1247 38.24 -15.69 57.18
N GLY A 1248 39.14 -16.67 57.15
CA GLY A 1248 40.54 -16.53 57.51
C GLY A 1248 40.78 -16.42 59.01
N GLY A 1249 42.02 -16.72 59.42
CA GLY A 1249 42.46 -16.60 60.82
C GLY A 1249 42.44 -15.17 61.38
N ASP A 1250 42.38 -14.15 60.52
CA ASP A 1250 42.21 -12.74 60.85
C ASP A 1250 40.74 -12.28 60.88
N GLN A 1251 39.79 -13.15 60.51
CA GLN A 1251 38.35 -12.89 60.52
C GLN A 1251 37.96 -11.68 59.65
N HIS A 1252 38.52 -11.60 58.44
CA HIS A 1252 38.07 -10.65 57.42
C HIS A 1252 36.69 -11.07 56.85
N ALA A 1253 36.04 -10.17 56.10
CA ALA A 1253 34.74 -10.45 55.49
C ALA A 1253 34.93 -11.30 54.21
N CYS A 1254 34.28 -12.47 54.14
CA CYS A 1254 34.60 -13.53 53.16
C CYS A 1254 34.62 -13.12 51.68
N SER A 1255 33.83 -12.13 51.30
CA SER A 1255 33.97 -11.44 50.00
C SER A 1255 33.71 -9.96 50.23
N ASP A 1256 34.11 -9.11 49.29
CA ASP A 1256 33.65 -7.72 49.15
C ASP A 1256 32.46 -7.61 48.19
N HIS A 1257 32.09 -8.70 47.51
CA HIS A 1257 30.79 -8.87 46.87
C HIS A 1257 29.80 -9.54 47.81
N TYR A 1258 28.54 -9.16 47.70
CA TYR A 1258 27.42 -9.75 48.40
C TYR A 1258 26.89 -10.97 47.65
N LEU A 1259 26.37 -11.97 48.37
CA LEU A 1259 25.85 -13.18 47.75
C LEU A 1259 24.46 -12.91 47.15
N PHE A 1260 24.35 -13.08 45.83
CA PHE A 1260 23.15 -12.84 45.03
C PHE A 1260 22.29 -14.11 44.99
N ARG A 1261 21.00 -13.99 45.30
CA ARG A 1261 20.00 -15.06 45.13
C ARG A 1261 18.89 -14.62 44.20
N SER A 1262 18.41 -15.53 43.36
CA SER A 1262 17.19 -15.31 42.59
C SER A 1262 16.43 -16.60 42.28
N GLU A 1263 15.12 -16.53 42.15
CA GLU A 1263 14.29 -17.62 41.60
C GLU A 1263 13.79 -17.26 40.19
N VAL A 1264 13.78 -18.23 39.28
CA VAL A 1264 13.04 -18.16 38.01
C VAL A 1264 12.18 -19.40 37.82
N GLU A 1265 11.05 -19.28 37.14
CA GLU A 1265 10.19 -20.43 36.83
C GLU A 1265 10.50 -20.92 35.39
N LEU A 1266 10.94 -22.16 35.27
CA LEU A 1266 11.17 -22.86 34.01
C LEU A 1266 9.92 -23.66 33.61
N PRO A 1267 9.18 -23.28 32.56
CA PRO A 1267 8.02 -24.03 32.10
C PRO A 1267 8.44 -25.34 31.41
N ASN A 1268 7.71 -26.42 31.69
CA ASN A 1268 7.90 -27.74 31.07
C ASN A 1268 7.03 -27.83 29.80
N GLY A 1269 7.55 -27.37 28.66
CA GLY A 1269 6.87 -27.30 27.35
C GLY A 1269 7.41 -26.20 26.43
#